data_AF-A0A946U6F3-F1
#
_entry.id   AF-A0A946U6F3-F1
#
_cell.length_a   1.000
_cell.length_b   1.000
_cell.length_c   1.000
_cell.angle_alpha   90.00
_cell.angle_beta   90.00
_cell.angle_gamma   90.00
#
_symmetry.space_group_name_H-M   'P 1'
#
loop_
_entity.id
_entity.type
_entity.pdbx_description
1 polymer ?
#
loop_
_entity_poly.entity_id
_entity_poly.type
_entity_poly.pdbx_seq_one_letter_code
_entity_poly.pdbx_strand_id
1 'polypeptide(L)'
;MTRKKIIFRRAKTLLWTAFSILVVLAAVGVGVGRLLMPYSERYQPELEAWLSREFGQPVKLESFEGDWTAFGPRLSLRGMKLLPPRPADGSDAEPEVVIESAALDIKPLNLLLPGLPLYNFRLIGADFELLHSADGRFHLSGFGVSRRGDSSQSSALKELARVGEVLLEDSRLIYTDELHGIELGFASIRGRLHLEDDELSTEFEAKLYDRRSELVYGEIEATLLLILDDDQKMSHAAWQATARELMLAAFQGRVPQNPFLPLTGWLSAEAWGNWSRDDGLSIRGVSDLTDAWLVNEHQDLELAQVNTRFRWNYAGRGDWNLHLADFHYDDGDRAWTAPRISLARRTEQGLGLWISADELPLDVPLNLTRDVMSIYDTAWPRFLPKRAAGQVRELDVVLNPQWRLERASGRLSGAAVTDWDRWPDLRGLDGEVDLHKGFGRLRLAGETVDVEWPRMFRAPLELAIPGCELDLRWGGAWQVNFSRCRVENDDLALAGDVVLSSNEGKPAVDVNVALQRGSIGRLDPYWPEAIMKPNIKRWLRRGLLDGEITSGRFQIRGDMDNWPFLDGSGRFEAYAAVQGGRIDYLEGWPAAGGVDAFAHFVGASMDISGSVGDIGGVPVPSVQARIGNLKRPVLEMDYRSSSDLPAYLGFVRQTPLLERLETDLTEFTFAGPARTRGTISVPLGRAKGQRQLSVDGEVTIEDGLFSDPLSEVTLSHIAGELAYDENGFKGSGLDTEFRGSPGRLDLVADFRGNEKFRADLDGVFPVQNVIPEFLLQDFLALNQVGGDCRWQVSLTVSSEPGAERSDTVLRVASGLEGVAMDLPAPMNKAAGVRWPFLLRYPISGPDRLLDVVFQDVASLRFDLSGEDSTPRSAVIHLGPERPELPREGYVRLEGSSDFIDLDGWIDVVIGEVEGGTEGTGLDLEGGDLVAGKLRFLDRHYDKVSMQFQVEGSDIDGRFESEDLEGKLRFTVGETGMNSLSAEFERLAMGEPVSSGVDMESNPSDLPALHLYARSFSYLGAELGETRIEAYPTADGFHFEKVDASSDRLSVQATGDWYQDETGHRSDFDIHMVSESLGDFLKSMDISSSVEGGQTLVDFNAWWPGSPASFGLSRLNGQIDFSVVNGNITNASAGTGRLLGLLSIQALPRRLALDFRDVFDSGFSFDEAAGTFVMENGSAQAQDVVLKSSAASINISGRTDLVAREYDQVLTIKPGVGNTLPIIGALAAGPGGAAAGLALQGLLHEQLAEATRVQYSIKGPWDDPQFEPVDIERADG
;
A
#
# COMPACT_ATOMS: atom_id res chain seq x y z
N MET A 1 -81.09 -99.56 15.11
CA MET A 1 -81.30 -98.16 15.56
C MET A 1 -82.75 -97.84 15.99
N THR A 2 -83.52 -98.79 16.55
CA THR A 2 -84.96 -98.61 16.82
C THR A 2 -85.38 -98.69 18.30
N ARG A 3 -84.51 -99.14 19.22
CA ARG A 3 -84.82 -99.21 20.67
C ARG A 3 -84.56 -97.90 21.43
N LYS A 4 -83.56 -97.10 21.01
CA LYS A 4 -83.21 -95.82 21.68
C LYS A 4 -84.23 -94.69 21.44
N LYS A 5 -84.90 -94.63 20.27
CA LYS A 5 -85.90 -93.59 19.96
C LYS A 5 -87.21 -93.71 20.77
N ILE A 6 -87.61 -94.93 21.14
CA ILE A 6 -88.86 -95.16 21.90
C ILE A 6 -88.68 -94.81 23.39
N ILE A 7 -87.51 -95.13 23.96
CA ILE A 7 -87.17 -94.76 25.34
C ILE A 7 -87.13 -93.23 25.48
N PHE A 8 -86.55 -92.55 24.50
CA PHE A 8 -86.46 -91.08 24.51
C PHE A 8 -87.84 -90.41 24.44
N ARG A 9 -88.79 -90.97 23.68
CA ARG A 9 -90.14 -90.39 23.57
C ARG A 9 -90.96 -90.58 24.86
N ARG A 10 -90.86 -91.75 25.52
CA ARG A 10 -91.53 -92.01 26.81
C ARG A 10 -90.90 -91.21 27.96
N ALA A 11 -89.58 -91.08 27.99
CA ALA A 11 -88.89 -90.21 28.95
C ALA A 11 -89.31 -88.74 28.78
N LYS A 12 -89.43 -88.26 27.53
CA LYS A 12 -89.86 -86.88 27.25
C LYS A 12 -91.30 -86.61 27.71
N THR A 13 -92.24 -87.55 27.53
CA THR A 13 -93.61 -87.37 28.00
C THR A 13 -93.73 -87.42 29.52
N LEU A 14 -93.02 -88.35 30.18
CA LEU A 14 -92.98 -88.44 31.65
C LEU A 14 -92.35 -87.20 32.30
N LEU A 15 -91.28 -86.69 31.72
CA LEU A 15 -90.64 -85.45 32.19
C LEU A 15 -91.57 -84.24 32.01
N TRP A 16 -92.31 -84.16 30.90
CA TRP A 16 -93.27 -83.07 30.69
C TRP A 16 -94.46 -83.13 31.65
N THR A 17 -95.02 -84.31 31.92
CA THR A 17 -96.12 -84.42 32.90
C THR A 17 -95.66 -84.18 34.34
N ALA A 18 -94.45 -84.65 34.69
CA ALA A 18 -93.85 -84.34 36.00
C ALA A 18 -93.61 -82.84 36.15
N PHE A 19 -93.09 -82.17 35.11
CA PHE A 19 -92.87 -80.73 35.09
C PHE A 19 -94.19 -79.94 35.26
N SER A 20 -95.26 -80.31 34.53
CA SER A 20 -96.55 -79.62 34.66
C SER A 20 -97.17 -79.76 36.05
N ILE A 21 -97.07 -80.94 36.69
CA ILE A 21 -97.56 -81.15 38.06
C ILE A 21 -96.76 -80.30 39.06
N LEU A 22 -95.45 -80.22 38.89
CA LEU A 22 -94.56 -79.46 39.75
C LEU A 22 -94.83 -77.95 39.65
N VAL A 23 -95.11 -77.44 38.44
CA VAL A 23 -95.51 -76.05 38.22
C VAL A 23 -96.86 -75.72 38.88
N VAL A 24 -97.85 -76.61 38.80
CA VAL A 24 -99.15 -76.39 39.45
C VAL A 24 -99.02 -76.43 40.98
N LEU A 25 -98.25 -77.37 41.54
CA LEU A 25 -97.96 -77.41 42.99
C LEU A 25 -97.23 -76.16 43.47
N ALA A 26 -96.27 -75.66 42.69
CA ALA A 26 -95.57 -74.41 42.99
C ALA A 26 -96.52 -73.21 42.97
N ALA A 27 -97.43 -73.13 41.98
CA ALA A 27 -98.42 -72.05 41.90
C ALA A 27 -99.41 -72.06 43.08
N VAL A 28 -99.83 -73.24 43.54
CA VAL A 28 -100.66 -73.38 44.76
C VAL A 28 -99.88 -72.97 46.01
N GLY A 29 -98.61 -73.37 46.14
CA GLY A 29 -97.74 -72.96 47.25
C GLY A 29 -97.55 -71.45 47.33
N VAL A 30 -97.36 -70.78 46.19
CA VAL A 30 -97.30 -69.32 46.08
C VAL A 30 -98.64 -68.67 46.47
N GLY A 31 -99.77 -69.24 46.04
CA GLY A 31 -101.10 -68.75 46.37
C GLY A 31 -101.42 -68.82 47.87
N VAL A 32 -101.06 -69.92 48.53
CA VAL A 32 -101.21 -70.09 49.98
C VAL A 32 -100.29 -69.14 50.75
N GLY A 33 -99.03 -69.02 50.30
CA GLY A 33 -98.06 -68.10 50.90
C GLY A 33 -98.54 -66.64 50.88
N ARG A 34 -99.07 -66.16 49.75
CA ARG A 34 -99.64 -64.80 49.63
C ARG A 34 -100.85 -64.54 50.53
N LEU A 35 -101.69 -65.56 50.77
CA LEU A 35 -102.86 -65.46 51.64
C LEU A 35 -102.50 -65.39 53.14
N LEU A 36 -101.36 -65.99 53.53
CA LEU A 36 -100.89 -66.03 54.92
C LEU A 36 -100.07 -64.79 55.32
N MET A 37 -99.50 -64.05 54.36
CA MET A 37 -98.65 -62.89 54.63
C MET A 37 -99.27 -61.75 55.44
N PRO A 38 -100.55 -61.36 55.24
CA PRO A 38 -101.19 -60.32 56.05
C PRO A 38 -101.38 -60.70 57.54
N TYR A 39 -101.18 -61.97 57.91
CA TYR A 39 -101.24 -62.44 59.30
C TYR A 39 -99.87 -62.53 59.99
N SER A 40 -98.81 -62.00 59.34
CA SER A 40 -97.43 -62.05 59.81
C SER A 40 -97.22 -61.40 61.18
N GLU A 41 -97.87 -60.26 61.48
CA GLU A 41 -97.77 -59.56 62.77
C GLU A 41 -98.02 -60.48 63.99
N ARG A 42 -98.83 -61.53 63.85
CA ARG A 42 -99.13 -62.46 64.96
C ARG A 42 -97.93 -63.31 65.40
N TYR A 43 -96.95 -63.49 64.52
CA TYR A 43 -95.75 -64.28 64.76
C TYR A 43 -94.53 -63.44 65.18
N GLN A 44 -94.69 -62.11 65.33
CA GLN A 44 -93.63 -61.22 65.77
C GLN A 44 -92.93 -61.68 67.07
N PRO A 45 -93.61 -62.17 68.13
CA PRO A 45 -92.93 -62.61 69.36
C PRO A 45 -92.06 -63.86 69.17
N GLU A 46 -92.46 -64.77 68.27
CA GLU A 46 -91.71 -65.98 67.96
C GLU A 46 -90.48 -65.66 67.12
N LEU A 47 -90.61 -64.69 66.22
CA LEU A 47 -89.52 -64.15 65.43
C LEU A 47 -88.54 -63.36 66.32
N GLU A 48 -89.01 -62.51 67.22
CA GLU A 48 -88.18 -61.83 68.23
C GLU A 48 -87.42 -62.85 69.09
N ALA A 49 -88.05 -63.95 69.51
CA ALA A 49 -87.39 -65.02 70.27
C ALA A 49 -86.40 -65.87 69.44
N TRP A 50 -86.62 -66.00 68.14
CA TRP A 50 -85.68 -66.65 67.22
C TRP A 50 -84.49 -65.73 66.94
N LEU A 51 -84.72 -64.47 66.55
CA LEU A 51 -83.70 -63.44 66.38
C LEU A 51 -82.91 -63.26 67.68
N SER A 52 -83.56 -63.26 68.85
CA SER A 52 -82.85 -63.13 70.13
C SER A 52 -81.93 -64.31 70.44
N ARG A 53 -82.25 -65.51 69.94
CA ARG A 53 -81.36 -66.68 70.04
C ARG A 53 -80.22 -66.59 69.04
N GLU A 54 -80.51 -66.16 67.82
CA GLU A 54 -79.52 -66.07 66.75
C GLU A 54 -78.49 -64.95 67.01
N PHE A 55 -78.94 -63.80 67.50
CA PHE A 55 -78.10 -62.66 67.86
C PHE A 55 -77.57 -62.72 69.31
N GLY A 56 -78.02 -63.68 70.12
CA GLY A 56 -77.57 -63.86 71.51
C GLY A 56 -77.95 -62.76 72.50
N GLN A 57 -78.85 -61.83 72.12
CA GLN A 57 -79.35 -60.72 72.95
C GLN A 57 -80.87 -60.53 72.77
N PRO A 58 -81.61 -59.95 73.73
CA PRO A 58 -83.03 -59.66 73.54
C PRO A 58 -83.26 -58.66 72.40
N VAL A 59 -83.84 -59.14 71.32
CA VAL A 59 -84.25 -58.36 70.16
C VAL A 59 -85.72 -57.96 70.31
N LYS A 60 -86.01 -56.65 70.16
CA LYS A 60 -87.37 -56.15 69.98
C LYS A 60 -87.53 -55.55 68.58
N LEU A 61 -88.66 -55.79 67.95
CA LEU A 61 -89.02 -55.19 66.68
C LEU A 61 -90.09 -54.12 66.90
N GLU A 62 -90.01 -53.01 66.16
CA GLU A 62 -91.07 -52.00 66.17
C GLU A 62 -92.27 -52.46 65.35
N SER A 63 -92.03 -53.00 64.14
CA SER A 63 -93.04 -53.67 63.34
C SER A 63 -92.45 -54.80 62.50
N PHE A 64 -93.31 -55.77 62.18
CA PHE A 64 -93.00 -56.93 61.35
C PHE A 64 -94.03 -57.07 60.23
N GLU A 65 -93.59 -56.91 58.98
CA GLU A 65 -94.45 -57.03 57.79
C GLU A 65 -93.88 -58.10 56.84
N GLY A 66 -94.70 -59.10 56.50
CA GLY A 66 -94.39 -60.05 55.43
C GLY A 66 -95.00 -59.63 54.09
N ASP A 67 -94.21 -59.62 53.02
CA ASP A 67 -94.67 -59.44 51.64
C ASP A 67 -94.20 -60.61 50.75
N TRP A 68 -94.87 -60.84 49.62
CA TRP A 68 -94.52 -61.87 48.66
C TRP A 68 -93.96 -61.27 47.37
N THR A 69 -92.65 -61.33 47.22
CA THR A 69 -91.94 -60.90 46.01
C THR A 69 -92.15 -61.90 44.85
N ALA A 70 -91.68 -61.56 43.64
CA ALA A 70 -91.85 -62.40 42.45
C ALA A 70 -91.29 -63.85 42.61
N PHE A 71 -90.31 -64.07 43.50
CA PHE A 71 -89.59 -65.34 43.62
C PHE A 71 -89.55 -65.93 45.04
N GLY A 72 -90.23 -65.33 46.02
CA GLY A 72 -90.28 -65.85 47.38
C GLY A 72 -90.82 -64.85 48.42
N PRO A 73 -91.03 -65.31 49.66
CA PRO A 73 -91.45 -64.46 50.76
C PRO A 73 -90.32 -63.55 51.25
N ARG A 74 -90.64 -62.28 51.49
CA ARG A 74 -89.76 -61.27 52.11
C ARG A 74 -90.36 -60.86 53.45
N LEU A 75 -89.53 -60.89 54.47
CA LEU A 75 -89.89 -60.51 55.83
C LEU A 75 -89.20 -59.21 56.19
N SER A 76 -89.96 -58.11 56.21
CA SER A 76 -89.44 -56.77 56.55
C SER A 76 -89.52 -56.54 58.05
N LEU A 77 -88.39 -56.15 58.64
CA LEU A 77 -88.17 -55.87 60.05
C LEU A 77 -87.88 -54.37 60.18
N ARG A 78 -88.77 -53.61 60.83
CA ARG A 78 -88.53 -52.18 61.08
C ARG A 78 -88.24 -51.93 62.56
N GLY A 79 -87.33 -50.98 62.82
CA GLY A 79 -86.98 -50.54 64.17
C GLY A 79 -86.50 -51.68 65.06
N MET A 80 -85.55 -52.48 64.56
CA MET A 80 -84.98 -53.59 65.33
C MET A 80 -84.05 -53.03 66.41
N LYS A 81 -84.45 -53.18 67.67
CA LYS A 81 -83.71 -52.72 68.84
C LYS A 81 -83.06 -53.91 69.54
N LEU A 82 -81.74 -53.88 69.62
CA LEU A 82 -80.95 -54.80 70.45
C LEU A 82 -80.85 -54.15 71.84
N LEU A 83 -81.54 -54.72 72.82
CA LEU A 83 -81.57 -54.16 74.17
C LEU A 83 -80.28 -54.54 74.92
N PRO A 84 -79.56 -53.58 75.52
CA PRO A 84 -78.35 -53.89 76.27
C PRO A 84 -78.69 -54.75 77.50
N PRO A 85 -77.81 -55.68 77.90
CA PRO A 85 -77.96 -56.38 79.17
C PRO A 85 -77.89 -55.37 80.33
N ARG A 86 -78.85 -55.47 81.26
CA ARG A 86 -78.93 -54.57 82.43
C ARG A 86 -77.64 -54.69 83.27
N PRO A 87 -76.83 -53.63 83.45
CA PRO A 87 -75.58 -53.72 84.21
C PRO A 87 -75.88 -53.94 85.70
N ALA A 88 -75.11 -54.81 86.35
CA ALA A 88 -75.26 -55.12 87.77
C ALA A 88 -74.67 -54.06 88.72
N ASP A 89 -73.96 -53.05 88.19
CA ASP A 89 -73.11 -52.16 89.00
C ASP A 89 -73.09 -50.69 88.54
N GLY A 90 -74.25 -50.13 88.19
CA GLY A 90 -74.49 -48.69 88.10
C GLY A 90 -73.63 -47.83 87.14
N SER A 91 -72.75 -48.42 86.33
CA SER A 91 -71.98 -47.73 85.30
C SER A 91 -72.84 -47.42 84.07
N ASP A 92 -72.48 -46.34 83.35
CA ASP A 92 -73.18 -45.84 82.17
C ASP A 92 -73.60 -46.98 81.21
N ALA A 93 -74.90 -46.99 80.88
CA ALA A 93 -75.48 -48.00 80.01
C ALA A 93 -74.86 -47.92 78.60
N GLU A 94 -74.48 -49.07 78.04
CA GLU A 94 -74.11 -49.16 76.63
C GLU A 94 -75.26 -48.65 75.76
N PRO A 95 -74.97 -47.89 74.68
CA PRO A 95 -76.02 -47.31 73.84
C PRO A 95 -76.90 -48.39 73.20
N GLU A 96 -78.21 -48.15 73.14
CA GLU A 96 -79.15 -48.99 72.41
C GLU A 96 -78.75 -49.03 70.92
N VAL A 97 -78.50 -50.22 70.37
CA VAL A 97 -78.24 -50.36 68.93
C VAL A 97 -79.58 -50.50 68.22
N VAL A 98 -79.89 -49.50 67.40
CA VAL A 98 -81.11 -49.42 66.60
C VAL A 98 -80.75 -49.66 65.15
N ILE A 99 -81.25 -50.76 64.58
CA ILE A 99 -81.19 -51.01 63.14
C ILE A 99 -82.48 -50.44 62.54
N GLU A 100 -82.35 -49.41 61.71
CA GLU A 100 -83.49 -48.67 61.14
C GLU A 100 -84.45 -49.59 60.36
N SER A 101 -83.91 -50.40 59.46
CA SER A 101 -84.69 -51.42 58.75
C SER A 101 -83.83 -52.59 58.25
N ALA A 102 -84.36 -53.80 58.34
CA ALA A 102 -83.76 -55.02 57.82
C ALA A 102 -84.83 -55.84 57.08
N ALA A 103 -84.42 -56.70 56.16
CA ALA A 103 -85.34 -57.64 55.51
C ALA A 103 -84.69 -59.03 55.36
N LEU A 104 -85.45 -60.07 55.65
CA LEU A 104 -85.05 -61.45 55.41
C LEU A 104 -85.74 -61.94 54.13
N ASP A 105 -84.97 -62.08 53.05
CA ASP A 105 -85.43 -62.57 51.75
C ASP A 105 -85.30 -64.10 51.72
N ILE A 106 -86.40 -64.84 51.75
CA ILE A 106 -86.37 -66.32 51.69
C ILE A 106 -86.49 -66.76 50.23
N LYS A 107 -85.58 -67.62 49.77
CA LYS A 107 -85.49 -68.12 48.40
C LYS A 107 -85.80 -69.61 48.33
N PRO A 108 -87.08 -70.03 48.37
CA PRO A 108 -87.46 -71.44 48.46
C PRO A 108 -87.08 -72.25 47.22
N LEU A 109 -86.88 -71.63 46.05
CA LEU A 109 -86.42 -72.30 44.84
C LEU A 109 -84.96 -72.78 44.95
N ASN A 110 -84.15 -72.17 45.84
CA ASN A 110 -82.75 -72.55 46.04
C ASN A 110 -82.61 -73.94 46.67
N LEU A 111 -83.66 -74.51 47.29
CA LEU A 111 -83.69 -75.90 47.76
C LEU A 111 -83.47 -76.94 46.63
N LEU A 112 -83.74 -76.57 45.38
CA LEU A 112 -83.60 -77.44 44.22
C LEU A 112 -82.18 -77.41 43.62
N LEU A 113 -81.32 -76.52 44.10
CA LEU A 113 -79.98 -76.26 43.57
C LEU A 113 -78.97 -76.36 44.73
N PRO A 114 -78.11 -77.41 44.76
CA PRO A 114 -77.13 -77.57 45.83
C PRO A 114 -76.15 -76.39 45.87
N GLY A 115 -75.90 -75.84 47.06
CA GLY A 115 -74.92 -74.78 47.30
C GLY A 115 -75.46 -73.34 47.31
N LEU A 116 -76.76 -73.10 47.06
CA LEU A 116 -77.34 -71.76 47.16
C LEU A 116 -77.98 -71.50 48.54
N PRO A 117 -77.79 -70.31 49.15
CA PRO A 117 -78.37 -69.99 50.45
C PRO A 117 -79.91 -69.92 50.36
N LEU A 118 -80.58 -70.45 51.38
CA LEU A 118 -82.05 -70.49 51.44
C LEU A 118 -82.66 -69.13 51.83
N TYR A 119 -81.86 -68.24 52.40
CA TYR A 119 -82.25 -66.92 52.82
C TYR A 119 -81.08 -65.94 52.64
N ASN A 120 -81.40 -64.67 52.36
CA ASN A 120 -80.42 -63.58 52.37
C ASN A 120 -80.87 -62.55 53.40
N PHE A 121 -79.92 -61.99 54.15
CA PHE A 121 -80.20 -60.94 55.12
C PHE A 121 -79.88 -59.57 54.51
N ARG A 122 -80.90 -58.76 54.26
CA ARG A 122 -80.75 -57.41 53.72
C ARG A 122 -80.76 -56.39 54.85
N LEU A 123 -79.75 -55.55 54.91
CA LEU A 123 -79.63 -54.43 55.83
C LEU A 123 -79.80 -53.12 55.05
N ILE A 124 -80.71 -52.27 55.50
CA ILE A 124 -81.01 -50.99 54.86
C ILE A 124 -80.74 -49.88 55.89
N GLY A 125 -79.80 -48.99 55.61
CA GLY A 125 -79.47 -47.86 56.49
C GLY A 125 -78.68 -48.24 57.76
N ALA A 126 -77.79 -49.22 57.67
CA ALA A 126 -76.97 -49.64 58.83
C ALA A 126 -75.68 -48.82 58.92
N ASP A 127 -75.30 -48.42 60.15
CA ASP A 127 -74.03 -47.74 60.45
C ASP A 127 -73.03 -48.74 61.06
N PHE A 128 -71.91 -48.96 60.38
CA PHE A 128 -70.84 -49.87 60.77
C PHE A 128 -69.56 -49.13 61.12
N GLU A 129 -68.72 -49.75 61.94
CA GLU A 129 -67.35 -49.32 62.15
C GLU A 129 -66.42 -50.54 62.07
N LEU A 130 -65.41 -50.50 61.22
CA LEU A 130 -64.40 -51.56 61.07
C LEU A 130 -63.07 -51.04 61.59
N LEU A 131 -62.67 -51.49 62.77
CA LEU A 131 -61.43 -51.14 63.44
C LEU A 131 -60.34 -52.18 63.14
N HIS A 132 -59.24 -51.76 62.53
CA HIS A 132 -57.99 -52.51 62.46
C HIS A 132 -57.09 -52.06 63.62
N SER A 133 -56.96 -52.90 64.64
CA SER A 133 -56.29 -52.55 65.91
C SER A 133 -54.76 -52.59 65.79
N ALA A 134 -54.06 -51.95 66.74
CA ALA A 134 -52.60 -51.86 66.77
C ALA A 134 -51.85 -53.23 66.83
N ASP A 135 -52.54 -54.32 67.15
CA ASP A 135 -52.03 -55.69 67.17
C ASP A 135 -52.36 -56.50 65.89
N GLY A 136 -52.92 -55.82 64.88
CA GLY A 136 -53.15 -56.35 63.53
C GLY A 136 -54.44 -57.16 63.36
N ARG A 137 -55.43 -56.97 64.25
CA ARG A 137 -56.71 -57.68 64.23
C ARG A 137 -57.83 -56.81 63.66
N PHE A 138 -58.76 -57.40 62.92
CA PHE A 138 -59.96 -56.70 62.41
C PHE A 138 -61.17 -56.89 63.33
N HIS A 139 -61.71 -55.78 63.81
CA HIS A 139 -62.85 -55.69 64.71
C HIS A 139 -63.99 -54.94 64.01
N LEU A 140 -65.12 -55.61 63.78
CA LEU A 140 -66.33 -54.95 63.28
C LEU A 140 -67.25 -54.58 64.46
N SER A 141 -67.46 -53.28 64.67
CA SER A 141 -68.42 -52.65 65.59
C SER A 141 -69.63 -52.08 64.81
N GLY A 142 -70.73 -51.78 65.51
CA GLY A 142 -72.01 -51.35 64.90
C GLY A 142 -73.09 -52.43 64.81
N PHE A 143 -72.76 -53.70 65.11
CA PHE A 143 -73.73 -54.80 65.24
C PHE A 143 -74.25 -55.04 66.68
N GLY A 144 -73.84 -54.24 67.66
CA GLY A 144 -74.28 -54.38 69.06
C GLY A 144 -73.77 -55.62 69.80
N VAL A 145 -72.75 -56.31 69.31
CA VAL A 145 -72.22 -57.54 69.94
C VAL A 145 -70.96 -57.24 70.76
N SER A 146 -71.12 -56.92 72.04
CA SER A 146 -70.01 -56.87 73.01
C SER A 146 -70.16 -57.99 74.05
N ARG A 147 -69.26 -58.98 74.05
CA ARG A 147 -69.10 -59.93 75.17
C ARG A 147 -67.88 -59.51 75.97
N ARG A 148 -68.04 -59.16 77.26
CA ARG A 148 -66.91 -58.92 78.17
C ARG A 148 -66.72 -60.12 79.08
N GLY A 149 -65.54 -60.73 78.97
CA GLY A 149 -65.04 -61.77 79.86
C GLY A 149 -63.78 -62.40 79.27
N ASP A 150 -62.62 -61.87 79.68
CA ASP A 150 -61.25 -62.22 79.29
C ASP A 150 -60.75 -61.82 77.89
N SER A 151 -59.45 -61.55 77.85
CA SER A 151 -58.66 -60.73 76.93
C SER A 151 -58.43 -61.33 75.53
N SER A 152 -59.50 -61.71 74.83
CA SER A 152 -59.43 -62.17 73.42
C SER A 152 -60.75 -61.89 72.67
N GLN A 153 -61.23 -60.64 72.72
CA GLN A 153 -62.52 -60.20 72.16
C GLN A 153 -62.74 -60.69 70.72
N SER A 154 -63.70 -61.59 70.56
CA SER A 154 -64.14 -62.17 69.28
C SER A 154 -64.80 -61.10 68.41
N SER A 155 -64.25 -60.86 67.21
CA SER A 155 -64.82 -59.95 66.22
C SER A 155 -66.23 -60.40 65.76
N ALA A 156 -67.19 -59.47 65.65
CA ALA A 156 -68.54 -59.72 65.13
C ALA A 156 -68.55 -60.27 63.70
N LEU A 157 -67.42 -60.14 62.97
CA LEU A 157 -67.17 -60.80 61.69
C LEU A 157 -67.38 -62.32 61.73
N LYS A 158 -66.94 -63.03 62.78
CA LYS A 158 -67.13 -64.50 62.89
C LYS A 158 -68.59 -64.90 63.13
N GLU A 159 -69.41 -64.01 63.71
CA GLU A 159 -70.83 -64.27 63.94
C GLU A 159 -71.67 -63.97 62.68
N LEU A 160 -71.28 -62.98 61.87
CA LEU A 160 -71.86 -62.73 60.54
C LEU A 160 -71.66 -63.89 59.55
N ALA A 161 -70.57 -64.67 59.72
CA ALA A 161 -70.31 -65.88 58.94
C ALA A 161 -71.45 -66.90 58.99
N ARG A 162 -72.21 -66.93 60.11
CA ARG A 162 -73.33 -67.87 60.29
C ARG A 162 -74.57 -67.52 59.47
N VAL A 163 -74.69 -66.26 59.04
CA VAL A 163 -75.86 -65.74 58.31
C VAL A 163 -75.72 -65.92 56.78
N GLY A 164 -74.51 -66.28 56.30
CA GLY A 164 -74.24 -66.69 54.92
C GLY A 164 -74.05 -65.53 53.93
N GLU A 165 -75.14 -64.86 53.55
CA GLU A 165 -75.11 -63.74 52.58
C GLU A 165 -75.83 -62.51 53.14
N VAL A 166 -75.09 -61.40 53.25
CA VAL A 166 -75.59 -60.10 53.73
C VAL A 166 -75.60 -59.10 52.58
N LEU A 167 -76.78 -58.54 52.29
CA LEU A 167 -76.96 -57.47 51.30
C LEU A 167 -77.01 -56.12 52.03
N LEU A 168 -76.12 -55.20 51.68
CA LEU A 168 -76.14 -53.83 52.19
C LEU A 168 -76.80 -52.90 51.18
N GLU A 169 -77.67 -52.02 51.67
CA GLU A 169 -78.31 -50.96 50.89
C GLU A 169 -78.33 -49.67 51.73
N ASP A 170 -77.95 -48.54 51.13
CA ASP A 170 -77.86 -47.22 51.77
C ASP A 170 -77.16 -47.20 53.15
N SER A 171 -76.19 -48.09 53.35
CA SER A 171 -75.48 -48.23 54.64
C SER A 171 -74.26 -47.31 54.72
N ARG A 172 -73.73 -47.10 55.93
CA ARG A 172 -72.48 -46.36 56.17
C ARG A 172 -71.48 -47.23 56.93
N LEU A 173 -70.20 -47.07 56.64
CA LEU A 173 -69.09 -47.77 57.29
C LEU A 173 -68.00 -46.76 57.62
N ILE A 174 -67.49 -46.77 58.84
CA ILE A 174 -66.29 -46.05 59.23
C ILE A 174 -65.17 -47.07 59.38
N TYR A 175 -64.16 -47.01 58.53
CA TYR A 175 -62.96 -47.82 58.66
C TYR A 175 -61.90 -47.05 59.46
N THR A 176 -61.42 -47.61 60.57
CA THR A 176 -60.40 -47.02 61.43
C THR A 176 -59.22 -47.99 61.54
N ASP A 177 -58.02 -47.59 61.15
CA ASP A 177 -56.78 -48.36 61.29
C ASP A 177 -55.86 -47.68 62.31
N GLU A 178 -55.76 -48.26 63.51
CA GLU A 178 -54.91 -47.74 64.58
C GLU A 178 -53.41 -47.96 64.30
N LEU A 179 -53.08 -48.99 63.53
CA LEU A 179 -51.71 -49.36 63.21
C LEU A 179 -51.08 -48.34 62.27
N HIS A 180 -51.89 -47.77 61.38
CA HIS A 180 -51.47 -46.80 60.37
C HIS A 180 -52.07 -45.39 60.56
N GLY A 181 -52.93 -45.19 61.57
CA GLY A 181 -53.58 -43.91 61.85
C GLY A 181 -54.57 -43.46 60.77
N ILE A 182 -55.25 -44.41 60.11
CA ILE A 182 -56.18 -44.15 58.99
C ILE A 182 -57.61 -44.12 59.52
N GLU A 183 -58.41 -43.13 59.13
CA GLU A 183 -59.86 -43.11 59.39
C GLU A 183 -60.60 -42.71 58.10
N LEU A 184 -61.48 -43.58 57.58
CA LEU A 184 -62.18 -43.43 56.30
C LEU A 184 -63.68 -43.69 56.46
N GLY A 185 -64.52 -42.74 56.04
CA GLY A 185 -65.97 -42.91 56.00
C GLY A 185 -66.45 -43.37 54.63
N PHE A 186 -67.33 -44.37 54.59
CA PHE A 186 -68.05 -44.85 53.42
C PHE A 186 -69.55 -44.67 53.66
N ALA A 187 -70.28 -44.07 52.72
CA ALA A 187 -71.71 -43.84 52.78
C ALA A 187 -72.40 -44.33 51.50
N SER A 188 -73.72 -44.48 51.56
CA SER A 188 -74.52 -45.02 50.45
C SER A 188 -73.99 -46.38 49.96
N ILE A 189 -73.51 -47.21 50.88
CA ILE A 189 -72.94 -48.52 50.58
C ILE A 189 -74.06 -49.40 50.02
N ARG A 190 -73.88 -49.85 48.79
CA ARG A 190 -74.69 -50.88 48.15
C ARG A 190 -73.78 -52.05 47.81
N GLY A 191 -74.06 -53.22 48.35
CA GLY A 191 -73.15 -54.34 48.15
C GLY A 191 -73.66 -55.65 48.70
N ARG A 192 -72.88 -56.70 48.44
CA ARG A 192 -73.07 -58.03 49.00
C ARG A 192 -71.81 -58.45 49.73
N LEU A 193 -71.98 -59.00 50.92
CA LEU A 193 -70.95 -59.66 51.70
C LEU A 193 -71.31 -61.13 51.82
N HIS A 194 -70.34 -61.99 51.54
CA HIS A 194 -70.45 -63.42 51.66
C HIS A 194 -69.22 -63.95 52.40
N LEU A 195 -69.45 -64.63 53.52
CA LEU A 195 -68.40 -65.14 54.39
C LEU A 195 -68.57 -66.65 54.51
N GLU A 196 -67.60 -67.41 54.00
CA GLU A 196 -67.55 -68.87 54.03
C GLU A 196 -66.23 -69.30 54.70
N ASP A 197 -66.32 -70.04 55.81
CA ASP A 197 -65.18 -70.40 56.67
C ASP A 197 -64.31 -69.18 57.07
N ASP A 198 -63.09 -69.08 56.54
CA ASP A 198 -62.12 -68.00 56.77
C ASP A 198 -62.00 -67.05 55.56
N GLU A 199 -62.84 -67.22 54.53
CA GLU A 199 -62.84 -66.46 53.28
C GLU A 199 -64.00 -65.44 53.26
N LEU A 200 -63.67 -64.15 53.32
CA LEU A 200 -64.61 -63.05 53.16
C LEU A 200 -64.56 -62.55 51.71
N SER A 201 -65.64 -62.75 50.96
CA SER A 201 -65.84 -62.13 49.65
C SER A 201 -66.88 -61.02 49.75
N THR A 202 -66.57 -59.85 49.21
CA THR A 202 -67.48 -58.70 49.21
C THR A 202 -67.41 -57.96 47.89
N GLU A 203 -68.55 -57.47 47.44
CA GLU A 203 -68.67 -56.57 46.29
C GLU A 203 -69.51 -55.38 46.75
N PHE A 204 -68.97 -54.17 46.66
CA PHE A 204 -69.64 -52.97 47.14
C PHE A 204 -69.38 -51.75 46.26
N GLU A 205 -70.38 -50.89 46.17
CA GLU A 205 -70.33 -49.53 45.64
C GLU A 205 -70.57 -48.58 46.81
N ALA A 206 -69.68 -47.62 47.02
CA ALA A 206 -69.77 -46.69 48.13
C ALA A 206 -69.26 -45.29 47.76
N LYS A 207 -69.84 -44.26 48.39
CA LYS A 207 -69.33 -42.89 48.40
C LYS A 207 -68.37 -42.73 49.56
N LEU A 208 -67.12 -42.42 49.28
CA LEU A 208 -66.16 -42.09 50.32
C LEU A 208 -66.45 -40.67 50.82
N TYR A 209 -66.47 -40.44 52.14
CA TYR A 209 -66.76 -39.13 52.73
C TYR A 209 -65.98 -38.87 54.01
N ASP A 210 -65.86 -37.59 54.38
CA ASP A 210 -65.38 -37.18 55.71
C ASP A 210 -66.52 -37.19 56.72
N ARG A 211 -66.33 -37.86 57.85
CA ARG A 211 -67.27 -37.78 58.96
C ARG A 211 -67.40 -36.35 59.53
N ARG A 212 -66.32 -35.57 59.54
CA ARG A 212 -66.31 -34.24 60.17
C ARG A 212 -66.88 -33.13 59.28
N SER A 213 -66.69 -33.25 57.97
CA SER A 213 -67.11 -32.22 57.01
C SER A 213 -68.29 -32.64 56.12
N GLU A 214 -68.71 -33.91 56.18
CA GLU A 214 -69.72 -34.53 55.31
C GLU A 214 -69.42 -34.41 53.80
N LEU A 215 -68.20 -34.00 53.44
CA LEU A 215 -67.76 -33.89 52.05
C LEU A 215 -67.52 -35.27 51.46
N VAL A 216 -68.12 -35.53 50.30
CA VAL A 216 -67.86 -36.74 49.50
C VAL A 216 -66.55 -36.55 48.75
N TYR A 217 -65.65 -37.50 48.93
CA TYR A 217 -64.29 -37.52 48.37
C TYR A 217 -64.18 -38.35 47.09
N GLY A 218 -65.20 -39.09 46.71
CA GLY A 218 -65.21 -39.88 45.48
C GLY A 218 -66.13 -41.09 45.58
N GLU A 219 -66.30 -41.78 44.46
CA GLU A 219 -67.06 -43.03 44.40
C GLU A 219 -66.10 -44.21 44.20
N ILE A 220 -66.30 -45.28 44.96
CA ILE A 220 -65.49 -46.50 44.89
C ILE A 220 -66.44 -47.68 44.64
N GLU A 221 -66.16 -48.43 43.58
CA GLU A 221 -66.73 -49.74 43.31
C GLU A 221 -65.63 -50.78 43.50
N ALA A 222 -65.81 -51.73 44.41
CA ALA A 222 -64.77 -52.70 44.72
C ALA A 222 -65.32 -54.11 44.93
N THR A 223 -64.59 -55.08 44.39
CA THR A 223 -64.69 -56.49 44.76
C THR A 223 -63.46 -56.86 45.57
N LEU A 224 -63.65 -57.42 46.75
CA LEU A 224 -62.61 -57.75 47.70
C LEU A 224 -62.77 -59.19 48.17
N LEU A 225 -61.67 -59.91 48.21
CA LEU A 225 -61.53 -61.26 48.74
C LEU A 225 -60.45 -61.23 49.83
N LEU A 226 -60.81 -61.50 51.08
CA LEU A 226 -59.89 -61.58 52.21
C LEU A 226 -59.86 -63.01 52.74
N ILE A 227 -58.66 -63.54 52.98
CA ILE A 227 -58.44 -64.77 53.72
C ILE A 227 -57.83 -64.40 55.07
N LEU A 228 -58.55 -64.72 56.14
CA LEU A 228 -58.10 -64.51 57.51
C LEU A 228 -57.45 -65.79 58.06
N ASP A 229 -56.51 -65.65 58.98
CA ASP A 229 -56.01 -66.79 59.77
C ASP A 229 -56.84 -67.01 61.04
N ASP A 230 -56.53 -68.09 61.79
CA ASP A 230 -57.24 -68.45 63.03
C ASP A 230 -57.31 -67.28 64.05
N ASP A 231 -56.29 -66.42 64.06
CA ASP A 231 -56.11 -65.25 64.91
C ASP A 231 -56.78 -63.97 64.36
N GLN A 232 -57.56 -64.10 63.27
CA GLN A 232 -58.23 -63.00 62.56
C GLN A 232 -57.28 -61.96 61.96
N LYS A 233 -56.06 -62.39 61.59
CA LYS A 233 -55.12 -61.57 60.82
C LYS A 233 -55.26 -61.90 59.36
N MET A 234 -55.13 -60.89 58.51
CA MET A 234 -55.09 -61.09 57.07
C MET A 234 -53.85 -61.93 56.70
N SER A 235 -54.05 -63.03 55.98
CA SER A 235 -52.97 -63.84 55.40
C SER A 235 -52.86 -63.62 53.89
N HIS A 236 -54.00 -63.41 53.24
CA HIS A 236 -54.10 -63.09 51.82
C HIS A 236 -55.24 -62.09 51.56
N ALA A 237 -55.05 -61.20 50.60
CA ALA A 237 -56.11 -60.34 50.08
C ALA A 237 -55.98 -60.21 48.57
N ALA A 238 -57.09 -60.34 47.85
CA ALA A 238 -57.19 -60.02 46.44
C ALA A 238 -58.33 -59.04 46.25
N TRP A 239 -58.11 -57.99 45.46
CA TRP A 239 -59.12 -56.96 45.24
C TRP A 239 -59.09 -56.42 43.82
N GLN A 240 -60.24 -55.99 43.35
CA GLN A 240 -60.43 -55.16 42.17
C GLN A 240 -61.21 -53.94 42.60
N ALA A 241 -60.71 -52.74 42.34
CA ALA A 241 -61.39 -51.51 42.70
C ALA A 241 -61.34 -50.52 41.53
N THR A 242 -62.47 -49.87 41.30
CA THR A 242 -62.63 -48.73 40.40
C THR A 242 -62.96 -47.51 41.25
N ALA A 243 -62.13 -46.49 41.18
CA ALA A 243 -62.35 -45.19 41.80
C ALA A 243 -62.73 -44.18 40.71
N ARG A 244 -63.77 -43.37 40.96
CA ARG A 244 -64.18 -42.27 40.09
C ARG A 244 -64.06 -40.95 40.84
N GLU A 245 -63.30 -40.02 40.25
CA GLU A 245 -63.10 -38.66 40.79
C GLU A 245 -62.71 -38.65 42.27
N LEU A 246 -61.74 -39.48 42.65
CA LEU A 246 -61.26 -39.59 44.01
C LEU A 246 -60.35 -38.43 44.38
N MET A 247 -60.78 -37.57 45.29
CA MET A 247 -60.04 -36.42 45.80
C MET A 247 -58.87 -36.89 46.69
N LEU A 248 -57.65 -36.86 46.16
CA LEU A 248 -56.45 -37.31 46.87
C LEU A 248 -56.07 -36.43 48.07
N ALA A 249 -56.44 -35.13 48.02
CA ALA A 249 -56.22 -34.21 49.14
C ALA A 249 -56.87 -34.71 50.45
N ALA A 250 -57.97 -35.46 50.35
CA ALA A 250 -58.68 -36.03 51.50
C ALA A 250 -57.87 -37.09 52.26
N PHE A 251 -56.85 -37.66 51.63
CA PHE A 251 -56.01 -38.73 52.17
C PHE A 251 -54.67 -38.23 52.73
N GLN A 252 -54.31 -36.97 52.49
CA GLN A 252 -53.06 -36.40 52.98
C GLN A 252 -53.00 -36.39 54.51
N GLY A 253 -51.96 -37.01 55.07
CA GLY A 253 -51.80 -37.20 56.52
C GLY A 253 -52.72 -38.24 57.15
N ARG A 254 -53.60 -38.89 56.36
CA ARG A 254 -54.52 -39.96 56.79
C ARG A 254 -54.16 -41.34 56.27
N VAL A 255 -53.10 -41.46 55.45
CA VAL A 255 -52.57 -42.72 54.90
C VAL A 255 -51.07 -42.78 55.23
N PRO A 256 -50.50 -43.95 55.55
CA PRO A 256 -49.08 -44.08 55.89
C PRO A 256 -48.18 -43.51 54.79
N GLN A 257 -47.04 -42.93 55.19
CA GLN A 257 -46.06 -42.31 54.28
C GLN A 257 -45.68 -43.29 53.16
N ASN A 258 -46.18 -43.03 51.95
CA ASN A 258 -45.77 -43.73 50.75
C ASN A 258 -44.41 -43.17 50.28
N PRO A 259 -43.68 -43.89 49.39
CA PRO A 259 -42.41 -43.39 48.86
C PRO A 259 -42.58 -42.23 47.85
N PHE A 260 -43.80 -41.77 47.59
CA PHE A 260 -44.12 -40.69 46.68
C PHE A 260 -44.41 -39.41 47.48
N LEU A 261 -44.24 -38.24 46.88
CA LEU A 261 -44.47 -36.95 47.57
C LEU A 261 -45.98 -36.75 47.83
N PRO A 262 -46.38 -35.91 48.81
CA PRO A 262 -47.79 -35.64 49.08
C PRO A 262 -48.47 -35.08 47.82
N LEU A 263 -49.44 -35.84 47.30
CA LEU A 263 -50.15 -35.59 46.07
C LEU A 263 -51.60 -35.19 46.38
N THR A 264 -52.08 -34.08 45.82
CA THR A 264 -53.52 -33.72 45.77
C THR A 264 -54.05 -33.90 44.35
N GLY A 265 -55.35 -33.67 44.13
CA GLY A 265 -55.99 -33.76 42.82
C GLY A 265 -57.12 -34.79 42.77
N TRP A 266 -57.59 -35.08 41.57
CA TRP A 266 -58.69 -36.00 41.31
C TRP A 266 -58.18 -37.25 40.59
N LEU A 267 -58.37 -38.41 41.21
CA LEU A 267 -57.92 -39.70 40.68
C LEU A 267 -59.12 -40.52 40.19
N SER A 268 -59.11 -40.87 38.92
CA SER A 268 -59.93 -41.96 38.38
C SER A 268 -59.03 -43.15 38.07
N ALA A 269 -59.30 -44.31 38.66
CA ALA A 269 -58.42 -45.46 38.51
C ALA A 269 -59.20 -46.77 38.52
N GLU A 270 -58.74 -47.74 37.74
CA GLU A 270 -59.16 -49.14 37.83
C GLU A 270 -57.93 -49.99 38.17
N ALA A 271 -57.95 -50.66 39.31
CA ALA A 271 -56.81 -51.38 39.84
C ALA A 271 -57.20 -52.75 40.39
N TRP A 272 -56.30 -53.72 40.19
CA TRP A 272 -56.33 -55.05 40.77
C TRP A 272 -55.12 -55.21 41.68
N GLY A 273 -55.36 -55.59 42.94
CA GLY A 273 -54.32 -55.87 43.89
C GLY A 273 -54.36 -57.31 44.37
N ASN A 274 -53.18 -57.86 44.66
CA ASN A 274 -53.02 -58.98 45.57
C ASN A 274 -52.09 -58.57 46.71
N TRP A 275 -52.31 -59.14 47.88
CA TRP A 275 -51.42 -59.01 49.02
C TRP A 275 -51.28 -60.36 49.69
N SER A 276 -50.05 -60.73 50.03
CA SER A 276 -49.76 -61.88 50.89
C SER A 276 -48.72 -61.49 51.94
N ARG A 277 -48.69 -62.23 53.05
CA ARG A 277 -47.70 -62.02 54.12
C ARG A 277 -46.26 -62.21 53.64
N ASP A 278 -46.03 -63.09 52.66
CA ASP A 278 -44.69 -63.45 52.17
C ASP A 278 -44.25 -62.61 50.95
N ASP A 279 -45.18 -62.27 50.04
CA ASP A 279 -44.88 -61.61 48.76
C ASP A 279 -45.15 -60.10 48.78
N GLY A 280 -45.76 -59.58 49.84
CA GLY A 280 -46.15 -58.18 49.94
C GLY A 280 -47.32 -57.83 49.01
N LEU A 281 -47.40 -56.57 48.59
CA LEU A 281 -48.50 -56.00 47.81
C LEU A 281 -48.13 -55.92 46.33
N SER A 282 -48.89 -56.58 45.46
CA SER A 282 -48.82 -56.40 44.00
C SER A 282 -50.07 -55.70 43.50
N ILE A 283 -49.93 -54.52 42.90
CA ILE A 283 -51.03 -53.78 42.28
C ILE A 283 -50.74 -53.63 40.79
N ARG A 284 -51.75 -53.84 39.95
CA ARG A 284 -51.73 -53.46 38.54
C ARG A 284 -52.98 -52.68 38.21
N GLY A 285 -52.90 -51.73 37.29
CA GLY A 285 -54.08 -50.93 36.97
C GLY A 285 -53.83 -49.90 35.90
N VAL A 286 -54.88 -49.11 35.66
CA VAL A 286 -54.83 -47.88 34.89
C VAL A 286 -55.26 -46.73 35.80
N SER A 287 -54.59 -45.60 35.68
CA SER A 287 -54.88 -44.41 36.48
C SER A 287 -54.89 -43.19 35.58
N ASP A 288 -55.83 -42.29 35.85
CA ASP A 288 -55.96 -40.97 35.25
C ASP A 288 -56.11 -39.97 36.41
N LEU A 289 -55.09 -39.14 36.58
CA LEU A 289 -54.98 -38.15 37.63
C LEU A 289 -55.07 -36.77 36.99
N THR A 290 -55.97 -35.92 37.46
CA THR A 290 -56.18 -34.56 36.93
C THR A 290 -56.13 -33.50 38.02
N ASP A 291 -55.73 -32.28 37.65
CA ASP A 291 -55.64 -31.10 38.53
C ASP A 291 -54.90 -31.39 39.85
N ALA A 292 -53.78 -32.08 39.74
CA ALA A 292 -53.02 -32.58 40.87
C ALA A 292 -51.89 -31.65 41.28
N TRP A 293 -51.59 -31.58 42.58
CA TRP A 293 -50.43 -30.87 43.09
C TRP A 293 -49.55 -31.82 43.88
N LEU A 294 -48.28 -31.91 43.48
CA LEU A 294 -47.25 -32.60 44.22
C LEU A 294 -46.51 -31.56 45.07
N VAL A 295 -46.74 -31.58 46.37
CA VAL A 295 -46.17 -30.60 47.31
C VAL A 295 -44.85 -31.13 47.86
N ASN A 296 -43.79 -30.33 47.83
CA ASN A 296 -42.49 -30.69 48.39
C ASN A 296 -41.81 -29.46 49.03
N GLU A 297 -40.95 -29.68 50.03
CA GLU A 297 -40.17 -28.64 50.71
C GLU A 297 -39.27 -27.82 49.77
N HIS A 298 -38.99 -28.35 48.56
CA HIS A 298 -38.16 -27.69 47.56
C HIS A 298 -38.95 -26.99 46.45
N GLN A 299 -40.06 -27.57 45.99
CA GLN A 299 -40.87 -27.03 44.90
C GLN A 299 -42.23 -27.73 44.83
N ASP A 300 -43.31 -26.96 44.73
CA ASP A 300 -44.64 -27.47 44.40
C ASP A 300 -44.73 -27.70 42.88
N LEU A 301 -45.21 -28.86 42.47
CA LEU A 301 -45.42 -29.23 41.06
C LEU A 301 -46.91 -29.37 40.78
N GLU A 302 -47.44 -28.50 39.93
CA GLU A 302 -48.78 -28.62 39.37
C GLU A 302 -48.78 -29.67 38.25
N LEU A 303 -49.81 -30.51 38.20
CA LEU A 303 -49.99 -31.59 37.26
C LEU A 303 -51.39 -31.45 36.68
N ALA A 304 -51.49 -30.99 35.43
CA ALA A 304 -52.77 -30.88 34.73
C ALA A 304 -53.38 -32.27 34.51
N GLN A 305 -52.58 -33.22 34.00
CA GLN A 305 -53.02 -34.60 33.79
C GLN A 305 -51.86 -35.60 33.82
N VAL A 306 -52.04 -36.73 34.51
CA VAL A 306 -51.14 -37.89 34.48
C VAL A 306 -51.95 -39.15 34.21
N ASN A 307 -51.70 -39.79 33.06
CA ASN A 307 -52.34 -41.05 32.69
C ASN A 307 -51.31 -42.15 32.54
N THR A 308 -51.55 -43.32 33.13
CA THR A 308 -50.62 -44.44 32.96
C THR A 308 -51.25 -45.79 33.25
N ARG A 309 -50.68 -46.84 32.65
CA ARG A 309 -50.85 -48.22 33.10
C ARG A 309 -49.70 -48.57 34.03
N PHE A 310 -49.99 -49.02 35.23
CA PHE A 310 -48.96 -49.31 36.23
C PHE A 310 -48.99 -50.77 36.69
N ARG A 311 -47.82 -51.28 37.08
CA ARG A 311 -47.63 -52.49 37.88
C ARG A 311 -46.64 -52.19 38.99
N TRP A 312 -47.09 -52.25 40.23
CA TRP A 312 -46.30 -51.99 41.42
C TRP A 312 -46.22 -53.22 42.29
N ASN A 313 -45.00 -53.68 42.61
CA ASN A 313 -44.76 -54.69 43.63
C ASN A 313 -44.04 -54.05 44.81
N TYR A 314 -44.61 -54.16 46.00
CA TYR A 314 -44.13 -53.54 47.23
C TYR A 314 -44.02 -54.57 48.36
N ALA A 315 -42.79 -54.91 48.75
CA ALA A 315 -42.51 -55.76 49.91
C ALA A 315 -42.01 -54.94 51.12
N GLY A 316 -41.55 -53.71 50.91
CA GLY A 316 -41.18 -52.76 51.95
C GLY A 316 -40.46 -51.53 51.41
N ARG A 317 -40.11 -50.56 52.27
CA ARG A 317 -39.39 -49.33 51.87
C ARG A 317 -38.06 -49.60 51.15
N GLY A 318 -37.42 -50.73 51.45
CA GLY A 318 -36.15 -51.15 50.88
C GLY A 318 -36.23 -52.08 49.68
N ASP A 319 -37.41 -52.64 49.36
CA ASP A 319 -37.63 -53.61 48.27
C ASP A 319 -38.97 -53.37 47.57
N TRP A 320 -38.92 -52.77 46.38
CA TRP A 320 -40.08 -52.51 45.54
C TRP A 320 -39.69 -52.35 44.07
N ASN A 321 -40.62 -52.61 43.15
CA ASN A 321 -40.50 -52.25 41.74
C ASN A 321 -41.81 -51.66 41.21
N LEU A 322 -41.71 -50.65 40.36
CA LEU A 322 -42.81 -49.97 39.70
C LEU A 322 -42.53 -49.94 38.20
N HIS A 323 -43.44 -50.52 37.42
CA HIS A 323 -43.42 -50.44 35.97
C HIS A 323 -44.60 -49.58 35.52
N LEU A 324 -44.31 -48.56 34.72
CA LEU A 324 -45.27 -47.68 34.10
C LEU A 324 -45.22 -47.91 32.59
N ALA A 325 -46.38 -48.02 31.96
CA ALA A 325 -46.52 -48.12 30.52
C ALA A 325 -47.47 -47.02 30.03
N ASP A 326 -47.14 -46.48 28.86
CA ASP A 326 -47.86 -45.36 28.23
C ASP A 326 -48.04 -44.20 29.22
N PHE A 327 -46.96 -43.85 29.94
CA PHE A 327 -46.97 -42.81 30.96
C PHE A 327 -47.06 -41.44 30.29
N HIS A 328 -48.24 -40.85 30.33
CA HIS A 328 -48.50 -39.48 29.88
C HIS A 328 -48.40 -38.54 31.07
N TYR A 329 -47.63 -37.48 30.89
CA TYR A 329 -47.43 -36.41 31.86
C TYR A 329 -47.79 -35.09 31.19
N ASP A 330 -48.58 -34.26 31.88
CA ASP A 330 -48.93 -32.90 31.52
C ASP A 330 -48.99 -32.04 32.80
N ASP A 331 -48.19 -30.98 32.84
CA ASP A 331 -48.18 -29.96 33.92
C ASP A 331 -48.82 -28.63 33.52
N GLY A 332 -49.49 -28.57 32.36
CA GLY A 332 -50.11 -27.37 31.81
C GLY A 332 -49.18 -26.53 30.93
N ASP A 333 -47.87 -26.63 31.16
CA ASP A 333 -46.83 -26.00 30.32
C ASP A 333 -46.20 -27.02 29.35
N ARG A 334 -46.05 -28.26 29.79
CA ARG A 334 -45.33 -29.32 29.08
C ARG A 334 -46.10 -30.63 29.14
N ALA A 335 -46.32 -31.21 27.97
CA ALA A 335 -46.88 -32.54 27.82
C ALA A 335 -45.90 -33.49 27.12
N TRP A 336 -45.69 -34.68 27.68
CA TRP A 336 -44.88 -35.74 27.06
C TRP A 336 -45.40 -37.13 27.44
N THR A 337 -45.03 -38.14 26.64
CA THR A 337 -45.42 -39.53 26.87
C THR A 337 -44.21 -40.43 26.80
N ALA A 338 -44.04 -41.30 27.79
CA ALA A 338 -43.00 -42.32 27.81
C ALA A 338 -43.62 -43.72 27.62
N PRO A 339 -43.18 -44.51 26.62
CA PRO A 339 -43.75 -45.84 26.37
C PRO A 339 -43.61 -46.78 27.56
N ARG A 340 -42.43 -46.77 28.20
CA ARG A 340 -42.12 -47.59 29.37
C ARG A 340 -41.17 -46.85 30.29
N ILE A 341 -41.50 -46.85 31.59
CA ILE A 341 -40.61 -46.44 32.68
C ILE A 341 -40.61 -47.56 33.71
N SER A 342 -39.44 -48.00 34.14
CA SER A 342 -39.27 -48.98 35.21
C SER A 342 -38.42 -48.38 36.32
N LEU A 343 -38.91 -48.45 37.55
CA LEU A 343 -38.18 -48.08 38.74
C LEU A 343 -38.07 -49.29 39.65
N ALA A 344 -36.90 -49.53 40.25
CA ALA A 344 -36.74 -50.55 41.27
C ALA A 344 -35.78 -50.10 42.38
N ARG A 345 -36.04 -50.57 43.59
CA ARG A 345 -35.19 -50.36 44.76
C ARG A 345 -35.02 -51.70 45.46
N ARG A 346 -33.78 -52.07 45.79
CA ARG A 346 -33.47 -53.28 46.55
C ARG A 346 -32.20 -53.08 47.38
N THR A 347 -32.37 -52.41 48.51
CA THR A 347 -31.27 -51.93 49.36
C THR A 347 -30.40 -53.05 49.93
N GLU A 348 -30.97 -54.22 50.26
CA GLU A 348 -30.23 -55.39 50.73
C GLU A 348 -29.27 -55.98 49.67
N GLN A 349 -29.60 -55.81 48.39
CA GLN A 349 -28.76 -56.23 47.26
C GLN A 349 -27.83 -55.11 46.77
N GLY A 350 -27.71 -54.01 47.53
CA GLY A 350 -26.88 -52.87 47.15
C GLY A 350 -27.46 -51.99 46.04
N LEU A 351 -28.73 -52.19 45.65
CA LEU A 351 -29.43 -51.33 44.70
C LEU A 351 -30.23 -50.25 45.44
N GLY A 352 -29.76 -49.01 45.39
CA GLY A 352 -30.49 -47.88 45.98
C GLY A 352 -31.69 -47.47 45.14
N LEU A 353 -31.47 -47.17 43.86
CA LEU A 353 -32.54 -46.87 42.90
C LEU A 353 -32.05 -47.20 41.49
N TRP A 354 -32.82 -47.99 40.76
CA TRP A 354 -32.66 -48.20 39.32
C TRP A 354 -33.82 -47.55 38.60
N ILE A 355 -33.52 -46.72 37.60
CA ILE A 355 -34.49 -46.09 36.71
C ILE A 355 -34.13 -46.52 35.29
N SER A 356 -35.09 -47.07 34.55
CA SER A 356 -34.94 -47.37 33.13
C SER A 356 -36.12 -46.83 32.34
N ALA A 357 -35.87 -46.25 31.18
CA ALA A 357 -36.92 -45.74 30.30
C ALA A 357 -36.56 -45.87 28.81
N ASP A 358 -37.55 -46.19 27.98
CA ASP A 358 -37.35 -46.34 26.54
C ASP A 358 -37.05 -44.99 25.87
N GLU A 359 -37.80 -43.94 26.25
CA GLU A 359 -37.66 -42.57 25.74
C GLU A 359 -38.22 -41.57 26.76
N LEU A 360 -37.45 -40.51 27.05
CA LEU A 360 -37.83 -39.41 27.94
C LEU A 360 -37.26 -38.08 27.44
N PRO A 361 -37.90 -36.93 27.74
CA PRO A 361 -37.23 -35.64 27.66
C PRO A 361 -35.99 -35.63 28.55
N LEU A 362 -34.83 -35.18 28.04
CA LEU A 362 -33.53 -35.28 28.72
C LEU A 362 -33.46 -34.46 30.02
N ASP A 363 -34.26 -33.40 30.13
CA ASP A 363 -34.32 -32.55 31.32
C ASP A 363 -34.95 -33.26 32.52
N VAL A 364 -35.91 -34.16 32.28
CA VAL A 364 -36.63 -34.92 33.32
C VAL A 364 -35.68 -35.77 34.18
N PRO A 365 -34.90 -36.74 33.63
CA PRO A 365 -34.01 -37.56 34.44
C PRO A 365 -32.86 -36.77 35.06
N LEU A 366 -32.40 -35.69 34.41
CA LEU A 366 -31.34 -34.82 34.93
C LEU A 366 -31.82 -34.05 36.17
N ASN A 367 -32.98 -33.39 36.08
CA ASN A 367 -33.59 -32.69 37.21
C ASN A 367 -33.94 -33.66 38.33
N LEU A 368 -34.59 -34.79 38.03
CA LEU A 368 -34.94 -35.80 39.03
C LEU A 368 -33.70 -36.30 39.79
N THR A 369 -32.61 -36.62 39.08
CA THR A 369 -31.38 -37.09 39.72
C THR A 369 -30.75 -35.99 40.57
N ARG A 370 -30.72 -34.75 40.08
CA ARG A 370 -30.18 -33.60 40.82
C ARG A 370 -30.96 -33.34 42.10
N ASP A 371 -32.29 -33.34 41.99
CA ASP A 371 -33.18 -33.03 43.12
C ASP A 371 -33.11 -34.14 44.17
N VAL A 372 -33.08 -35.42 43.75
CA VAL A 372 -32.81 -36.56 44.65
C VAL A 372 -31.45 -36.43 45.34
N MET A 373 -30.37 -36.14 44.61
CA MET A 373 -29.05 -35.95 45.21
C MET A 373 -29.04 -34.77 46.20
N SER A 374 -29.74 -33.68 45.88
CA SER A 374 -29.87 -32.49 46.74
C SER A 374 -30.62 -32.80 48.04
N ILE A 375 -31.71 -33.59 47.98
CA ILE A 375 -32.46 -34.03 49.17
C ILE A 375 -31.55 -34.78 50.16
N TYR A 376 -30.54 -35.49 49.66
CA TYR A 376 -29.61 -36.29 50.47
C TYR A 376 -28.21 -35.67 50.59
N ASP A 377 -28.10 -34.34 50.57
CA ASP A 377 -26.85 -33.57 50.77
C ASP A 377 -25.67 -34.00 49.86
N THR A 378 -25.98 -34.57 48.69
CA THR A 378 -24.97 -35.00 47.72
C THR A 378 -24.81 -33.92 46.65
N ALA A 379 -23.64 -33.29 46.58
CA ALA A 379 -23.39 -32.20 45.65
C ALA A 379 -23.50 -32.64 44.17
N TRP A 380 -24.21 -31.85 43.36
CA TRP A 380 -24.21 -32.02 41.90
C TRP A 380 -22.78 -31.82 41.35
N PRO A 381 -22.24 -32.76 40.57
CA PRO A 381 -20.89 -32.63 40.03
C PRO A 381 -20.73 -31.39 39.16
N ARG A 382 -19.72 -30.54 39.44
CA ARG A 382 -19.49 -29.27 38.72
C ARG A 382 -19.21 -29.43 37.21
N PHE A 383 -18.82 -30.62 36.76
CA PHE A 383 -18.59 -30.91 35.35
C PHE A 383 -19.86 -31.29 34.59
N LEU A 384 -20.94 -31.66 35.29
CA LEU A 384 -22.23 -31.93 34.67
C LEU A 384 -23.00 -30.62 34.44
N PRO A 385 -23.76 -30.52 33.35
CA PRO A 385 -24.55 -29.33 33.08
C PRO A 385 -25.66 -29.12 34.10
N LYS A 386 -26.09 -27.88 34.27
CA LYS A 386 -27.18 -27.51 35.19
C LYS A 386 -28.55 -27.67 34.53
N ARG A 387 -28.62 -27.42 33.23
CA ARG A 387 -29.80 -27.60 32.40
C ARG A 387 -29.42 -28.37 31.15
N ALA A 388 -30.27 -29.33 30.81
CA ALA A 388 -30.21 -30.04 29.54
C ALA A 388 -31.63 -30.06 28.95
N ALA A 389 -31.74 -30.23 27.65
CA ALA A 389 -32.98 -30.43 26.91
C ALA A 389 -32.73 -31.37 25.74
N GLY A 390 -33.77 -31.82 25.06
CA GLY A 390 -33.70 -32.83 24.00
C GLY A 390 -34.34 -34.14 24.45
N GLN A 391 -34.03 -35.24 23.77
CA GLN A 391 -34.57 -36.56 24.11
C GLN A 391 -33.44 -37.52 24.50
N VAL A 392 -33.74 -38.43 25.43
CA VAL A 392 -32.90 -39.57 25.78
C VAL A 392 -33.65 -40.86 25.55
N ARG A 393 -33.04 -41.80 24.84
CA ARG A 393 -33.53 -43.16 24.61
C ARG A 393 -32.68 -44.19 25.31
N GLU A 394 -33.26 -45.34 25.61
CA GLU A 394 -32.59 -46.45 26.30
C GLU A 394 -31.90 -45.98 27.60
N LEU A 395 -32.59 -45.12 28.36
CA LEU A 395 -32.08 -44.57 29.61
C LEU A 395 -31.95 -45.70 30.64
N ASP A 396 -30.80 -45.76 31.31
CA ASP A 396 -30.54 -46.61 32.46
C ASP A 396 -29.73 -45.82 33.49
N VAL A 397 -30.28 -45.62 34.69
CA VAL A 397 -29.63 -44.90 35.79
C VAL A 397 -29.66 -45.78 37.04
N VAL A 398 -28.50 -45.99 37.64
CA VAL A 398 -28.32 -46.79 38.85
C VAL A 398 -27.65 -45.94 39.93
N LEU A 399 -28.38 -45.75 41.04
CA LEU A 399 -27.90 -45.15 42.27
C LEU A 399 -27.68 -46.22 43.34
N ASN A 400 -26.59 -46.12 44.09
CA ASN A 400 -26.35 -46.99 45.26
C ASN A 400 -27.21 -46.56 46.47
N PRO A 401 -27.22 -47.32 47.58
CA PRO A 401 -28.03 -46.99 48.77
C PRO A 401 -27.64 -45.68 49.45
N GLN A 402 -26.48 -45.11 49.12
CA GLN A 402 -26.03 -43.77 49.56
C GLN A 402 -26.36 -42.67 48.53
N TRP A 403 -27.23 -42.95 47.56
CA TRP A 403 -27.69 -42.00 46.53
C TRP A 403 -26.57 -41.44 45.63
N ARG A 404 -25.47 -42.19 45.49
CA ARG A 404 -24.41 -41.86 44.54
C ARG A 404 -24.61 -42.60 43.22
N LEU A 405 -24.32 -41.90 42.13
CA LEU A 405 -24.35 -42.45 40.78
C LEU A 405 -23.31 -43.58 40.63
N GLU A 406 -23.77 -44.79 40.35
CA GLU A 406 -22.92 -45.94 40.01
C GLU A 406 -22.88 -46.16 38.49
N ARG A 407 -24.02 -45.94 37.81
CA ARG A 407 -24.14 -46.01 36.34
C ARG A 407 -25.17 -45.01 35.81
N ALA A 408 -24.90 -44.39 34.68
CA ALA A 408 -25.91 -43.75 33.84
C ALA A 408 -25.57 -43.96 32.37
N SER A 409 -26.49 -44.51 31.59
CA SER A 409 -26.32 -44.65 30.14
C SER A 409 -27.58 -44.26 29.38
N GLY A 410 -27.40 -43.81 28.13
CA GLY A 410 -28.50 -43.49 27.24
C GLY A 410 -28.03 -42.95 25.90
N ARG A 411 -28.92 -42.97 24.90
CA ARG A 411 -28.71 -42.33 23.60
C ARG A 411 -29.40 -40.97 23.58
N LEU A 412 -28.66 -39.93 23.32
CA LEU A 412 -29.13 -38.56 23.21
C LEU A 412 -29.50 -38.24 21.77
N SER A 413 -30.60 -37.51 21.58
CA SER A 413 -30.95 -36.91 20.29
C SER A 413 -31.39 -35.46 20.44
N GLY A 414 -30.82 -34.57 19.61
CA GLY A 414 -31.10 -33.13 19.64
C GLY A 414 -30.81 -32.50 21.01
N ALA A 415 -29.80 -33.01 21.72
CA ALA A 415 -29.46 -32.55 23.05
C ALA A 415 -28.98 -31.11 23.02
N ALA A 416 -29.50 -30.33 23.96
CA ALA A 416 -29.06 -28.98 24.25
C ALA A 416 -28.63 -28.89 25.70
N VAL A 417 -27.48 -28.28 25.94
CA VAL A 417 -26.87 -28.06 27.24
C VAL A 417 -26.68 -26.57 27.42
N THR A 418 -27.30 -26.02 28.46
CA THR A 418 -27.28 -24.57 28.73
C THR A 418 -26.89 -24.25 30.17
N ASP A 419 -26.47 -23.01 30.41
CA ASP A 419 -25.96 -22.51 31.69
C ASP A 419 -24.73 -23.30 32.20
N TRP A 420 -23.84 -23.71 31.30
CA TRP A 420 -22.69 -24.55 31.63
C TRP A 420 -21.48 -23.78 32.22
N ASP A 421 -21.74 -22.75 33.04
CA ASP A 421 -20.80 -21.86 33.76
C ASP A 421 -19.51 -21.45 32.98
N ARG A 422 -18.44 -22.26 33.02
CA ARG A 422 -17.16 -21.98 32.35
C ARG A 422 -17.03 -22.61 30.96
N TRP A 423 -17.93 -23.51 30.60
CA TRP A 423 -17.98 -24.25 29.35
C TRP A 423 -18.97 -23.61 28.37
N PRO A 424 -18.84 -23.88 27.06
CA PRO A 424 -19.79 -23.41 26.06
C PRO A 424 -21.18 -24.02 26.29
N ASP A 425 -22.21 -23.24 25.99
CA ASP A 425 -23.54 -23.77 25.78
C ASP A 425 -23.56 -24.44 24.39
N LEU A 426 -24.14 -25.65 24.32
CA LEU A 426 -24.13 -26.49 23.13
C LEU A 426 -25.57 -26.88 22.77
N ARG A 427 -25.98 -26.77 21.50
CA ARG A 427 -27.31 -27.21 21.05
C ARG A 427 -27.19 -28.04 19.77
N GLY A 428 -28.02 -29.07 19.62
CA GLY A 428 -28.03 -29.92 18.42
C GLY A 428 -27.07 -31.11 18.49
N LEU A 429 -26.76 -31.60 19.70
CA LEU A 429 -25.87 -32.75 19.89
C LEU A 429 -26.66 -34.07 19.90
N ASP A 430 -26.21 -35.03 19.11
CA ASP A 430 -26.60 -36.43 19.19
C ASP A 430 -25.46 -37.23 19.81
N GLY A 431 -25.78 -38.35 20.48
CA GLY A 431 -24.70 -39.17 21.01
C GLY A 431 -25.08 -40.34 21.89
N GLU A 432 -24.06 -41.06 22.34
CA GLU A 432 -24.17 -42.10 23.35
C GLU A 432 -23.42 -41.66 24.60
N VAL A 433 -24.07 -41.81 25.75
CA VAL A 433 -23.49 -41.52 27.07
C VAL A 433 -23.42 -42.82 27.85
N ASP A 434 -22.25 -43.11 28.43
CA ASP A 434 -22.04 -44.24 29.34
C ASP A 434 -21.14 -43.80 30.50
N LEU A 435 -21.75 -43.51 31.65
CA LEU A 435 -21.11 -43.03 32.86
C LEU A 435 -21.10 -44.14 33.91
N HIS A 436 -19.96 -44.32 34.55
CA HIS A 436 -19.73 -45.22 35.68
C HIS A 436 -19.14 -44.46 36.87
N LYS A 437 -18.96 -45.14 37.99
CA LYS A 437 -18.23 -44.59 39.14
C LYS A 437 -16.78 -44.21 38.79
N GLY A 438 -16.53 -42.90 38.65
CA GLY A 438 -15.18 -42.33 38.44
C GLY A 438 -14.65 -42.40 37.01
N PHE A 439 -15.42 -42.93 36.07
CA PHE A 439 -15.08 -43.00 34.64
C PHE A 439 -16.33 -42.83 33.78
N GLY A 440 -16.22 -42.23 32.62
CA GLY A 440 -17.30 -42.14 31.65
C GLY A 440 -16.80 -42.08 30.22
N ARG A 441 -17.64 -42.49 29.28
CA ARG A 441 -17.40 -42.36 27.85
C ARG A 441 -18.59 -41.67 27.19
N LEU A 442 -18.31 -40.68 26.37
CA LEU A 442 -19.31 -40.05 25.50
C LEU A 442 -18.87 -40.18 24.05
N ARG A 443 -19.82 -40.47 23.17
CA ARG A 443 -19.65 -40.33 21.72
C ARG A 443 -20.64 -39.28 21.25
N LEU A 444 -20.13 -38.16 20.78
CA LEU A 444 -20.94 -37.02 20.36
C LEU A 444 -20.82 -36.82 18.86
N ALA A 445 -21.93 -36.47 18.22
CA ALA A 445 -22.02 -36.07 16.83
C ALA A 445 -23.11 -35.00 16.66
N GLY A 446 -23.17 -34.33 15.51
CA GLY A 446 -24.25 -33.42 15.16
C GLY A 446 -23.98 -32.75 13.82
N GLU A 447 -25.01 -32.62 12.98
CA GLU A 447 -24.88 -31.94 11.67
C GLU A 447 -24.88 -30.41 11.83
N THR A 448 -25.64 -29.89 12.79
CA THR A 448 -25.75 -28.46 13.09
C THR A 448 -25.68 -28.28 14.60
N VAL A 449 -24.48 -27.95 15.10
CA VAL A 449 -24.22 -27.71 16.51
C VAL A 449 -23.97 -26.23 16.74
N ASP A 450 -24.85 -25.60 17.51
CA ASP A 450 -24.64 -24.23 17.97
C ASP A 450 -23.75 -24.23 19.21
N VAL A 451 -22.62 -23.53 19.12
CA VAL A 451 -21.67 -23.34 20.21
C VAL A 451 -21.69 -21.88 20.65
N GLU A 452 -22.30 -21.62 21.79
CA GLU A 452 -22.36 -20.29 22.38
C GLU A 452 -21.36 -20.19 23.54
N TRP A 453 -20.26 -19.45 23.33
CA TRP A 453 -19.25 -19.24 24.36
C TRP A 453 -18.84 -17.77 24.49
N PRO A 454 -19.67 -16.90 25.09
CA PRO A 454 -19.44 -15.45 25.13
C PRO A 454 -18.15 -15.04 25.85
N ARG A 455 -17.62 -15.93 26.71
CA ARG A 455 -16.32 -15.77 27.38
C ARG A 455 -15.12 -16.01 26.46
N MET A 456 -15.31 -16.59 25.28
CA MET A 456 -14.25 -16.92 24.34
C MET A 456 -14.48 -16.28 22.97
N PHE A 457 -15.66 -16.44 22.39
CA PHE A 457 -16.03 -15.95 21.07
C PHE A 457 -17.04 -14.79 21.19
N ARG A 458 -17.00 -13.85 20.24
CA ARG A 458 -17.93 -12.71 20.23
C ARG A 458 -19.33 -13.04 19.73
N ALA A 459 -19.48 -14.17 19.03
CA ALA A 459 -20.71 -14.61 18.41
C ALA A 459 -20.84 -16.13 18.58
N PRO A 460 -22.07 -16.67 18.59
CA PRO A 460 -22.28 -18.11 18.50
C PRO A 460 -21.65 -18.67 17.22
N LEU A 461 -21.12 -19.88 17.31
CA LEU A 461 -20.53 -20.59 16.18
C LEU A 461 -21.44 -21.77 15.80
N GLU A 462 -21.85 -21.83 14.54
CA GLU A 462 -22.59 -22.97 13.99
C GLU A 462 -21.60 -23.91 13.27
N LEU A 463 -21.55 -25.17 13.69
CA LEU A 463 -20.59 -26.15 13.18
C LEU A 463 -21.14 -27.57 13.17
N ALA A 464 -20.69 -28.38 12.22
CA ALA A 464 -20.90 -29.81 12.22
C ALA A 464 -19.82 -30.50 13.07
N ILE A 465 -20.23 -31.49 13.86
CA ILE A 465 -19.37 -32.39 14.61
C ILE A 465 -19.62 -33.80 14.07
N PRO A 466 -18.89 -34.26 13.01
CA PRO A 466 -19.11 -35.59 12.45
C PRO A 466 -18.84 -36.74 13.44
N GLY A 467 -18.03 -36.48 14.45
CA GLY A 467 -17.75 -37.42 15.53
C GLY A 467 -16.72 -36.86 16.50
N CYS A 468 -16.90 -37.13 17.78
CA CYS A 468 -15.96 -36.80 18.84
C CYS A 468 -16.16 -37.77 20.00
N GLU A 469 -15.09 -38.40 20.48
CA GLU A 469 -15.13 -39.30 21.62
C GLU A 469 -14.48 -38.66 22.84
N LEU A 470 -15.19 -38.69 23.97
CA LEU A 470 -14.72 -38.13 25.23
C LEU A 470 -14.59 -39.27 26.25
N ASP A 471 -13.38 -39.54 26.72
CA ASP A 471 -13.14 -40.36 27.90
C ASP A 471 -12.93 -39.46 29.13
N LEU A 472 -13.80 -39.59 30.12
CA LEU A 472 -13.80 -38.84 31.36
C LEU A 472 -13.27 -39.71 32.50
N ARG A 473 -12.44 -39.14 33.38
CA ARG A 473 -12.04 -39.75 34.66
C ARG A 473 -12.16 -38.73 35.78
N TRP A 474 -12.74 -39.11 36.92
CA TRP A 474 -12.93 -38.22 38.07
C TRP A 474 -12.81 -38.97 39.42
N GLY A 475 -12.62 -38.20 40.50
CA GLY A 475 -12.56 -38.69 41.88
C GLY A 475 -11.59 -37.89 42.75
N GLY A 476 -10.32 -37.84 42.35
CA GLY A 476 -9.27 -37.00 42.97
C GLY A 476 -8.73 -35.97 41.99
N ALA A 477 -8.02 -36.45 40.96
CA ALA A 477 -7.74 -35.71 39.73
C ALA A 477 -8.91 -35.87 38.77
N TRP A 478 -9.27 -34.82 38.01
CA TRP A 478 -10.13 -35.00 36.84
C TRP A 478 -9.28 -34.98 35.57
N GLN A 479 -9.64 -35.82 34.60
CA GLN A 479 -9.04 -35.86 33.28
C GLN A 479 -10.14 -36.04 32.23
N VAL A 480 -10.05 -35.26 31.15
CA VAL A 480 -10.89 -35.38 29.97
C VAL A 480 -9.98 -35.60 28.76
N ASN A 481 -10.21 -36.69 28.04
CA ASN A 481 -9.54 -36.99 26.79
C ASN A 481 -10.55 -36.90 25.65
N PHE A 482 -10.42 -35.88 24.82
CA PHE A 482 -11.12 -35.73 23.55
C PHE A 482 -10.28 -36.43 22.49
N SER A 483 -10.84 -37.43 21.83
CA SER A 483 -10.15 -38.18 20.79
C SER A 483 -11.02 -38.34 19.55
N ARG A 484 -10.36 -38.42 18.39
CA ARG A 484 -11.04 -38.54 17.08
C ARG A 484 -12.09 -37.44 16.84
N CYS A 485 -11.89 -36.25 17.42
CA CYS A 485 -12.82 -35.15 17.29
C CYS A 485 -12.60 -34.43 15.97
N ARG A 486 -13.66 -34.32 15.16
CA ARG A 486 -13.71 -33.52 13.95
C ARG A 486 -14.78 -32.44 14.10
N VAL A 487 -14.44 -31.24 13.67
CA VAL A 487 -15.31 -30.07 13.67
C VAL A 487 -15.16 -29.38 12.32
N GLU A 488 -16.26 -29.12 11.63
CA GLU A 488 -16.21 -28.49 10.31
C GLU A 488 -17.43 -27.61 10.03
N ASN A 489 -17.22 -26.58 9.23
CA ASN A 489 -18.27 -25.77 8.61
C ASN A 489 -17.72 -25.09 7.34
N ASP A 490 -18.46 -24.14 6.79
CA ASP A 490 -18.02 -23.40 5.59
C ASP A 490 -16.71 -22.63 5.82
N ASP A 491 -16.44 -22.19 7.04
CA ASP A 491 -15.26 -21.36 7.36
C ASP A 491 -14.01 -22.20 7.57
N LEU A 492 -14.11 -23.35 8.25
CA LEU A 492 -12.97 -24.16 8.66
C LEU A 492 -13.26 -25.66 8.85
N ALA A 493 -12.20 -26.47 8.83
CA ALA A 493 -12.25 -27.90 9.13
C ALA A 493 -11.07 -28.30 10.03
N LEU A 494 -11.37 -28.77 11.24
CA LEU A 494 -10.43 -29.13 12.30
C LEU A 494 -10.56 -30.61 12.66
N ALA A 495 -9.45 -31.26 12.93
CA ALA A 495 -9.43 -32.60 13.51
C ALA A 495 -8.27 -32.74 14.50
N GLY A 496 -8.51 -33.32 15.67
CA GLY A 496 -7.45 -33.48 16.66
C GLY A 496 -7.88 -34.16 17.94
N ASP A 497 -6.90 -34.24 18.83
CA ASP A 497 -7.03 -34.82 20.16
C ASP A 497 -6.65 -33.78 21.22
N VAL A 498 -7.36 -33.79 22.35
CA VAL A 498 -7.15 -32.87 23.45
C VAL A 498 -7.19 -33.63 24.77
N VAL A 499 -6.16 -33.48 25.59
CA VAL A 499 -6.15 -33.96 26.96
C VAL A 499 -6.14 -32.78 27.90
N LEU A 500 -7.14 -32.71 28.77
CA LEU A 500 -7.23 -31.75 29.87
C LEU A 500 -7.12 -32.52 31.18
N SER A 501 -6.29 -32.05 32.11
CA SER A 501 -6.20 -32.67 33.44
C SER A 501 -5.96 -31.61 34.52
N SER A 502 -6.53 -31.80 35.70
CA SER A 502 -6.28 -30.91 36.85
C SER A 502 -6.54 -31.62 38.17
N ASN A 503 -5.76 -31.26 39.18
CA ASN A 503 -5.93 -31.67 40.58
C ASN A 503 -6.37 -30.46 41.42
N GLU A 504 -5.73 -29.30 41.22
CA GLU A 504 -6.06 -27.97 41.74
C GLU A 504 -5.52 -26.92 40.73
N GLY A 505 -6.03 -25.68 40.72
CA GLY A 505 -5.54 -24.61 39.82
C GLY A 505 -6.14 -24.63 38.40
N LYS A 506 -5.41 -24.10 37.41
CA LYS A 506 -5.80 -24.22 35.99
C LYS A 506 -5.43 -25.62 35.46
N PRO A 507 -6.12 -26.13 34.42
CA PRO A 507 -5.80 -27.45 33.90
C PRO A 507 -4.47 -27.45 33.12
N ALA A 508 -3.71 -28.53 33.26
CA ALA A 508 -2.68 -28.88 32.29
C ALA A 508 -3.36 -29.32 30.99
N VAL A 509 -2.85 -28.81 29.87
CA VAL A 509 -3.39 -29.05 28.53
C VAL A 509 -2.37 -29.79 27.69
N ASP A 510 -2.83 -30.72 26.87
CA ASP A 510 -2.09 -31.33 25.76
C ASP A 510 -3.04 -31.36 24.55
N VAL A 511 -2.91 -30.37 23.68
CA VAL A 511 -3.77 -30.17 22.51
C VAL A 511 -2.93 -30.42 21.27
N ASN A 512 -3.44 -31.23 20.34
CA ASN A 512 -2.84 -31.42 19.02
C ASN A 512 -3.96 -31.44 17.99
N VAL A 513 -4.15 -30.29 17.33
CA VAL A 513 -5.24 -30.07 16.38
C VAL A 513 -4.67 -29.74 15.02
N ALA A 514 -5.09 -30.47 13.99
CA ALA A 514 -4.81 -30.18 12.59
C ALA A 514 -5.95 -29.37 11.99
N LEU A 515 -5.60 -28.27 11.32
CA LEU A 515 -6.50 -27.47 10.48
C LEU A 515 -6.33 -27.93 9.04
N GLN A 516 -7.37 -28.54 8.47
CA GLN A 516 -7.35 -29.09 7.11
C GLN A 516 -7.69 -28.01 6.07
N ARG A 517 -8.57 -27.09 6.43
CA ARG A 517 -8.99 -25.96 5.59
C ARG A 517 -9.43 -24.81 6.49
N GLY A 518 -9.18 -23.55 6.11
CA GLY A 518 -9.72 -22.39 6.80
C GLY A 518 -9.72 -21.13 5.93
N SER A 519 -10.82 -20.39 5.89
CA SER A 519 -10.94 -19.15 5.12
C SER A 519 -10.59 -17.93 5.98
N ILE A 520 -9.43 -17.30 5.72
CA ILE A 520 -8.83 -16.25 6.55
C ILE A 520 -9.80 -15.08 6.79
N GLY A 521 -10.48 -14.61 5.74
CA GLY A 521 -11.42 -13.50 5.82
C GLY A 521 -12.67 -13.79 6.66
N ARG A 522 -12.94 -15.06 6.97
CA ARG A 522 -14.10 -15.52 7.76
C ARG A 522 -13.73 -15.96 9.18
N LEU A 523 -12.46 -15.81 9.61
CA LEU A 523 -11.99 -16.28 10.92
C LEU A 523 -12.32 -15.35 12.11
N ASP A 524 -12.81 -14.13 11.87
CA ASP A 524 -13.08 -13.13 12.92
C ASP A 524 -14.01 -13.63 14.07
N PRO A 525 -15.07 -14.44 13.83
CA PRO A 525 -15.87 -15.04 14.91
C PRO A 525 -15.10 -16.01 15.81
N TYR A 526 -14.07 -16.67 15.29
CA TYR A 526 -13.29 -17.70 16.00
C TYR A 526 -12.16 -17.11 16.86
N TRP A 527 -11.96 -15.79 16.83
CA TRP A 527 -10.91 -15.17 17.61
C TRP A 527 -11.27 -15.10 19.10
N PRO A 528 -10.34 -15.48 20.00
CA PRO A 528 -10.47 -15.36 21.46
C PRO A 528 -10.65 -13.91 21.97
N GLU A 529 -11.83 -13.33 21.77
CA GLU A 529 -12.13 -11.91 21.95
C GLU A 529 -11.91 -11.40 23.38
N ALA A 530 -12.20 -12.23 24.37
CA ALA A 530 -12.06 -11.91 25.79
C ALA A 530 -10.61 -11.88 26.28
N ILE A 531 -9.68 -12.56 25.60
CA ILE A 531 -8.27 -12.69 26.03
C ILE A 531 -7.28 -11.95 25.10
N MET A 532 -7.70 -11.53 23.90
CA MET A 532 -6.89 -10.74 22.98
C MET A 532 -6.94 -9.23 23.27
N LYS A 533 -5.77 -8.56 23.16
CA LYS A 533 -5.66 -7.09 23.33
C LYS A 533 -6.34 -6.33 22.17
N PRO A 534 -6.93 -5.13 22.40
CA PRO A 534 -7.68 -4.39 21.38
C PRO A 534 -6.90 -4.03 20.11
N ASN A 535 -5.60 -3.75 20.23
CA ASN A 535 -4.74 -3.41 19.10
C ASN A 535 -4.48 -4.61 18.17
N ILE A 536 -4.30 -5.81 18.74
CA ILE A 536 -4.12 -7.05 17.97
C ILE A 536 -5.41 -7.35 17.21
N LYS A 537 -6.57 -7.24 17.88
CA LYS A 537 -7.87 -7.42 17.23
C LYS A 537 -8.05 -6.47 16.05
N ARG A 538 -7.75 -5.19 16.23
CA ARG A 538 -7.84 -4.20 15.14
C ARG A 538 -6.90 -4.53 13.98
N TRP A 539 -5.67 -4.95 14.27
CA TRP A 539 -4.72 -5.33 13.23
C TRP A 539 -5.17 -6.58 12.48
N LEU A 540 -5.63 -7.63 13.17
CA LEU A 540 -6.13 -8.84 12.51
C LEU A 540 -7.35 -8.55 11.63
N ARG A 541 -8.33 -7.74 12.09
CA ARG A 541 -9.54 -7.39 11.30
C ARG A 541 -9.24 -6.61 10.03
N ARG A 542 -8.29 -5.69 10.15
CA ARG A 542 -7.88 -4.84 9.02
C ARG A 542 -6.93 -5.58 8.10
N GLY A 543 -6.00 -6.33 8.69
CA GLY A 543 -4.83 -6.86 8.01
C GLY A 543 -5.04 -8.20 7.34
N LEU A 544 -5.95 -9.04 7.82
CA LEU A 544 -6.26 -10.33 7.21
C LEU A 544 -7.58 -10.22 6.43
N LEU A 545 -7.50 -9.84 5.15
CA LEU A 545 -8.68 -9.53 4.33
C LEU A 545 -9.25 -10.78 3.66
N ASP A 546 -8.40 -11.61 3.05
CA ASP A 546 -8.80 -12.80 2.30
C ASP A 546 -7.67 -13.85 2.25
N GLY A 547 -7.99 -15.07 1.86
CA GLY A 547 -7.03 -16.17 1.66
C GLY A 547 -7.50 -17.51 2.24
N GLU A 548 -6.89 -18.60 1.77
CA GLU A 548 -7.21 -19.96 2.22
C GLU A 548 -6.03 -20.60 2.95
N ILE A 549 -6.29 -21.16 4.12
CA ILE A 549 -5.36 -22.00 4.86
C ILE A 549 -5.52 -23.43 4.32
N THR A 550 -4.52 -23.93 3.59
CA THR A 550 -4.56 -25.26 2.95
C THR A 550 -4.12 -26.38 3.90
N SER A 551 -3.35 -26.03 4.92
CA SER A 551 -2.99 -26.92 6.02
C SER A 551 -2.49 -26.12 7.20
N GLY A 552 -2.73 -26.62 8.41
CA GLY A 552 -2.18 -26.05 9.62
C GLY A 552 -2.22 -27.04 10.77
N ARG A 553 -1.51 -26.70 11.84
CA ARG A 553 -1.55 -27.45 13.09
C ARG A 553 -1.31 -26.52 14.26
N PHE A 554 -1.97 -26.84 15.36
CA PHE A 554 -1.86 -26.15 16.63
C PHE A 554 -1.50 -27.19 17.70
N GLN A 555 -0.42 -26.92 18.42
CA GLN A 555 0.05 -27.73 19.53
C GLN A 555 0.31 -26.88 20.75
N ILE A 556 -0.24 -27.31 21.88
CA ILE A 556 0.05 -26.70 23.18
C ILE A 556 0.12 -27.78 24.23
N ARG A 557 1.23 -27.82 24.98
CA ARG A 557 1.45 -28.78 26.06
C ARG A 557 2.05 -28.11 27.27
N GLY A 558 1.40 -28.21 28.43
CA GLY A 558 1.92 -27.74 29.71
C GLY A 558 0.84 -27.26 30.68
N ASP A 559 1.27 -26.84 31.87
CA ASP A 559 0.40 -26.30 32.92
C ASP A 559 -0.04 -24.86 32.61
N MET A 560 -1.34 -24.61 32.51
CA MET A 560 -1.89 -23.28 32.19
C MET A 560 -1.65 -22.22 33.27
N ASP A 561 -1.24 -22.60 34.48
CA ASP A 561 -0.76 -21.64 35.48
C ASP A 561 0.59 -20.99 35.07
N ASN A 562 1.38 -21.67 34.22
CA ASN A 562 2.65 -21.16 33.69
C ASN A 562 2.53 -20.58 32.27
N TRP A 563 1.33 -20.47 31.70
CA TRP A 563 1.11 -19.86 30.38
C TRP A 563 1.68 -18.42 30.31
N PRO A 564 2.48 -18.03 29.29
CA PRO A 564 2.73 -18.69 28.01
C PRO A 564 4.06 -19.46 27.92
N PHE A 565 4.48 -20.13 28.99
CA PHE A 565 5.64 -21.06 29.00
C PHE A 565 7.00 -20.44 28.68
N LEU A 566 7.24 -19.21 29.11
CA LEU A 566 8.50 -18.49 28.83
C LEU A 566 9.73 -19.11 29.52
N ASP A 567 9.53 -19.95 30.53
CA ASP A 567 10.55 -20.65 31.30
C ASP A 567 10.80 -22.09 30.81
N GLY A 568 10.13 -22.52 29.74
CA GLY A 568 10.22 -23.88 29.21
C GLY A 568 9.38 -24.92 29.95
N SER A 569 8.51 -24.50 30.88
CA SER A 569 7.56 -25.38 31.58
C SER A 569 6.49 -26.01 30.67
N GLY A 570 6.43 -25.59 29.41
CA GLY A 570 5.55 -26.13 28.38
C GLY A 570 6.02 -25.72 26.98
N ARG A 571 5.23 -26.08 25.96
CA ARG A 571 5.48 -25.76 24.55
C ARG A 571 4.20 -25.26 23.91
N PHE A 572 4.32 -24.18 23.13
CA PHE A 572 3.28 -23.68 22.24
C PHE A 572 3.87 -23.61 20.84
N GLU A 573 3.20 -24.23 19.87
CA GLU A 573 3.62 -24.23 18.48
C GLU A 573 2.41 -24.25 17.56
N ALA A 574 2.39 -23.38 16.56
CA ALA A 574 1.37 -23.41 15.53
C ALA A 574 1.98 -23.16 14.16
N TYR A 575 1.51 -23.84 13.13
CA TYR A 575 1.91 -23.52 11.75
C TYR A 575 0.69 -23.49 10.84
N ALA A 576 0.74 -22.65 9.80
CA ALA A 576 -0.30 -22.50 8.81
C ALA A 576 0.32 -22.22 7.43
N ALA A 577 -0.11 -22.98 6.42
CA ALA A 577 0.17 -22.73 5.02
C ALA A 577 -1.00 -21.95 4.41
N VAL A 578 -0.73 -20.74 3.96
CA VAL A 578 -1.68 -19.80 3.36
C VAL A 578 -1.46 -19.75 1.86
N GLN A 579 -2.55 -19.77 1.10
CA GLN A 579 -2.53 -19.61 -0.36
C GLN A 579 -3.47 -18.48 -0.79
N GLY A 580 -3.03 -17.68 -1.76
CA GLY A 580 -3.84 -16.63 -2.38
C GLY A 580 -4.28 -15.52 -1.42
N GLY A 581 -3.52 -15.27 -0.36
CA GLY A 581 -3.89 -14.31 0.67
C GLY A 581 -3.92 -12.86 0.18
N ARG A 582 -4.79 -12.05 0.79
CA ARG A 582 -4.80 -10.59 0.66
C ARG A 582 -4.57 -9.97 2.03
N ILE A 583 -3.46 -9.26 2.19
CA ILE A 583 -2.99 -8.77 3.51
C ILE A 583 -2.74 -7.26 3.49
N ASP A 584 -3.38 -6.53 4.39
CA ASP A 584 -3.08 -5.12 4.70
C ASP A 584 -2.11 -5.06 5.91
N TYR A 585 -0.82 -5.09 5.61
CA TYR A 585 0.25 -5.22 6.61
C TYR A 585 0.56 -3.89 7.33
N LEU A 586 0.41 -2.73 6.67
CA LEU A 586 0.73 -1.39 7.20
C LEU A 586 -0.26 -0.33 6.71
N GLU A 587 -0.61 0.61 7.59
CA GLU A 587 -1.55 1.70 7.27
C GLU A 587 -0.94 2.67 6.24
N GLY A 588 -1.68 2.97 5.17
CA GLY A 588 -1.22 3.84 4.08
C GLY A 588 -0.33 3.16 3.04
N TRP A 589 -0.07 1.86 3.15
CA TRP A 589 0.70 1.07 2.17
C TRP A 589 -0.25 0.24 1.29
N PRO A 590 0.12 -0.08 0.04
CA PRO A 590 -0.71 -0.92 -0.82
C PRO A 590 -0.82 -2.34 -0.23
N ALA A 591 -2.03 -2.90 -0.23
CA ALA A 591 -2.27 -4.26 0.26
C ALA A 591 -1.52 -5.30 -0.60
N ALA A 592 -0.94 -6.30 0.06
CA ALA A 592 -0.28 -7.42 -0.58
C ALA A 592 -1.34 -8.42 -1.10
N GLY A 593 -1.33 -8.72 -2.39
CA GLY A 593 -2.23 -9.68 -3.03
C GLY A 593 -1.48 -10.91 -3.55
N GLY A 594 -2.19 -12.04 -3.61
CA GLY A 594 -1.60 -13.32 -4.04
C GLY A 594 -0.50 -13.79 -3.09
N VAL A 595 -0.73 -13.65 -1.78
CA VAL A 595 0.23 -14.06 -0.75
C VAL A 595 0.18 -15.58 -0.55
N ASP A 596 1.28 -16.25 -0.89
CA ASP A 596 1.50 -17.66 -0.60
C ASP A 596 2.58 -17.76 0.48
N ALA A 597 2.23 -18.20 1.69
CA ALA A 597 3.13 -18.10 2.84
C ALA A 597 2.96 -19.25 3.83
N PHE A 598 4.06 -19.59 4.50
CA PHE A 598 4.09 -20.46 5.66
C PHE A 598 4.33 -19.63 6.91
N ALA A 599 3.35 -19.58 7.81
CA ALA A 599 3.47 -18.95 9.12
C ALA A 599 3.77 -20.02 10.17
N HIS A 600 4.77 -19.78 11.03
CA HIS A 600 5.19 -20.65 12.12
C HIS A 600 5.31 -19.84 13.40
N PHE A 601 4.56 -20.23 14.42
CA PHE A 601 4.55 -19.64 15.75
C PHE A 601 5.23 -20.60 16.71
N VAL A 602 6.19 -20.12 17.50
CA VAL A 602 6.86 -20.91 18.55
C VAL A 602 6.93 -20.08 19.82
N GLY A 603 6.23 -20.50 20.87
CA GLY A 603 6.13 -19.75 22.12
C GLY A 603 5.58 -18.34 21.90
N ALA A 604 6.44 -17.32 22.04
CA ALA A 604 6.08 -15.92 21.80
C ALA A 604 6.68 -15.36 20.49
N SER A 605 7.29 -16.17 19.62
CA SER A 605 7.80 -15.74 18.33
C SER A 605 6.90 -16.15 17.17
N MET A 606 7.04 -15.46 16.05
CA MET A 606 6.37 -15.75 14.79
C MET A 606 7.39 -15.58 13.65
N ASP A 607 7.47 -16.56 12.78
CA ASP A 607 8.26 -16.56 11.55
C ASP A 607 7.31 -16.81 10.38
N ILE A 608 7.43 -16.03 9.31
CA ILE A 608 6.64 -16.14 8.10
C ILE A 608 7.60 -16.18 6.93
N SER A 609 7.45 -17.15 6.04
CA SER A 609 8.22 -17.23 4.80
C SER A 609 7.28 -17.46 3.63
N GLY A 610 7.45 -16.71 2.53
CA GLY A 610 6.55 -16.85 1.40
C GLY A 610 6.91 -15.99 0.20
N SER A 611 5.92 -15.82 -0.67
CA SER A 611 5.95 -14.94 -1.83
C SER A 611 4.66 -14.11 -1.90
N VAL A 612 4.76 -12.93 -2.50
CA VAL A 612 3.63 -12.04 -2.79
C VAL A 612 3.55 -11.87 -4.30
N GLY A 613 2.39 -12.17 -4.88
CA GLY A 613 2.15 -12.02 -6.32
C GLY A 613 2.17 -10.56 -6.76
N ASP A 614 1.56 -9.67 -5.98
CA ASP A 614 1.50 -8.23 -6.27
C ASP A 614 1.45 -7.38 -5.01
N ILE A 615 2.28 -6.34 -4.95
CA ILE A 615 2.23 -5.28 -3.94
C ILE A 615 2.30 -3.92 -4.65
N GLY A 616 1.15 -3.40 -5.07
CA GLY A 616 1.08 -2.10 -5.76
C GLY A 616 1.79 -2.08 -7.12
N GLY A 617 1.77 -3.20 -7.86
CA GLY A 617 2.42 -3.37 -9.16
C GLY A 617 3.74 -4.14 -9.11
N VAL A 618 4.25 -4.49 -7.92
CA VAL A 618 5.56 -5.11 -7.72
C VAL A 618 5.42 -6.55 -7.20
N PRO A 619 5.98 -7.57 -7.88
CA PRO A 619 6.00 -8.94 -7.36
C PRO A 619 7.14 -9.13 -6.34
N VAL A 620 6.90 -9.87 -5.26
CA VAL A 620 7.90 -10.18 -4.22
C VAL A 620 8.06 -11.70 -4.09
N PRO A 621 8.92 -12.34 -4.90
CA PRO A 621 9.09 -13.80 -4.91
C PRO A 621 9.65 -14.39 -3.61
N SER A 622 10.28 -13.58 -2.76
CA SER A 622 10.79 -14.03 -1.47
C SER A 622 10.59 -12.96 -0.41
N VAL A 623 9.81 -13.29 0.61
CA VAL A 623 9.67 -12.52 1.84
C VAL A 623 9.90 -13.42 3.04
N GLN A 624 10.68 -12.94 4.01
CA GLN A 624 10.84 -13.55 5.33
C GLN A 624 10.50 -12.50 6.37
N ALA A 625 9.46 -12.73 7.16
CA ALA A 625 9.05 -11.83 8.22
C ALA A 625 9.16 -12.54 9.57
N ARG A 626 9.68 -11.85 10.58
CA ARG A 626 9.84 -12.35 11.95
C ARG A 626 9.32 -11.35 12.95
N ILE A 627 8.68 -11.87 13.99
CA ILE A 627 8.47 -11.19 15.27
C ILE A 627 9.11 -12.05 16.35
N GLY A 628 10.23 -11.59 16.93
CA GLY A 628 10.92 -12.34 17.98
C GLY A 628 10.15 -12.44 19.29
N ASN A 629 9.27 -11.48 19.59
CA ASN A 629 8.48 -11.45 20.81
C ASN A 629 7.14 -10.72 20.63
N LEU A 630 6.02 -11.45 20.61
CA LEU A 630 4.66 -10.94 20.45
C LEU A 630 4.21 -10.00 21.59
N LYS A 631 4.91 -9.95 22.74
CA LYS A 631 4.66 -8.95 23.80
C LYS A 631 5.26 -7.58 23.48
N ARG A 632 6.34 -7.54 22.69
CA ARG A 632 7.01 -6.34 22.17
C ARG A 632 7.21 -6.52 20.66
N PRO A 633 6.12 -6.55 19.89
CA PRO A 633 6.16 -7.03 18.52
C PRO A 633 6.92 -6.03 17.64
N VAL A 634 8.15 -6.36 17.27
CA VAL A 634 8.89 -5.70 16.19
C VAL A 634 8.82 -6.65 15.00
N LEU A 635 8.26 -6.18 13.90
CA LEU A 635 8.21 -6.89 12.64
C LEU A 635 9.50 -6.60 11.88
N GLU A 636 10.35 -7.59 11.74
CA GLU A 636 11.52 -7.57 10.86
C GLU A 636 11.15 -8.32 9.58
N MET A 637 11.35 -7.71 8.41
CA MET A 637 10.95 -8.28 7.14
C MET A 637 12.05 -8.13 6.10
N ASP A 638 12.66 -9.25 5.71
CA ASP A 638 13.58 -9.33 4.57
C ASP A 638 12.78 -9.59 3.30
N TYR A 639 13.07 -8.85 2.23
CA TYR A 639 12.41 -9.04 0.93
C TYR A 639 13.41 -9.09 -0.21
N ARG A 640 13.01 -9.77 -1.28
CA ARG A 640 13.65 -9.71 -2.60
C ARG A 640 12.58 -9.54 -3.67
N SER A 641 12.80 -8.60 -4.57
CA SER A 641 11.90 -8.29 -5.68
C SER A 641 12.68 -8.05 -6.98
N SER A 642 12.02 -8.31 -8.10
CA SER A 642 12.52 -8.05 -9.45
C SER A 642 11.36 -7.47 -10.26
N SER A 643 11.53 -6.26 -10.79
CA SER A 643 10.50 -5.52 -11.53
C SER A 643 11.17 -4.41 -12.36
N ASP A 644 10.40 -3.59 -13.05
CA ASP A 644 10.94 -2.43 -13.77
C ASP A 644 10.91 -1.18 -12.87
N LEU A 645 11.81 -0.22 -13.13
CA LEU A 645 11.89 1.05 -12.39
C LEU A 645 10.53 1.77 -12.24
N PRO A 646 9.67 1.86 -13.28
CA PRO A 646 8.32 2.42 -13.14
C PRO A 646 7.47 1.75 -12.08
N ALA A 647 7.58 0.43 -11.92
CA ALA A 647 6.80 -0.31 -10.93
C ALA A 647 7.27 -0.01 -9.50
N TYR A 648 8.59 0.05 -9.27
CA TYR A 648 9.12 0.44 -7.95
C TYR A 648 8.77 1.90 -7.60
N LEU A 649 8.87 2.83 -8.54
CA LEU A 649 8.43 4.21 -8.33
C LEU A 649 6.92 4.29 -8.10
N GLY A 650 6.13 3.51 -8.84
CA GLY A 650 4.69 3.35 -8.64
C GLY A 650 4.34 2.83 -7.24
N PHE A 651 5.12 1.90 -6.71
CA PHE A 651 5.00 1.43 -5.33
C PHE A 651 5.31 2.55 -4.34
N VAL A 652 6.46 3.24 -4.45
CA VAL A 652 6.83 4.35 -3.55
C VAL A 652 5.77 5.45 -3.52
N ARG A 653 5.18 5.78 -4.69
CA ARG A 653 4.08 6.76 -4.82
C ARG A 653 2.81 6.38 -4.06
N GLN A 654 2.59 5.10 -3.81
CA GLN A 654 1.45 4.59 -3.05
C GLN A 654 1.75 4.44 -1.55
N THR A 655 2.92 4.90 -1.08
CA THR A 655 3.32 4.84 0.33
C THR A 655 3.47 6.24 0.94
N PRO A 656 3.42 6.38 2.28
CA PRO A 656 3.72 7.64 2.96
C PRO A 656 5.17 8.12 2.79
N LEU A 657 6.04 7.34 2.13
CA LEU A 657 7.41 7.78 1.82
C LEU A 657 7.42 8.92 0.80
N LEU A 658 6.39 9.01 -0.06
CA LEU A 658 6.28 10.09 -1.06
C LEU A 658 6.21 11.49 -0.42
N GLU A 659 5.51 11.64 0.71
CA GLU A 659 5.43 12.93 1.43
C GLU A 659 6.81 13.47 1.86
N ARG A 660 7.82 12.59 1.95
CA ARG A 660 9.20 12.95 2.33
C ARG A 660 10.08 13.35 1.15
N LEU A 661 9.66 13.05 -0.09
CA LEU A 661 10.44 13.33 -1.30
C LEU A 661 10.38 14.82 -1.72
N GLU A 662 9.37 15.58 -1.26
CA GLU A 662 9.18 17.02 -1.53
C GLU A 662 9.35 17.44 -3.01
N THR A 663 9.28 16.49 -3.96
CA THR A 663 9.56 16.64 -5.39
C THR A 663 8.60 15.77 -6.21
N ASP A 664 8.08 16.31 -7.32
CA ASP A 664 7.17 15.57 -8.20
C ASP A 664 7.95 14.73 -9.22
N LEU A 665 8.09 13.43 -8.95
CA LEU A 665 8.75 12.49 -9.86
C LEU A 665 7.93 12.16 -11.12
N THR A 666 6.77 12.79 -11.36
CA THR A 666 5.97 12.56 -12.58
C THR A 666 6.44 13.38 -13.78
N GLU A 667 7.26 14.40 -13.56
CA GLU A 667 7.86 15.21 -14.63
C GLU A 667 8.96 14.44 -15.41
N PHE A 668 9.49 13.37 -14.81
CA PHE A 668 10.57 12.56 -15.39
C PHE A 668 10.09 11.18 -15.86
N THR A 669 10.70 10.69 -16.93
CA THR A 669 10.49 9.33 -17.43
C THR A 669 11.63 8.43 -16.97
N PHE A 670 11.28 7.33 -16.29
CA PHE A 670 12.20 6.27 -15.90
C PHE A 670 11.81 4.98 -16.61
N ALA A 671 12.77 4.17 -17.06
CA ALA A 671 12.52 2.83 -17.58
C ALA A 671 13.68 1.89 -17.29
N GLY A 672 13.47 0.58 -17.42
CA GLY A 672 14.53 -0.42 -17.30
C GLY A 672 14.33 -1.41 -16.15
N PRO A 673 14.87 -2.64 -16.28
CA PRO A 673 14.75 -3.67 -15.26
C PRO A 673 15.63 -3.37 -14.04
N ALA A 674 15.09 -3.66 -12.86
CA ALA A 674 15.77 -3.49 -11.59
C ALA A 674 15.42 -4.61 -10.58
N ARG A 675 16.39 -4.94 -9.73
CA ARG A 675 16.23 -5.92 -8.65
C ARG A 675 16.48 -5.25 -7.33
N THR A 676 15.63 -5.49 -6.34
CA THR A 676 15.83 -4.93 -5.01
C THR A 676 15.81 -5.99 -3.93
N ARG A 677 16.64 -5.78 -2.91
CA ARG A 677 16.66 -6.53 -1.66
C ARG A 677 16.71 -5.55 -0.51
N GLY A 678 16.10 -5.88 0.61
CA GLY A 678 16.18 -5.02 1.78
C GLY A 678 15.53 -5.64 3.00
N THR A 679 15.63 -4.89 4.10
CA THR A 679 15.06 -5.20 5.40
C THR A 679 14.16 -4.05 5.83
N ILE A 680 12.95 -4.38 6.28
CA ILE A 680 12.03 -3.42 6.90
C ILE A 680 11.88 -3.79 8.38
N SER A 681 12.02 -2.82 9.28
CA SER A 681 11.79 -2.99 10.71
C SER A 681 10.68 -2.06 11.20
N VAL A 682 9.58 -2.63 11.72
CA VAL A 682 8.41 -1.88 12.22
C VAL A 682 7.99 -2.32 13.62
N PRO A 683 8.01 -1.44 14.62
CA PRO A 683 7.39 -1.69 15.92
C PRO A 683 5.85 -1.72 15.81
N LEU A 684 5.22 -2.89 15.99
CA LEU A 684 3.78 -3.10 15.93
C LEU A 684 3.09 -2.74 17.27
N GLY A 685 3.22 -1.49 17.72
CA GLY A 685 2.57 -1.02 18.95
C GLY A 685 2.74 0.48 19.23
N ARG A 686 1.68 1.14 19.72
CA ARG A 686 1.73 2.55 20.14
C ARG A 686 2.40 2.69 21.52
N ALA A 687 3.73 2.70 21.55
CA ALA A 687 4.44 3.39 22.62
C ALA A 687 4.56 4.87 22.25
N LYS A 688 4.06 5.78 23.10
CA LYS A 688 4.30 7.22 22.92
C LYS A 688 5.81 7.47 22.82
N GLY A 689 6.29 7.93 21.68
CA GLY A 689 7.71 8.28 21.45
C GLY A 689 8.52 7.30 20.61
N GLN A 690 8.03 6.09 20.30
CA GLN A 690 8.69 5.20 19.33
C GLN A 690 8.05 5.37 17.95
N ARG A 691 8.55 6.36 17.20
CA ARG A 691 8.33 6.48 15.77
C ARG A 691 9.67 6.24 15.09
N GLN A 692 9.86 5.08 14.48
CA GLN A 692 10.48 5.04 13.15
C GLN A 692 10.29 3.65 12.57
N LEU A 693 9.52 3.58 11.48
CA LEU A 693 9.78 2.63 10.41
C LEU A 693 11.26 2.81 10.03
N SER A 694 12.03 1.73 10.00
CA SER A 694 13.37 1.72 9.43
C SER A 694 13.37 0.84 8.19
N VAL A 695 13.98 1.35 7.12
CA VAL A 695 14.17 0.64 5.85
C VAL A 695 15.65 0.66 5.55
N ASP A 696 16.21 -0.48 5.18
CA ASP A 696 17.58 -0.59 4.71
C ASP A 696 17.58 -1.52 3.49
N GLY A 697 17.90 -0.97 2.32
CA GLY A 697 17.76 -1.70 1.08
C GLY A 697 18.74 -1.28 0.00
N GLU A 698 18.78 -2.08 -1.04
CA GLU A 698 19.63 -1.91 -2.19
C GLU A 698 18.83 -2.26 -3.45
N VAL A 699 18.98 -1.45 -4.49
CA VAL A 699 18.44 -1.72 -5.81
C VAL A 699 19.59 -1.78 -6.81
N THR A 700 19.67 -2.90 -7.53
CA THR A 700 20.56 -3.08 -8.68
C THR A 700 19.77 -2.71 -9.92
N ILE A 701 20.18 -1.63 -10.59
CA ILE A 701 19.66 -1.23 -11.90
C ILE A 701 20.51 -1.97 -12.95
N GLU A 702 19.87 -2.71 -13.85
CA GLU A 702 20.60 -3.48 -14.86
C GLU A 702 20.81 -2.71 -16.17
N ASP A 703 19.78 -2.00 -16.62
CA ASP A 703 19.78 -1.21 -17.86
C ASP A 703 18.71 -0.11 -17.78
N GLY A 704 19.02 0.94 -17.03
CA GLY A 704 18.10 2.04 -16.74
C GLY A 704 18.10 3.13 -17.82
N LEU A 705 16.96 3.78 -17.97
CA LEU A 705 16.75 4.99 -18.75
C LEU A 705 16.19 6.07 -17.83
N PHE A 706 16.78 7.26 -17.89
CA PHE A 706 16.23 8.50 -17.36
C PHE A 706 16.06 9.49 -18.51
N SER A 707 14.91 10.15 -18.58
CA SER A 707 14.65 11.22 -19.56
C SER A 707 13.84 12.35 -18.93
N ASP A 708 14.32 13.57 -19.09
CA ASP A 708 13.61 14.81 -18.77
C ASP A 708 13.05 15.44 -20.06
N PRO A 709 11.72 15.45 -20.24
CA PRO A 709 11.09 16.01 -21.44
C PRO A 709 11.26 17.51 -21.62
N LEU A 710 11.52 18.28 -20.55
CA LEU A 710 11.63 19.74 -20.61
C LEU A 710 13.04 20.20 -21.01
N SER A 711 14.06 19.49 -20.54
CA SER A 711 15.46 19.81 -20.85
C SER A 711 16.04 18.94 -21.98
N GLU A 712 15.27 17.99 -22.49
CA GLU A 712 15.68 16.96 -23.46
C GLU A 712 16.91 16.14 -23.02
N VAL A 713 17.24 16.15 -21.73
CA VAL A 713 18.34 15.38 -21.16
C VAL A 713 17.92 13.92 -21.03
N THR A 714 18.67 13.03 -21.68
CA THR A 714 18.44 11.59 -21.60
C THR A 714 19.73 10.87 -21.21
N LEU A 715 19.64 10.03 -20.18
CA LEU A 715 20.68 9.11 -19.73
C LEU A 715 20.19 7.69 -19.98
N SER A 716 20.90 6.95 -20.83
CA SER A 716 20.62 5.55 -21.14
C SER A 716 21.66 4.63 -20.50
N HIS A 717 21.38 3.33 -20.48
CA HIS A 717 22.30 2.31 -19.98
C HIS A 717 22.78 2.54 -18.54
N ILE A 718 21.90 3.10 -17.68
CA ILE A 718 22.20 3.30 -16.27
C ILE A 718 22.31 1.94 -15.59
N ALA A 719 23.50 1.55 -15.15
CA ALA A 719 23.75 0.25 -14.52
C ALA A 719 24.58 0.40 -13.25
N GLY A 720 24.17 -0.28 -12.18
CA GLY A 720 24.89 -0.28 -10.90
C GLY A 720 24.00 -0.48 -9.68
N GLU A 721 24.61 -0.39 -8.50
CA GLU A 721 23.94 -0.56 -7.21
C GLU A 721 23.63 0.80 -6.58
N LEU A 722 22.40 0.95 -6.08
CA LEU A 722 21.90 2.12 -5.38
C LEU A 722 21.35 1.68 -4.02
N ALA A 723 21.98 2.12 -2.95
CA ALA A 723 21.51 1.89 -1.58
C ALA A 723 20.41 2.90 -1.23
N TYR A 724 19.42 2.50 -0.45
CA TYR A 724 18.35 3.37 0.01
C TYR A 724 17.92 3.03 1.44
N ASP A 725 17.43 4.06 2.15
CA ASP A 725 16.85 3.94 3.48
C ASP A 725 15.56 4.77 3.58
N GLU A 726 14.96 4.90 4.77
CA GLU A 726 13.76 5.71 4.94
C GLU A 726 13.97 7.24 4.79
N ASN A 727 15.22 7.68 4.59
CA ASN A 727 15.63 9.09 4.53
C ASN A 727 16.29 9.48 3.21
N GLY A 728 16.52 8.56 2.27
CA GLY A 728 17.16 8.89 1.01
C GLY A 728 17.72 7.70 0.24
N PHE A 729 18.54 8.00 -0.76
CA PHE A 729 19.25 7.01 -1.55
C PHE A 729 20.63 7.47 -1.99
N LYS A 730 21.51 6.52 -2.29
CA LYS A 730 22.88 6.78 -2.76
C LYS A 730 23.31 5.73 -3.78
N GLY A 731 23.67 6.18 -4.98
CA GLY A 731 24.39 5.41 -5.99
C GLY A 731 25.78 6.02 -6.19
N SER A 732 26.81 5.18 -6.34
CA SER A 732 28.16 5.67 -6.60
C SER A 732 28.81 4.87 -7.71
N GLY A 733 29.34 5.57 -8.72
CA GLY A 733 29.99 5.01 -9.89
C GLY A 733 29.04 4.24 -10.80
N LEU A 734 27.77 4.65 -10.93
CA LEU A 734 26.83 4.04 -11.86
C LEU A 734 27.37 4.22 -13.29
N ASP A 735 27.42 3.15 -14.06
CA ASP A 735 27.70 3.22 -15.50
C ASP A 735 26.49 3.87 -16.19
N THR A 736 26.71 4.77 -17.13
CA THR A 736 25.64 5.42 -17.91
C THR A 736 26.17 5.84 -19.27
N GLU A 737 25.27 6.14 -20.20
CA GLU A 737 25.55 6.76 -21.48
C GLU A 737 24.77 8.07 -21.61
N PHE A 738 25.45 9.13 -22.02
CA PHE A 738 24.86 10.45 -22.30
C PHE A 738 25.12 10.79 -23.77
N ARG A 739 24.05 10.92 -24.56
CA ARG A 739 24.10 11.24 -26.01
C ARG A 739 25.14 10.38 -26.79
N GLY A 740 25.15 9.07 -26.60
CA GLY A 740 26.08 8.17 -27.31
C GLY A 740 27.42 7.92 -26.62
N SER A 741 27.72 8.65 -25.53
CA SER A 741 29.04 8.66 -24.90
C SER A 741 29.02 8.11 -23.47
N PRO A 742 29.95 7.23 -23.08
CA PRO A 742 29.97 6.62 -21.75
C PRO A 742 30.37 7.63 -20.66
N GLY A 743 29.74 7.53 -19.50
CA GLY A 743 30.00 8.35 -18.31
C GLY A 743 29.83 7.57 -17.01
N ARG A 744 30.25 8.20 -15.90
CA ARG A 744 30.02 7.72 -14.53
C ARG A 744 29.08 8.68 -13.83
N LEU A 745 28.03 8.13 -13.21
CA LEU A 745 27.00 8.87 -12.49
C LEU A 745 27.03 8.54 -11.01
N ASP A 746 27.21 9.56 -10.17
CA ASP A 746 26.98 9.50 -8.73
C ASP A 746 25.64 10.17 -8.41
N LEU A 747 24.84 9.54 -7.56
CA LEU A 747 23.53 10.05 -7.13
C LEU A 747 23.44 10.03 -5.61
N VAL A 748 22.99 11.11 -5.00
CA VAL A 748 22.70 11.18 -3.57
C VAL A 748 21.39 11.93 -3.36
N ALA A 749 20.47 11.35 -2.61
CA ALA A 749 19.31 12.04 -2.04
C ALA A 749 19.36 11.92 -0.52
N ASP A 750 19.24 13.04 0.20
CA ASP A 750 19.10 13.07 1.67
C ASP A 750 17.92 13.97 2.03
N PHE A 751 16.79 13.36 2.36
CA PHE A 751 15.56 14.07 2.69
C PHE A 751 15.66 14.82 4.04
N ARG A 752 16.66 14.55 4.88
CA ARG A 752 16.90 15.27 6.14
C ARG A 752 17.84 16.47 5.98
N GLY A 753 18.68 16.46 4.96
CA GLY A 753 19.64 17.51 4.65
C GLY A 753 18.99 18.75 4.03
N ASN A 754 19.78 19.82 3.93
CA ASN A 754 19.44 20.99 3.11
C ASN A 754 19.65 20.68 1.62
N GLU A 755 20.73 19.97 1.27
CA GLU A 755 20.94 19.37 -0.06
C GLU A 755 20.04 18.13 -0.17
N LYS A 756 18.88 18.30 -0.82
CA LYS A 756 17.88 17.24 -0.97
C LYS A 756 18.32 16.20 -1.99
N PHE A 757 19.01 16.64 -3.05
CA PHE A 757 19.47 15.79 -4.13
C PHE A 757 20.75 16.35 -4.77
N ARG A 758 21.67 15.46 -5.13
CA ARG A 758 22.84 15.75 -5.99
C ARG A 758 23.03 14.63 -7.00
N ALA A 759 23.24 15.00 -8.25
CA ALA A 759 23.67 14.11 -9.32
C ALA A 759 24.96 14.65 -9.94
N ASP A 760 26.01 13.83 -9.94
CA ASP A 760 27.31 14.17 -10.52
C ASP A 760 27.59 13.22 -11.69
N LEU A 761 27.69 13.76 -12.91
CA LEU A 761 28.06 13.05 -14.13
C LEU A 761 29.48 13.46 -14.55
N ASP A 762 30.39 12.49 -14.64
CA ASP A 762 31.76 12.67 -15.10
C ASP A 762 32.02 11.77 -16.31
N GLY A 763 32.59 12.34 -17.38
CA GLY A 763 32.87 11.60 -18.60
C GLY A 763 33.58 12.43 -19.65
N VAL A 764 34.04 11.77 -20.71
CA VAL A 764 34.60 12.43 -21.90
C VAL A 764 33.49 12.55 -22.91
N PHE A 765 33.07 13.78 -23.18
CA PHE A 765 31.95 14.07 -24.09
C PHE A 765 32.38 15.06 -25.18
N PRO A 766 31.87 14.89 -26.41
CA PRO A 766 31.95 15.93 -27.43
C PRO A 766 31.36 17.24 -26.91
N VAL A 767 31.97 18.38 -27.23
CA VAL A 767 31.47 19.70 -26.78
C VAL A 767 30.00 19.92 -27.19
N GLN A 768 29.60 19.38 -28.36
CA GLN A 768 28.22 19.49 -28.88
C GLN A 768 27.20 18.69 -28.06
N ASN A 769 27.64 17.67 -27.31
CA ASN A 769 26.75 16.91 -26.45
C ASN A 769 26.40 17.67 -25.15
N VAL A 770 27.26 18.58 -24.71
CA VAL A 770 27.11 19.29 -23.43
C VAL A 770 26.47 20.66 -23.62
N ILE A 771 26.66 21.28 -24.78
CA ILE A 771 25.99 22.53 -25.15
C ILE A 771 24.53 22.23 -25.52
N PRO A 772 23.54 22.94 -24.94
CA PRO A 772 22.14 22.82 -25.33
C PRO A 772 21.92 23.03 -26.83
N GLU A 773 21.05 22.23 -27.43
CA GLU A 773 20.79 22.22 -28.89
C GLU A 773 20.37 23.61 -29.42
N PHE A 774 19.56 24.34 -28.67
CA PHE A 774 19.08 25.66 -29.06
C PHE A 774 20.21 26.69 -29.20
N LEU A 775 21.28 26.58 -28.41
CA LEU A 775 22.44 27.45 -28.57
C LEU A 775 23.25 27.11 -29.82
N LEU A 776 23.25 25.84 -30.25
CA LEU A 776 24.02 25.38 -31.42
C LEU A 776 23.40 25.80 -32.76
N GLN A 777 22.09 26.02 -32.82
CA GLN A 777 21.39 26.37 -34.08
C GLN A 777 21.45 27.87 -34.40
N ASP A 778 21.50 28.73 -33.38
CA ASP A 778 21.37 30.19 -33.54
C ASP A 778 22.71 30.92 -33.70
N PHE A 779 23.84 30.29 -33.33
CA PHE A 779 25.17 30.91 -33.37
C PHE A 779 26.11 30.15 -34.31
N LEU A 780 26.28 30.64 -35.55
CA LEU A 780 27.17 30.05 -36.57
C LEU A 780 28.61 29.89 -36.08
N ALA A 781 29.07 30.78 -35.19
CA ALA A 781 30.39 30.74 -34.56
C ALA A 781 30.64 29.46 -33.74
N LEU A 782 29.61 28.79 -33.23
CA LEU A 782 29.76 27.57 -32.43
C LEU A 782 30.10 26.33 -33.28
N ASN A 783 29.87 26.37 -34.59
CA ASN A 783 30.35 25.33 -35.51
C ASN A 783 31.89 25.27 -35.58
N GLN A 784 32.57 26.35 -35.17
CA GLN A 784 34.04 26.45 -35.11
C GLN A 784 34.61 25.92 -33.79
N VAL A 785 33.77 25.37 -32.91
CA VAL A 785 34.15 24.76 -31.63
C VAL A 785 33.95 23.25 -31.71
N GLY A 786 35.05 22.50 -31.59
CA GLY A 786 35.02 21.05 -31.76
C GLY A 786 36.06 20.31 -30.96
N GLY A 787 35.71 19.08 -30.57
CA GLY A 787 36.58 18.16 -29.85
C GLY A 787 35.90 17.51 -28.65
N ASP A 788 36.58 16.51 -28.12
CA ASP A 788 36.15 15.76 -26.94
C ASP A 788 36.97 16.24 -25.74
N CYS A 789 36.30 16.49 -24.60
CA CYS A 789 37.02 16.75 -23.36
C CYS A 789 36.29 16.16 -22.17
N ARG A 790 36.98 16.10 -21.03
CA ARG A 790 36.38 15.64 -19.78
C ARG A 790 35.49 16.72 -19.19
N TRP A 791 34.22 16.40 -18.99
CA TRP A 791 33.25 17.27 -18.35
C TRP A 791 32.84 16.73 -16.99
N GLN A 792 32.57 17.65 -16.07
CA GLN A 792 31.96 17.39 -14.78
C GLN A 792 30.66 18.17 -14.70
N VAL A 793 29.54 17.47 -14.74
CA VAL A 793 28.19 18.04 -14.69
C VAL A 793 27.60 17.68 -13.33
N SER A 794 27.30 18.68 -12.52
CA SER A 794 26.69 18.52 -11.20
C SER A 794 25.34 19.22 -11.18
N LEU A 795 24.28 18.49 -10.88
CA LEU A 795 22.95 19.02 -10.59
C LEU A 795 22.70 18.93 -9.09
N THR A 796 22.38 20.04 -8.44
CA THR A 796 22.12 20.08 -6.99
C THR A 796 20.77 20.72 -6.71
N VAL A 797 19.93 20.04 -5.93
CA VAL A 797 18.65 20.54 -5.45
C VAL A 797 18.78 20.79 -3.95
N SER A 798 18.61 22.04 -3.54
CA SER A 798 18.64 22.45 -2.14
C SER A 798 17.29 23.03 -1.73
N SER A 799 16.89 22.82 -0.48
CA SER A 799 15.67 23.43 0.08
C SER A 799 16.04 24.15 1.38
N GLU A 800 15.70 25.44 1.46
CA GLU A 800 15.85 26.20 2.69
C GLU A 800 14.68 25.93 3.66
N PRO A 801 14.92 25.85 4.98
CA PRO A 801 13.85 25.63 5.95
C PRO A 801 12.76 26.72 5.88
N GLY A 802 11.56 26.36 5.42
CA GLY A 802 10.42 27.27 5.30
C GLY A 802 10.24 27.94 3.94
N ALA A 803 11.09 27.63 2.95
CA ALA A 803 10.86 28.03 1.57
C ALA A 803 9.75 27.20 0.93
N GLU A 804 8.89 27.84 0.12
CA GLU A 804 7.82 27.13 -0.63
C GLU A 804 8.36 26.33 -1.84
N ARG A 805 9.62 26.55 -2.25
CA ARG A 805 10.25 25.92 -3.42
C ARG A 805 11.72 25.58 -3.16
N SER A 806 12.19 24.54 -3.85
CA SER A 806 13.59 24.10 -3.85
C SER A 806 14.39 24.81 -4.96
N ASP A 807 15.62 25.21 -4.63
CA ASP A 807 16.57 25.82 -5.56
C ASP A 807 17.38 24.73 -6.26
N THR A 808 17.32 24.71 -7.59
CA THR A 808 18.03 23.76 -8.45
C THR A 808 19.15 24.48 -9.16
N VAL A 809 20.39 24.05 -8.96
CA VAL A 809 21.58 24.63 -9.57
C VAL A 809 22.29 23.60 -10.41
N LEU A 810 22.49 23.91 -11.70
CA LEU A 810 23.35 23.19 -12.62
C LEU A 810 24.75 23.81 -12.61
N ARG A 811 25.77 22.98 -12.46
CA ARG A 811 27.17 23.37 -12.56
C ARG A 811 27.87 22.47 -13.56
N VAL A 812 28.45 23.05 -14.59
CA VAL A 812 29.27 22.32 -15.59
C VAL A 812 30.69 22.85 -15.52
N ALA A 813 31.67 21.96 -15.39
CA ALA A 813 33.07 22.32 -15.35
C ALA A 813 33.89 21.47 -16.33
N SER A 814 34.89 22.09 -16.94
CA SER A 814 35.86 21.40 -17.82
C SER A 814 37.19 22.15 -17.83
N GLY A 815 38.28 21.45 -18.18
CA GLY A 815 39.55 22.10 -18.52
C GLY A 815 39.64 22.51 -19.99
N LEU A 816 38.65 22.13 -20.80
CA LEU A 816 38.60 22.26 -22.27
C LEU A 816 39.83 21.69 -23.01
N GLU A 817 40.67 20.89 -22.34
CA GLU A 817 41.75 20.13 -22.98
C GLU A 817 41.15 19.12 -23.95
N GLY A 818 41.50 19.21 -25.23
CA GLY A 818 40.91 18.44 -26.33
C GLY A 818 39.95 19.24 -27.22
N VAL A 819 39.46 20.41 -26.77
CA VAL A 819 38.57 21.29 -27.54
C VAL A 819 39.37 22.39 -28.24
N ALA A 820 39.25 22.48 -29.56
CA ALA A 820 39.72 23.62 -30.34
C ALA A 820 38.60 24.65 -30.50
N MET A 821 38.95 25.94 -30.41
CA MET A 821 38.09 27.08 -30.76
C MET A 821 38.80 27.89 -31.82
N ASP A 822 38.31 27.84 -33.05
CA ASP A 822 38.85 28.58 -34.19
C ASP A 822 38.14 29.92 -34.36
N LEU A 823 38.10 30.70 -33.27
CA LEU A 823 37.54 32.06 -33.26
C LEU A 823 38.67 33.10 -33.29
N PRO A 824 38.42 34.35 -33.71
CA PRO A 824 39.41 35.42 -33.60
C PRO A 824 39.89 35.65 -32.16
N ALA A 825 41.12 36.12 -31.99
CA ALA A 825 41.65 36.42 -30.65
C ALA A 825 40.79 37.49 -29.94
N PRO A 826 40.49 37.35 -28.64
CA PRO A 826 41.12 36.44 -27.67
C PRO A 826 40.47 35.06 -27.52
N MET A 827 39.48 34.71 -28.33
CA MET A 827 38.73 33.45 -28.21
C MET A 827 39.36 32.30 -29.02
N ASN A 828 40.56 32.51 -29.58
CA ASN A 828 41.30 31.47 -30.31
C ASN A 828 41.98 30.50 -29.35
N LYS A 829 41.63 29.21 -29.42
CA LYS A 829 42.18 28.18 -28.53
C LYS A 829 42.58 26.93 -29.30
N ALA A 830 43.86 26.56 -29.20
CA ALA A 830 44.30 25.25 -29.69
C ALA A 830 43.81 24.10 -28.80
N ALA A 831 43.54 22.93 -29.39
CA ALA A 831 42.99 21.76 -28.69
C ALA A 831 43.80 21.35 -27.44
N GLY A 832 45.13 21.42 -27.49
CA GLY A 832 46.00 21.00 -26.38
C GLY A 832 46.13 21.98 -25.22
N VAL A 833 45.56 23.19 -25.32
CA VAL A 833 45.67 24.21 -24.27
C VAL A 833 44.55 24.03 -23.26
N ARG A 834 44.84 24.19 -21.96
CA ARG A 834 43.85 24.14 -20.90
C ARG A 834 43.24 25.52 -20.66
N TRP A 835 41.93 25.64 -20.85
CA TRP A 835 41.14 26.81 -20.43
C TRP A 835 40.12 26.36 -19.38
N PRO A 836 40.34 26.66 -18.09
CA PRO A 836 39.39 26.31 -17.05
C PRO A 836 38.03 26.95 -17.34
N PHE A 837 37.04 26.10 -17.59
CA PHE A 837 35.67 26.46 -17.90
C PHE A 837 34.77 26.14 -16.72
N LEU A 838 33.91 27.10 -16.37
CA LEU A 838 32.85 26.91 -15.39
C LEU A 838 31.57 27.57 -15.88
N LEU A 839 30.52 26.78 -15.99
CA LEU A 839 29.14 27.24 -16.17
C LEU A 839 28.38 26.99 -14.86
N ARG A 840 27.64 28.00 -14.40
CA ARG A 840 26.72 27.90 -13.26
C ARG A 840 25.37 28.48 -13.66
N TYR A 841 24.34 27.68 -13.53
CA TYR A 841 22.98 28.05 -13.90
C TYR A 841 21.97 27.63 -12.82
N PRO A 842 21.37 28.58 -12.08
CA PRO A 842 20.20 28.35 -11.23
C PRO A 842 18.98 28.09 -12.12
N ILE A 843 18.60 26.82 -12.29
CA ILE A 843 17.45 26.40 -13.11
C ILE A 843 16.15 26.88 -12.47
N SER A 844 16.02 26.73 -11.15
CA SER A 844 14.90 27.23 -10.36
C SER A 844 15.37 28.23 -9.31
N GLY A 845 14.55 29.25 -9.06
CA GLY A 845 14.85 30.36 -8.17
C GLY A 845 14.30 31.68 -8.73
N PRO A 846 14.28 32.77 -7.94
CA PRO A 846 13.85 34.08 -8.41
C PRO A 846 14.80 34.71 -9.43
N ASP A 847 16.10 34.40 -9.36
CA ASP A 847 17.15 34.93 -10.22
C ASP A 847 17.75 33.80 -11.09
N ARG A 848 17.38 33.73 -12.37
CA ARG A 848 17.87 32.70 -13.32
C ARG A 848 19.13 33.16 -14.06
N LEU A 849 20.15 33.53 -13.30
CA LEU A 849 21.41 34.07 -13.82
C LEU A 849 22.34 32.95 -14.31
N LEU A 850 22.53 32.85 -15.63
CA LEU A 850 23.52 31.97 -16.24
C LEU A 850 24.89 32.66 -16.23
N ASP A 851 25.83 32.13 -15.45
CA ASP A 851 27.24 32.54 -15.47
C ASP A 851 28.05 31.53 -16.32
N VAL A 852 28.78 32.00 -17.32
CA VAL A 852 29.74 31.21 -18.11
C VAL A 852 31.11 31.87 -17.98
N VAL A 853 32.11 31.13 -17.50
CA VAL A 853 33.43 31.68 -17.19
C VAL A 853 34.50 30.84 -17.86
N PHE A 854 35.26 31.48 -18.75
CA PHE A 854 36.55 31.02 -19.25
C PHE A 854 37.62 31.73 -18.42
N GLN A 855 38.15 31.04 -17.42
CA GLN A 855 39.06 31.64 -16.45
C GLN A 855 40.23 32.35 -17.15
N ASP A 856 40.49 33.59 -16.76
CA ASP A 856 41.54 34.48 -17.29
C ASP A 856 41.32 34.98 -18.74
N VAL A 857 40.26 34.56 -19.44
CA VAL A 857 39.99 34.95 -20.84
C VAL A 857 38.71 35.79 -20.98
N ALA A 858 37.57 35.28 -20.52
CA ALA A 858 36.29 35.96 -20.65
C ALA A 858 35.26 35.43 -19.64
N SER A 859 34.33 36.29 -19.24
CA SER A 859 33.15 35.91 -18.48
C SER A 859 31.89 36.44 -19.15
N LEU A 860 30.86 35.59 -19.22
CA LEU A 860 29.56 35.93 -19.77
C LEU A 860 28.52 35.73 -18.69
N ARG A 861 27.56 36.65 -18.62
CA ARG A 861 26.43 36.56 -17.71
C ARG A 861 25.14 36.89 -18.45
N PHE A 862 24.16 36.02 -18.34
CA PHE A 862 22.84 36.18 -18.94
C PHE A 862 21.76 36.14 -17.85
N ASP A 863 20.80 37.06 -17.90
CA ASP A 863 19.59 36.98 -17.10
C ASP A 863 18.50 36.22 -17.87
N LEU A 864 18.29 34.94 -17.54
CA LEU A 864 17.30 34.08 -18.19
C LEU A 864 15.95 34.06 -17.47
N SER A 865 15.61 35.15 -16.76
CA SER A 865 14.34 35.29 -16.02
C SER A 865 13.15 35.68 -16.93
N GLY A 866 13.32 35.68 -18.26
CA GLY A 866 12.26 35.89 -19.26
C GLY A 866 11.32 34.68 -19.42
N GLU A 867 10.22 34.87 -20.16
CA GLU A 867 9.34 33.76 -20.56
C GLU A 867 10.14 32.76 -21.42
N ASP A 868 9.89 31.46 -21.23
CA ASP A 868 10.61 30.37 -21.91
C ASP A 868 12.15 30.40 -21.78
N SER A 869 12.68 31.04 -20.73
CA SER A 869 14.13 31.22 -20.52
C SER A 869 14.81 32.12 -21.57
N THR A 870 14.03 32.99 -22.22
CA THR A 870 14.59 34.06 -23.06
C THR A 870 15.45 35.01 -22.23
N PRO A 871 16.62 35.43 -22.75
CA PRO A 871 17.50 36.32 -22.03
C PRO A 871 16.89 37.73 -21.97
N ARG A 872 16.77 38.31 -20.77
CA ARG A 872 16.33 39.70 -20.54
C ARG A 872 17.45 40.71 -20.66
N SER A 873 18.66 40.32 -20.32
CA SER A 873 19.87 41.14 -20.46
C SER A 873 21.09 40.22 -20.48
N ALA A 874 22.18 40.67 -21.10
CA ALA A 874 23.42 39.92 -21.13
C ALA A 874 24.64 40.83 -21.08
N VAL A 875 25.74 40.33 -20.53
CA VAL A 875 27.03 41.01 -20.59
C VAL A 875 28.14 40.02 -20.93
N ILE A 876 29.01 40.43 -21.85
CA ILE A 876 30.22 39.73 -22.24
C ILE A 876 31.39 40.59 -21.78
N HIS A 877 32.19 40.07 -20.87
CA HIS A 877 33.36 40.75 -20.33
C HIS A 877 34.63 40.01 -20.73
N LEU A 878 35.54 40.68 -21.42
CA LEU A 878 36.88 40.17 -21.72
C LEU A 878 37.78 40.35 -20.50
N GLY A 879 38.34 39.26 -20.00
CA GLY A 879 39.14 39.22 -18.78
C GLY A 879 38.49 38.47 -17.61
N PRO A 880 39.16 38.45 -16.45
CA PRO A 880 38.78 37.59 -15.32
C PRO A 880 37.68 38.16 -14.40
N GLU A 881 37.28 39.42 -14.56
CA GLU A 881 36.27 40.04 -13.69
C GLU A 881 34.86 39.54 -14.01
N ARG A 882 33.95 39.63 -13.03
CA ARG A 882 32.53 39.30 -13.21
C ARG A 882 31.73 40.59 -13.40
N PRO A 883 31.22 40.87 -14.60
CA PRO A 883 30.52 42.11 -14.90
C PRO A 883 29.11 42.17 -14.26
N GLU A 884 28.61 43.39 -14.10
CA GLU A 884 27.21 43.66 -13.77
C GLU A 884 26.35 43.64 -15.05
N LEU A 885 25.10 43.20 -14.94
CA LEU A 885 24.19 43.16 -16.08
C LEU A 885 23.76 44.58 -16.51
N PRO A 886 23.57 44.82 -17.82
CA PRO A 886 22.99 46.06 -18.33
C PRO A 886 21.49 46.13 -18.03
N ARG A 887 20.81 47.15 -18.58
CA ARG A 887 19.35 47.25 -18.49
C ARG A 887 18.68 46.12 -19.25
N GLU A 888 17.47 45.75 -18.84
CA GLU A 888 16.63 44.81 -19.58
C GLU A 888 16.45 45.26 -21.03
N GLY A 889 16.47 44.31 -21.97
CA GLY A 889 16.44 44.54 -23.41
C GLY A 889 17.81 44.67 -24.06
N TYR A 890 18.92 44.67 -23.29
CA TYR A 890 20.23 44.97 -23.83
C TYR A 890 21.33 43.92 -23.59
N VAL A 891 22.28 43.87 -24.52
CA VAL A 891 23.60 43.21 -24.37
C VAL A 891 24.70 44.27 -24.24
N ARG A 892 25.65 44.07 -23.33
CA ARG A 892 26.87 44.89 -23.21
C ARG A 892 28.12 44.06 -23.47
N LEU A 893 29.08 44.61 -24.21
CA LEU A 893 30.41 44.01 -24.41
C LEU A 893 31.48 44.95 -23.86
N GLU A 894 32.25 44.49 -22.89
CA GLU A 894 33.23 45.31 -22.17
C GLU A 894 34.48 44.52 -21.75
N GLY A 895 35.48 45.20 -21.20
CA GLY A 895 36.63 44.57 -20.55
C GLY A 895 37.97 44.83 -21.23
N SER A 896 38.94 43.96 -20.99
CA SER A 896 40.29 44.11 -21.50
C SER A 896 40.92 42.79 -21.94
N SER A 897 41.69 42.83 -23.02
CA SER A 897 42.48 41.69 -23.50
C SER A 897 43.89 42.13 -23.89
N ASP A 898 44.88 41.24 -23.74
CA ASP A 898 46.25 41.48 -24.20
C ASP A 898 46.31 41.65 -25.72
N PHE A 899 45.48 40.92 -26.45
CA PHE A 899 45.38 40.98 -27.91
C PHE A 899 43.93 40.87 -28.36
N ILE A 900 43.49 41.79 -29.22
CA ILE A 900 42.16 41.77 -29.86
C ILE A 900 42.36 41.81 -31.37
N ASP A 901 41.75 40.85 -32.05
CA ASP A 901 41.74 40.76 -33.50
C ASP A 901 40.43 41.33 -34.07
N LEU A 902 40.36 42.65 -34.23
CA LEU A 902 39.12 43.33 -34.61
C LEU A 902 38.70 42.99 -36.05
N ASP A 903 39.67 42.82 -36.96
CA ASP A 903 39.39 42.44 -38.35
C ASP A 903 38.66 41.09 -38.40
N GLY A 904 39.18 40.08 -37.69
CA GLY A 904 38.53 38.77 -37.63
C GLY A 904 37.15 38.80 -36.95
N TRP A 905 36.95 39.64 -35.92
CA TRP A 905 35.64 39.78 -35.27
C TRP A 905 34.62 40.47 -36.19
N ILE A 906 35.04 41.44 -37.02
CA ILE A 906 34.17 42.07 -38.02
C ILE A 906 33.69 41.03 -39.03
N ASP A 907 34.58 40.16 -39.52
CA ASP A 907 34.22 39.09 -40.46
C ASP A 907 33.20 38.10 -39.87
N VAL A 908 33.36 37.71 -38.60
CA VAL A 908 32.40 36.84 -37.88
C VAL A 908 31.02 37.51 -37.79
N VAL A 909 30.96 38.80 -37.45
CA VAL A 909 29.70 39.54 -37.30
C VAL A 909 29.02 39.75 -38.66
N ILE A 910 29.75 40.09 -39.72
CA ILE A 910 29.18 40.27 -41.06
C ILE A 910 28.58 38.95 -41.58
N GLY A 911 29.29 37.82 -41.41
CA GLY A 911 28.78 36.50 -41.80
C GLY A 911 27.53 36.07 -41.05
N GLU A 912 27.33 36.54 -39.82
CA GLU A 912 26.13 36.29 -39.01
C GLU A 912 24.94 37.15 -39.45
N VAL A 913 25.17 38.42 -39.79
CA VAL A 913 24.13 39.35 -40.30
C VAL A 913 23.60 38.93 -41.67
N GLU A 914 24.45 38.44 -42.57
CA GLU A 914 24.03 37.93 -43.89
C GLU A 914 23.28 36.58 -43.79
N GLY A 915 23.50 35.83 -42.71
CA GLY A 915 22.86 34.54 -42.43
C GLY A 915 21.37 34.61 -42.05
N GLY A 916 20.83 35.81 -41.83
CA GLY A 916 19.38 36.03 -41.66
C GLY A 916 18.78 35.52 -40.34
N THR A 917 19.55 35.47 -39.25
CA THR A 917 19.05 35.11 -37.92
C THR A 917 18.15 36.21 -37.33
N GLU A 918 16.88 35.87 -37.05
CA GLU A 918 16.01 36.70 -36.19
C GLU A 918 16.63 36.72 -34.78
N GLY A 919 17.16 37.88 -34.36
CA GLY A 919 17.96 38.03 -33.14
C GLY A 919 17.24 37.67 -31.84
N THR A 920 18.03 37.43 -30.80
CA THR A 920 17.68 37.03 -29.41
C THR A 920 16.73 37.96 -28.63
N GLY A 921 16.17 38.98 -29.27
CA GLY A 921 15.32 40.00 -28.64
C GLY A 921 16.08 41.03 -27.80
N LEU A 922 17.41 41.02 -27.81
CA LEU A 922 18.26 41.97 -27.11
C LEU A 922 19.02 42.88 -28.06
N ASP A 923 18.99 44.19 -27.79
CA ASP A 923 19.73 45.22 -28.52
C ASP A 923 21.14 45.40 -27.93
N LEU A 924 22.16 45.66 -28.75
CA LEU A 924 23.51 45.96 -28.24
C LEU A 924 23.52 47.39 -27.65
N GLU A 925 23.87 47.58 -26.36
CA GLU A 925 23.86 48.91 -25.69
C GLU A 925 25.09 49.76 -26.07
N GLY A 926 26.17 49.11 -26.49
CA GLY A 926 27.53 49.67 -26.54
C GLY A 926 28.43 49.12 -25.44
N GLY A 927 29.67 49.60 -25.36
CA GLY A 927 30.60 49.24 -24.29
C GLY A 927 32.04 49.74 -24.51
N ASP A 928 32.89 49.44 -23.52
CA ASP A 928 34.27 49.88 -23.46
C ASP A 928 35.22 48.67 -23.52
N LEU A 929 36.10 48.64 -24.51
CA LEU A 929 37.11 47.60 -24.69
C LEU A 929 38.52 48.19 -24.64
N VAL A 930 39.42 47.51 -23.95
CA VAL A 930 40.85 47.87 -23.92
C VAL A 930 41.66 46.72 -24.52
N ALA A 931 42.41 47.02 -25.57
CA ALA A 931 43.34 46.08 -26.18
C ALA A 931 44.78 46.46 -25.80
N GLY A 932 45.53 45.54 -25.20
CA GLY A 932 46.98 45.68 -25.04
C GLY A 932 47.66 45.87 -26.40
N LYS A 933 47.19 45.11 -27.39
CA LYS A 933 47.48 45.23 -28.81
C LYS A 933 46.22 44.94 -29.63
N LEU A 934 45.85 45.84 -30.54
CA LEU A 934 44.73 45.70 -31.45
C LEU A 934 45.24 45.37 -32.85
N ARG A 935 44.73 44.32 -33.49
CA ARG A 935 44.83 44.16 -34.95
C ARG A 935 43.60 44.81 -35.60
N PHE A 936 43.84 45.86 -36.38
CA PHE A 936 42.81 46.56 -37.16
C PHE A 936 43.40 47.02 -38.48
N LEU A 937 42.69 46.81 -39.60
CA LEU A 937 43.18 47.06 -40.95
C LEU A 937 44.53 46.34 -41.25
N ASP A 938 44.68 45.13 -40.72
CA ASP A 938 45.92 44.33 -40.76
C ASP A 938 47.16 45.07 -40.22
N ARG A 939 46.95 45.96 -39.24
CA ARG A 939 48.01 46.67 -38.51
C ARG A 939 47.86 46.47 -37.02
N HIS A 940 49.00 46.46 -36.33
CA HIS A 940 49.02 46.44 -34.88
C HIS A 940 49.07 47.85 -34.33
N TYR A 941 48.12 48.16 -33.45
CA TYR A 941 48.12 49.36 -32.63
C TYR A 941 48.29 48.95 -31.18
N ASP A 942 49.24 49.55 -30.48
CA ASP A 942 49.49 49.25 -29.08
C ASP A 942 48.62 50.13 -28.16
N LYS A 943 48.10 49.52 -27.07
CA LYS A 943 47.32 50.18 -26.01
C LYS A 943 46.13 51.00 -26.56
N VAL A 944 45.20 50.31 -27.22
CA VAL A 944 44.01 50.94 -27.78
C VAL A 944 42.85 50.87 -26.81
N SER A 945 42.26 52.01 -26.48
CA SER A 945 40.92 52.06 -25.89
C SER A 945 39.88 52.27 -26.97
N MET A 946 38.86 51.43 -26.97
CA MET A 946 37.74 51.44 -27.90
C MET A 946 36.46 51.66 -27.11
N GLN A 947 35.67 52.66 -27.51
CA GLN A 947 34.32 52.86 -26.99
C GLN A 947 33.37 52.71 -28.16
N PHE A 948 32.30 51.94 -28.02
CA PHE A 948 31.29 51.86 -29.06
C PHE A 948 29.90 52.03 -28.47
N GLN A 949 28.99 52.60 -29.26
CA GLN A 949 27.59 52.79 -28.93
C GLN A 949 26.75 52.45 -30.15
N VAL A 950 25.55 51.93 -29.91
CA VAL A 950 24.58 51.63 -30.98
C VAL A 950 23.43 52.62 -30.89
N GLU A 951 23.11 53.27 -32.00
CA GLU A 951 21.98 54.20 -32.14
C GLU A 951 21.07 53.73 -33.28
N GLY A 952 19.99 53.01 -32.96
CA GLY A 952 19.16 52.36 -33.98
C GLY A 952 19.91 51.20 -34.63
N SER A 953 20.16 51.29 -35.94
CA SER A 953 20.99 50.34 -36.70
C SER A 953 22.42 50.84 -36.95
N ASP A 954 22.77 52.02 -36.43
CA ASP A 954 24.09 52.61 -36.58
C ASP A 954 25.01 52.22 -35.42
N ILE A 955 26.28 51.91 -35.72
CA ILE A 955 27.32 51.62 -34.74
C ILE A 955 28.34 52.75 -34.78
N ASP A 956 28.43 53.50 -33.69
CA ASP A 956 29.43 54.55 -33.48
C ASP A 956 30.58 54.01 -32.62
N GLY A 957 31.78 53.95 -33.17
CA GLY A 957 33.02 53.59 -32.49
C GLY A 957 33.95 54.78 -32.31
N ARG A 958 34.68 54.81 -31.20
CA ARG A 958 35.77 55.74 -30.92
C ARG A 958 37.02 54.97 -30.55
N PHE A 959 38.14 55.33 -31.16
CA PHE A 959 39.44 54.72 -30.96
C PHE A 959 40.42 55.75 -30.41
N GLU A 960 41.23 55.37 -29.43
CA GLU A 960 42.28 56.21 -28.86
C GLU A 960 43.53 55.37 -28.55
N SER A 961 44.66 55.79 -29.12
CA SER A 961 46.01 55.25 -28.92
C SER A 961 47.07 56.25 -29.40
N GLU A 962 48.36 55.87 -29.31
CA GLU A 962 49.45 56.71 -29.82
C GLU A 962 49.38 56.91 -31.35
N ASP A 963 48.94 55.91 -32.12
CA ASP A 963 48.99 55.94 -33.59
C ASP A 963 47.61 55.96 -34.27
N LEU A 964 46.53 55.85 -33.48
CA LEU A 964 45.13 55.79 -33.92
C LEU A 964 44.24 56.60 -32.97
N GLU A 965 43.72 57.72 -33.42
CA GLU A 965 42.78 58.57 -32.68
C GLU A 965 41.67 59.06 -33.61
N GLY A 966 40.42 58.64 -33.37
CA GLY A 966 39.30 59.01 -34.22
C GLY A 966 37.98 58.36 -33.86
N LYS A 967 37.00 58.58 -34.74
CA LYS A 967 35.66 58.01 -34.66
C LYS A 967 35.30 57.32 -35.97
N LEU A 968 34.47 56.30 -35.85
CA LEU A 968 33.99 55.49 -36.96
C LEU A 968 32.49 55.30 -36.77
N ARG A 969 31.73 55.45 -37.84
CA ARG A 969 30.29 55.20 -37.88
C ARG A 969 30.01 54.20 -38.98
N PHE A 970 29.44 53.06 -38.62
CA PHE A 970 28.91 52.09 -39.56
C PHE A 970 27.39 52.22 -39.60
N THR A 971 26.84 52.48 -40.78
CA THR A 971 25.39 52.64 -41.01
C THR A 971 24.90 51.53 -41.93
N VAL A 972 23.92 50.77 -41.43
CA VAL A 972 23.24 49.71 -42.20
C VAL A 972 22.12 50.34 -43.02
N GLY A 973 22.16 50.18 -44.35
CA GLY A 973 21.21 50.83 -45.26
C GLY A 973 19.92 50.03 -45.48
N GLU A 974 18.74 50.63 -45.29
CA GLU A 974 17.43 49.99 -45.51
C GLU A 974 17.20 49.44 -46.94
N THR A 975 17.96 49.92 -47.93
CA THR A 975 17.86 49.52 -49.36
C THR A 975 19.13 48.86 -49.91
N GLY A 976 19.99 48.32 -49.05
CA GLY A 976 21.03 47.36 -49.47
C GLY A 976 22.41 47.91 -49.79
N MET A 977 22.79 49.08 -49.28
CA MET A 977 24.21 49.50 -49.28
C MET A 977 24.59 50.00 -47.89
N ASN A 978 25.49 49.26 -47.23
CA ASN A 978 26.09 49.66 -45.97
C ASN A 978 27.11 50.78 -46.23
N SER A 979 27.30 51.67 -45.26
CA SER A 979 28.29 52.75 -45.36
C SER A 979 29.14 52.84 -44.10
N LEU A 980 30.42 53.13 -44.29
CA LEU A 980 31.44 53.29 -43.27
C LEU A 980 32.00 54.70 -43.36
N SER A 981 31.68 55.53 -42.38
CA SER A 981 32.24 56.88 -42.25
C SER A 981 33.29 56.91 -41.14
N ALA A 982 34.51 57.33 -41.44
CA ALA A 982 35.61 57.37 -40.49
C ALA A 982 36.25 58.77 -40.45
N GLU A 983 36.33 59.35 -39.26
CA GLU A 983 36.95 60.65 -39.00
C GLU A 983 38.09 60.48 -37.98
N PHE A 984 39.33 60.56 -38.46
CA PHE A 984 40.52 60.43 -37.63
C PHE A 984 41.20 61.79 -37.42
N GLU A 985 41.52 62.10 -36.17
CA GLU A 985 42.46 63.18 -35.85
C GLU A 985 43.90 62.74 -36.19
N ARG A 986 44.21 61.46 -35.91
CA ARG A 986 45.48 60.84 -36.27
C ARG A 986 45.26 59.38 -36.69
N LEU A 987 45.82 59.01 -37.84
CA LEU A 987 45.83 57.64 -38.33
C LEU A 987 47.18 57.35 -38.98
N ALA A 988 48.02 56.58 -38.30
CA ALA A 988 49.30 56.13 -38.80
C ALA A 988 49.20 54.66 -39.24
N MET A 989 49.25 54.43 -40.55
CA MET A 989 49.24 53.09 -41.13
C MET A 989 50.67 52.62 -41.42
N GLY A 990 51.22 51.81 -40.50
CA GLY A 990 52.56 51.22 -40.60
C GLY A 990 52.67 50.06 -41.62
N GLU A 991 53.60 49.14 -41.41
CA GLU A 991 53.75 47.94 -42.24
C GLU A 991 52.70 46.86 -41.91
N PRO A 992 52.26 46.10 -42.93
CA PRO A 992 51.91 44.69 -42.87
C PRO A 992 52.07 43.91 -41.58
N VAL A 993 51.03 43.41 -40.90
CA VAL A 993 51.28 42.24 -40.03
C VAL A 993 51.48 41.00 -40.91
N SER A 994 50.73 40.90 -42.00
CA SER A 994 50.88 39.87 -43.03
C SER A 994 51.82 40.31 -44.16
N SER A 995 52.42 39.37 -44.91
CA SER A 995 53.22 39.70 -46.11
C SER A 995 52.36 40.05 -47.34
N GLY A 996 51.11 40.48 -47.14
CA GLY A 996 50.09 40.66 -48.16
C GLY A 996 48.74 40.38 -47.54
N VAL A 997 47.83 41.34 -47.65
CA VAL A 997 46.46 41.21 -47.17
C VAL A 997 45.79 40.13 -48.03
N ASP A 998 45.63 38.92 -47.50
CA ASP A 998 44.56 38.03 -47.93
C ASP A 998 43.31 38.48 -47.16
N MET A 999 42.73 39.60 -47.60
CA MET A 999 41.33 39.88 -47.28
C MET A 999 40.55 38.85 -48.08
N GLU A 1000 40.08 37.79 -47.42
CA GLU A 1000 39.24 36.77 -48.05
C GLU A 1000 37.87 37.34 -48.48
N SER A 1001 37.51 38.53 -47.97
CA SER A 1001 36.30 39.27 -48.31
C SER A 1001 36.33 39.69 -49.79
N ASN A 1002 35.27 39.35 -50.53
CA ASN A 1002 35.08 39.80 -51.90
C ASN A 1002 34.92 41.34 -51.92
N PRO A 1003 35.70 42.10 -52.73
CA PRO A 1003 35.68 43.56 -52.70
C PRO A 1003 34.30 44.17 -53.00
N SER A 1004 33.40 43.44 -53.67
CA SER A 1004 32.02 43.88 -53.90
C SER A 1004 31.15 43.93 -52.64
N ASP A 1005 31.56 43.26 -51.57
CA ASP A 1005 30.76 43.09 -50.34
C ASP A 1005 31.11 44.16 -49.29
N LEU A 1006 32.11 45.01 -49.58
CA LEU A 1006 32.54 46.08 -48.69
C LEU A 1006 31.56 47.26 -48.67
N PRO A 1007 31.34 47.90 -47.51
CA PRO A 1007 30.51 49.10 -47.41
C PRO A 1007 31.14 50.28 -48.16
N ALA A 1008 30.31 51.23 -48.61
CA ALA A 1008 30.81 52.50 -49.13
C ALA A 1008 31.66 53.21 -48.06
N LEU A 1009 32.85 53.67 -48.42
CA LEU A 1009 33.85 54.24 -47.51
C LEU A 1009 33.93 55.77 -47.67
N HIS A 1010 33.75 56.46 -46.55
CA HIS A 1010 33.99 57.88 -46.38
C HIS A 1010 35.05 58.07 -45.30
N LEU A 1011 36.33 58.22 -45.66
CA LEU A 1011 37.42 58.40 -44.69
C LEU A 1011 37.98 59.82 -44.77
N TYR A 1012 38.08 60.48 -43.63
CA TYR A 1012 38.79 61.74 -43.43
C TYR A 1012 39.79 61.58 -42.30
N ALA A 1013 41.04 61.96 -42.54
CA ALA A 1013 42.08 61.99 -41.52
C ALA A 1013 42.79 63.35 -41.54
N ARG A 1014 42.85 64.06 -40.40
CA ARG A 1014 43.57 65.34 -40.30
C ARG A 1014 45.09 65.13 -40.40
N SER A 1015 45.58 64.05 -39.81
CA SER A 1015 46.98 63.62 -39.87
C SER A 1015 47.03 62.16 -40.29
N PHE A 1016 47.34 61.92 -41.57
CA PHE A 1016 47.51 60.59 -42.13
C PHE A 1016 48.96 60.34 -42.52
N SER A 1017 49.50 59.22 -42.06
CA SER A 1017 50.79 58.70 -42.53
C SER A 1017 50.62 57.27 -43.00
N TYR A 1018 51.27 56.93 -44.12
CA TYR A 1018 51.15 55.63 -44.76
C TYR A 1018 52.55 55.10 -45.11
N LEU A 1019 52.96 53.97 -44.53
CA LEU A 1019 54.29 53.36 -44.72
C LEU A 1019 55.45 54.34 -44.48
N GLY A 1020 55.30 55.24 -43.50
CA GLY A 1020 56.29 56.28 -43.19
C GLY A 1020 56.19 57.54 -44.07
N ALA A 1021 55.37 57.54 -45.11
CA ALA A 1021 55.08 58.74 -45.90
C ALA A 1021 54.07 59.64 -45.19
N GLU A 1022 54.46 60.90 -44.97
CA GLU A 1022 53.61 61.91 -44.33
C GLU A 1022 52.70 62.57 -45.36
N LEU A 1023 51.46 62.08 -45.43
CA LEU A 1023 50.45 62.51 -46.41
C LEU A 1023 49.58 63.67 -45.91
N GLY A 1024 49.57 63.91 -44.59
CA GLY A 1024 48.88 65.04 -43.97
C GLY A 1024 47.37 64.88 -43.97
N GLU A 1025 46.65 65.94 -44.33
CA GLU A 1025 45.19 65.91 -44.41
C GLU A 1025 44.74 65.05 -45.59
N THR A 1026 44.04 63.95 -45.32
CA THR A 1026 43.68 62.94 -46.32
C THR A 1026 42.18 62.67 -46.34
N ARG A 1027 41.61 62.57 -47.54
CA ARG A 1027 40.23 62.23 -47.79
C ARG A 1027 40.12 61.11 -48.83
N ILE A 1028 39.43 60.03 -48.46
CA ILE A 1028 39.18 58.87 -49.31
C ILE A 1028 37.67 58.68 -49.45
N GLU A 1029 37.20 58.59 -50.69
CA GLU A 1029 35.82 58.29 -51.06
C GLU A 1029 35.83 57.05 -51.97
N ALA A 1030 35.18 55.97 -51.55
CA ALA A 1030 35.15 54.72 -52.31
C ALA A 1030 33.82 53.97 -52.13
N TYR A 1031 33.44 53.15 -53.11
CA TYR A 1031 32.17 52.42 -53.10
C TYR A 1031 32.25 51.06 -53.80
N PRO A 1032 31.46 50.07 -53.37
CA PRO A 1032 31.40 48.77 -54.03
C PRO A 1032 30.79 48.87 -55.42
N THR A 1033 31.25 48.00 -56.31
CA THR A 1033 30.74 47.80 -57.68
C THR A 1033 30.50 46.31 -57.91
N ALA A 1034 29.85 45.94 -59.02
CA ALA A 1034 29.51 44.54 -59.30
C ALA A 1034 30.73 43.61 -59.39
N ASP A 1035 31.89 44.14 -59.80
CA ASP A 1035 33.10 43.37 -60.09
C ASP A 1035 34.28 43.76 -59.16
N GLY A 1036 34.06 44.61 -58.16
CA GLY A 1036 35.13 45.15 -57.32
C GLY A 1036 34.74 46.33 -56.44
N PHE A 1037 35.71 47.13 -56.02
CA PHE A 1037 35.56 48.32 -55.18
C PHE A 1037 36.25 49.52 -55.84
N HIS A 1038 35.48 50.58 -56.13
CA HIS A 1038 35.95 51.75 -56.86
C HIS A 1038 36.37 52.87 -55.90
N PHE A 1039 37.58 53.41 -56.07
CA PHE A 1039 38.10 54.58 -55.38
C PHE A 1039 37.88 55.82 -56.26
N GLU A 1040 36.75 56.49 -56.04
CA GLU A 1040 36.39 57.73 -56.74
C GLU A 1040 37.40 58.84 -56.43
N LYS A 1041 37.94 58.86 -55.21
CA LYS A 1041 38.80 59.95 -54.76
C LYS A 1041 39.73 59.55 -53.63
N VAL A 1042 41.02 59.84 -53.80
CA VAL A 1042 42.05 59.81 -52.75
C VAL A 1042 42.82 61.13 -52.84
N ASP A 1043 42.41 62.12 -52.04
CA ASP A 1043 43.11 63.40 -51.93
C ASP A 1043 43.94 63.40 -50.65
N ALA A 1044 45.23 63.69 -50.76
CA ALA A 1044 46.09 63.94 -49.60
C ALA A 1044 46.90 65.22 -49.78
N SER A 1045 47.06 65.98 -48.70
CA SER A 1045 47.76 67.26 -48.70
C SER A 1045 48.57 67.46 -47.43
N SER A 1046 49.87 67.67 -47.59
CA SER A 1046 50.81 68.03 -46.53
C SER A 1046 51.56 69.31 -46.89
N ASP A 1047 52.37 69.83 -45.96
CA ASP A 1047 53.26 70.98 -46.21
C ASP A 1047 54.28 70.74 -47.35
N ARG A 1048 54.48 69.49 -47.77
CA ARG A 1048 55.54 69.07 -48.72
C ARG A 1048 55.02 68.44 -50.00
N LEU A 1049 53.81 67.88 -49.98
CA LEU A 1049 53.30 67.01 -51.02
C LEU A 1049 51.78 67.11 -51.11
N SER A 1050 51.26 67.28 -52.33
CA SER A 1050 49.85 67.09 -52.67
C SER A 1050 49.72 65.85 -53.54
N VAL A 1051 48.79 64.96 -53.21
CA VAL A 1051 48.48 63.72 -53.93
C VAL A 1051 47.01 63.70 -54.29
N GLN A 1052 46.70 63.32 -55.52
CA GLN A 1052 45.35 63.00 -55.98
C GLN A 1052 45.40 61.65 -56.67
N ALA A 1053 44.53 60.72 -56.30
CA ALA A 1053 44.46 59.42 -56.96
C ALA A 1053 43.03 58.91 -57.14
N THR A 1054 42.84 58.10 -58.17
CA THR A 1054 41.62 57.36 -58.48
C THR A 1054 41.99 55.95 -58.90
N GLY A 1055 41.16 54.95 -58.59
CA GLY A 1055 41.52 53.57 -58.90
C GLY A 1055 40.43 52.55 -58.64
N ASP A 1056 40.73 51.30 -58.97
CA ASP A 1056 39.82 50.17 -58.82
C ASP A 1056 40.53 49.00 -58.14
N TRP A 1057 39.81 48.31 -57.26
CA TRP A 1057 40.23 47.05 -56.66
C TRP A 1057 39.26 45.94 -57.06
N TYR A 1058 39.75 44.92 -57.74
CA TYR A 1058 38.93 43.78 -58.16
C TYR A 1058 39.60 42.45 -57.80
N GLN A 1059 38.83 41.37 -57.86
CA GLN A 1059 39.27 40.01 -57.61
C GLN A 1059 38.98 39.15 -58.85
N ASP A 1060 40.01 38.55 -59.45
CA ASP A 1060 39.89 37.66 -60.61
C ASP A 1060 40.44 36.25 -60.32
N GLU A 1061 40.46 35.35 -61.32
CA GLU A 1061 40.96 33.97 -61.17
C GLU A 1061 42.44 33.88 -60.71
N THR A 1062 43.20 34.97 -60.80
CA THR A 1062 44.61 35.07 -60.40
C THR A 1062 44.82 35.72 -59.03
N GLY A 1063 43.75 36.22 -58.40
CA GLY A 1063 43.75 36.82 -57.07
C GLY A 1063 43.24 38.27 -57.07
N HIS A 1064 43.47 38.97 -55.95
CA HIS A 1064 43.14 40.40 -55.85
C HIS A 1064 44.15 41.24 -56.66
N ARG A 1065 43.67 42.32 -57.28
CA ARG A 1065 44.51 43.32 -57.96
C ARG A 1065 43.98 44.73 -57.74
N SER A 1066 44.90 45.66 -57.49
CA SER A 1066 44.64 47.09 -57.34
C SER A 1066 45.30 47.87 -58.47
N ASP A 1067 44.55 48.74 -59.14
CA ASP A 1067 45.02 49.64 -60.21
C ASP A 1067 44.70 51.10 -59.83
N PHE A 1068 45.69 51.98 -59.87
CA PHE A 1068 45.58 53.39 -59.46
C PHE A 1068 46.31 54.32 -60.42
N ASP A 1069 45.64 55.42 -60.77
CA ASP A 1069 46.24 56.59 -61.40
C ASP A 1069 46.52 57.63 -60.32
N ILE A 1070 47.78 58.01 -60.14
CA ILE A 1070 48.25 58.85 -59.03
C ILE A 1070 48.95 60.10 -59.60
N HIS A 1071 48.45 61.27 -59.22
CA HIS A 1071 49.02 62.57 -59.54
C HIS A 1071 49.63 63.19 -58.29
N MET A 1072 50.92 63.55 -58.34
CA MET A 1072 51.65 64.13 -57.21
C MET A 1072 52.32 65.44 -57.59
N VAL A 1073 52.21 66.42 -56.70
CA VAL A 1073 52.79 67.75 -56.87
C VAL A 1073 53.56 68.13 -55.61
N SER A 1074 54.77 68.67 -55.79
CA SER A 1074 55.57 69.26 -54.71
C SER A 1074 56.29 70.53 -55.17
N GLU A 1075 56.42 71.50 -54.27
CA GLU A 1075 57.19 72.73 -54.56
C GLU A 1075 58.71 72.49 -54.64
N SER A 1076 59.19 71.37 -54.09
CA SER A 1076 60.61 70.99 -54.11
C SER A 1076 60.81 69.48 -54.24
N LEU A 1077 61.70 69.06 -55.14
CA LEU A 1077 62.12 67.66 -55.28
C LEU A 1077 62.74 67.14 -53.99
N GLY A 1078 63.42 68.00 -53.24
CA GLY A 1078 63.95 67.67 -51.93
C GLY A 1078 62.87 67.32 -50.92
N ASP A 1079 61.77 68.09 -50.91
CA ASP A 1079 60.64 67.84 -50.03
C ASP A 1079 59.79 66.65 -50.48
N PHE A 1080 59.61 66.47 -51.80
CA PHE A 1080 59.01 65.26 -52.40
C PHE A 1080 59.74 63.99 -52.00
N LEU A 1081 61.07 63.95 -52.16
CA LEU A 1081 61.88 62.79 -51.80
C LEU A 1081 61.86 62.55 -50.29
N LYS A 1082 61.92 63.59 -49.46
CA LYS A 1082 61.77 63.47 -48.00
C LYS A 1082 60.40 62.95 -47.57
N SER A 1083 59.31 63.35 -48.24
CA SER A 1083 57.97 62.81 -47.95
C SER A 1083 57.84 61.33 -48.29
N MET A 1084 58.73 60.81 -49.14
CA MET A 1084 58.84 59.37 -49.46
C MET A 1084 59.93 58.66 -48.65
N ASP A 1085 60.46 59.27 -47.58
CA ASP A 1085 61.58 58.76 -46.76
C ASP A 1085 62.88 58.50 -47.56
N ILE A 1086 63.13 59.30 -48.61
CA ILE A 1086 64.35 59.23 -49.43
C ILE A 1086 65.24 60.44 -49.08
N SER A 1087 66.48 60.17 -48.65
CA SER A 1087 67.46 61.22 -48.39
C SER A 1087 67.78 61.99 -49.68
N SER A 1088 67.53 63.30 -49.69
CA SER A 1088 67.75 64.13 -50.87
C SER A 1088 68.97 65.05 -50.70
N SER A 1089 69.83 65.02 -51.71
CA SER A 1089 70.91 65.99 -51.93
C SER A 1089 70.48 67.09 -52.91
N VAL A 1090 69.17 67.37 -53.01
CA VAL A 1090 68.60 68.37 -53.93
C VAL A 1090 67.81 69.41 -53.15
N GLU A 1091 68.07 70.68 -53.43
CA GLU A 1091 67.31 71.83 -52.95
C GLU A 1091 66.48 72.44 -54.10
N GLY A 1092 65.25 72.89 -53.80
CA GLY A 1092 64.34 73.43 -54.81
C GLY A 1092 63.80 72.36 -55.78
N GLY A 1093 63.45 72.76 -57.01
CA GLY A 1093 62.92 71.86 -58.04
C GLY A 1093 61.43 71.58 -57.92
N GLN A 1094 60.58 72.41 -58.53
CA GLN A 1094 59.14 72.14 -58.57
C GLN A 1094 58.90 70.81 -59.29
N THR A 1095 58.23 69.88 -58.62
CA THR A 1095 58.15 68.48 -59.03
C THR A 1095 56.71 68.10 -59.33
N LEU A 1096 56.50 67.55 -60.52
CA LEU A 1096 55.26 66.93 -60.98
C LEU A 1096 55.55 65.46 -61.25
N VAL A 1097 54.71 64.56 -60.73
CA VAL A 1097 54.81 63.13 -60.98
C VAL A 1097 53.43 62.58 -61.31
N ASP A 1098 53.32 61.97 -62.48
CA ASP A 1098 52.18 61.17 -62.89
C ASP A 1098 52.57 59.69 -62.79
N PHE A 1099 51.79 58.89 -62.07
CA PHE A 1099 52.10 57.50 -61.82
C PHE A 1099 50.88 56.60 -62.03
N ASN A 1100 50.95 55.76 -63.07
CA ASN A 1100 49.98 54.71 -63.31
C ASN A 1100 50.52 53.43 -62.65
N ALA A 1101 49.98 53.08 -61.50
CA ALA A 1101 50.47 52.04 -60.60
C ALA A 1101 49.49 50.86 -60.54
N TRP A 1102 50.02 49.64 -60.47
CA TRP A 1102 49.23 48.48 -60.09
C TRP A 1102 50.06 47.51 -59.25
N TRP A 1103 49.37 46.76 -58.40
CA TRP A 1103 49.98 45.68 -57.60
C TRP A 1103 48.99 44.55 -57.33
N PRO A 1104 49.48 43.31 -57.16
CA PRO A 1104 48.65 42.22 -56.65
C PRO A 1104 48.30 42.45 -55.17
N GLY A 1105 47.03 42.23 -54.81
CA GLY A 1105 46.47 42.42 -53.48
C GLY A 1105 45.47 43.58 -53.40
N SER A 1106 44.95 43.81 -52.20
CA SER A 1106 44.09 44.96 -51.87
C SER A 1106 44.87 46.29 -51.91
N PRO A 1107 44.19 47.45 -51.89
CA PRO A 1107 44.85 48.75 -51.86
C PRO A 1107 45.80 48.92 -50.67
N ALA A 1108 45.44 48.34 -49.52
CA ALA A 1108 46.26 48.32 -48.30
C ALA A 1108 47.49 47.38 -48.38
N SER A 1109 47.59 46.56 -49.42
CA SER A 1109 48.75 45.68 -49.70
C SER A 1109 49.88 46.39 -50.46
N PHE A 1110 49.73 47.68 -50.77
CA PHE A 1110 50.76 48.45 -51.47
C PHE A 1110 52.12 48.26 -50.79
N GLY A 1111 53.14 47.99 -51.59
CA GLY A 1111 54.52 47.87 -51.14
C GLY A 1111 55.47 47.89 -52.32
N LEU A 1112 56.65 48.47 -52.12
CA LEU A 1112 57.62 48.69 -53.21
C LEU A 1112 57.99 47.39 -53.93
N SER A 1113 58.09 46.24 -53.23
CA SER A 1113 58.44 44.94 -53.83
C SER A 1113 57.39 44.36 -54.80
N ARG A 1114 56.15 44.84 -54.73
CA ARG A 1114 55.03 44.38 -55.57
C ARG A 1114 54.57 45.45 -56.57
N LEU A 1115 55.21 46.61 -56.54
CA LEU A 1115 54.80 47.77 -57.31
C LEU A 1115 55.19 47.59 -58.77
N ASN A 1116 54.19 47.71 -59.63
CA ASN A 1116 54.33 47.66 -61.08
C ASN A 1116 53.68 48.91 -61.69
N GLY A 1117 54.13 49.33 -62.87
CA GLY A 1117 53.55 50.49 -63.55
C GLY A 1117 54.58 51.41 -64.20
N GLN A 1118 54.17 52.64 -64.47
CA GLN A 1118 55.00 53.64 -65.14
C GLN A 1118 54.90 54.99 -64.43
N ILE A 1119 56.05 55.55 -64.05
CA ILE A 1119 56.17 56.87 -63.45
C ILE A 1119 56.72 57.83 -64.51
N ASP A 1120 55.98 58.88 -64.81
CA ASP A 1120 56.44 60.02 -65.60
C ASP A 1120 56.67 61.20 -64.65
N PHE A 1121 57.87 61.78 -64.68
CA PHE A 1121 58.20 62.88 -63.78
C PHE A 1121 58.78 64.07 -64.54
N SER A 1122 58.55 65.26 -63.97
CA SER A 1122 59.13 66.52 -64.43
C SER A 1122 59.50 67.38 -63.24
N VAL A 1123 60.74 67.86 -63.25
CA VAL A 1123 61.30 68.75 -62.22
C VAL A 1123 61.87 69.97 -62.89
N VAL A 1124 61.47 71.16 -62.44
CA VAL A 1124 61.90 72.44 -63.02
C VAL A 1124 62.62 73.29 -61.98
N ASN A 1125 63.75 73.88 -62.35
CA ASN A 1125 64.58 74.76 -61.51
C ASN A 1125 65.10 74.08 -60.22
N GLY A 1126 65.85 72.99 -60.34
CA GLY A 1126 66.44 72.26 -59.20
C GLY A 1126 67.94 72.51 -58.99
N ASN A 1127 68.44 72.24 -57.79
CA ASN A 1127 69.85 72.38 -57.45
C ASN A 1127 70.37 71.20 -56.63
N ILE A 1128 71.31 70.42 -57.16
CA ILE A 1128 71.89 69.26 -56.46
C ILE A 1128 73.05 69.75 -55.57
N THR A 1129 72.88 69.76 -54.25
CA THR A 1129 73.86 70.17 -53.25
C THR A 1129 74.62 68.95 -52.71
N ASN A 1130 75.95 69.02 -52.58
CA ASN A 1130 76.81 67.93 -52.05
C ASN A 1130 76.81 66.59 -52.83
N ALA A 1131 77.25 66.59 -54.09
CA ALA A 1131 77.78 65.36 -54.70
C ALA A 1131 79.09 64.95 -54.00
N SER A 1132 79.18 63.70 -53.52
CA SER A 1132 80.28 63.18 -52.71
C SER A 1132 81.67 63.33 -53.36
N ALA A 1133 82.69 63.35 -52.50
CA ALA A 1133 84.06 63.76 -52.75
C ALA A 1133 84.81 62.87 -53.78
N GLY A 1134 84.54 63.06 -55.07
CA GLY A 1134 85.30 62.45 -56.15
C GLY A 1134 84.98 63.04 -57.53
N THR A 1135 83.70 63.08 -57.91
CA THR A 1135 83.32 63.26 -59.32
C THR A 1135 82.93 64.70 -59.68
N GLY A 1136 82.30 65.45 -58.77
CA GLY A 1136 81.92 66.86 -59.01
C GLY A 1136 83.10 67.85 -59.05
N ARG A 1137 84.18 67.56 -58.29
CA ARG A 1137 85.40 68.39 -58.28
C ARG A 1137 86.15 68.37 -59.62
N LEU A 1138 86.01 67.31 -60.41
CA LEU A 1138 86.68 67.20 -61.71
C LEU A 1138 86.01 68.05 -62.79
N LEU A 1139 84.69 68.25 -62.73
CA LEU A 1139 83.96 69.07 -63.70
C LEU A 1139 84.18 70.58 -63.46
N GLY A 1140 84.24 71.02 -62.19
CA GLY A 1140 84.62 72.40 -61.83
C GLY A 1140 86.07 72.75 -62.18
N LEU A 1141 86.96 71.75 -62.29
CA LEU A 1141 88.35 71.95 -62.71
C LEU A 1141 88.51 72.10 -64.24
N LEU A 1142 87.54 71.64 -65.04
CA LEU A 1142 87.57 71.71 -66.50
C LEU A 1142 86.97 73.00 -67.08
N SER A 1143 86.40 73.88 -66.25
CA SER A 1143 85.96 75.20 -66.69
C SER A 1143 87.16 76.12 -66.93
N ILE A 1144 87.59 76.23 -68.19
CA ILE A 1144 88.60 77.19 -68.65
C ILE A 1144 88.16 78.65 -68.36
N GLN A 1145 86.85 78.89 -68.18
CA GLN A 1145 86.28 80.21 -67.95
C GLN A 1145 86.64 80.80 -66.56
N ALA A 1146 87.08 79.99 -65.59
CA ALA A 1146 87.38 80.44 -64.22
C ALA A 1146 88.85 80.85 -63.97
N LEU A 1147 89.75 80.65 -64.94
CA LEU A 1147 91.20 80.92 -64.83
C LEU A 1147 91.57 82.34 -64.34
N PRO A 1148 90.89 83.43 -64.75
CA PRO A 1148 91.23 84.78 -64.28
C PRO A 1148 90.99 84.99 -62.78
N ARG A 1149 89.94 84.38 -62.20
CA ARG A 1149 89.64 84.51 -60.75
C ARG A 1149 90.58 83.67 -59.90
N ARG A 1150 91.01 82.50 -60.40
CA ARG A 1150 91.98 81.63 -59.71
C ARG A 1150 93.38 82.26 -59.62
N LEU A 1151 93.76 83.06 -60.61
CA LEU A 1151 94.98 83.88 -60.56
C LEU A 1151 94.88 85.02 -59.53
N ALA A 1152 93.67 85.40 -59.09
CA ALA A 1152 93.41 86.40 -58.06
C ALA A 1152 93.26 85.80 -56.64
N LEU A 1153 93.56 84.50 -56.45
CA LEU A 1153 93.43 83.77 -55.19
C LEU A 1153 92.00 83.75 -54.61
N ASP A 1154 90.96 83.97 -55.44
CA ASP A 1154 89.56 83.85 -55.03
C ASP A 1154 89.03 82.46 -55.42
N PHE A 1155 88.97 81.56 -54.44
CA PHE A 1155 88.54 80.17 -54.59
C PHE A 1155 87.13 79.92 -54.03
N ARG A 1156 86.34 80.97 -53.75
CA ARG A 1156 84.99 80.82 -53.17
C ARG A 1156 84.05 80.01 -54.07
N ASP A 1157 84.26 80.03 -55.39
CA ASP A 1157 83.54 79.20 -56.37
C ASP A 1157 83.85 77.69 -56.28
N VAL A 1158 84.90 77.31 -55.55
CA VAL A 1158 85.26 75.91 -55.25
C VAL A 1158 84.57 75.41 -53.97
N PHE A 1159 83.99 76.31 -53.17
CA PHE A 1159 83.36 76.00 -51.87
C PHE A 1159 81.83 76.17 -51.85
N ASP A 1160 81.22 76.86 -52.82
CA ASP A 1160 79.76 76.87 -53.03
C ASP A 1160 79.37 75.76 -54.04
N SER A 1161 79.41 74.51 -53.60
CA SER A 1161 79.27 73.32 -54.47
C SER A 1161 77.83 72.82 -54.57
N GLY A 1162 77.13 73.22 -55.63
CA GLY A 1162 75.92 72.56 -56.12
C GLY A 1162 75.84 72.57 -57.66
N PHE A 1163 75.17 71.59 -58.25
CA PHE A 1163 74.92 71.52 -59.69
C PHE A 1163 73.46 71.90 -59.98
N SER A 1164 73.26 73.09 -60.55
CA SER A 1164 71.92 73.60 -60.88
C SER A 1164 71.47 73.15 -62.27
N PHE A 1165 70.18 72.82 -62.40
CA PHE A 1165 69.57 72.36 -63.65
C PHE A 1165 68.23 73.05 -63.92
N ASP A 1166 67.93 73.25 -65.21
CA ASP A 1166 66.73 73.96 -65.65
C ASP A 1166 65.53 73.01 -65.68
N GLU A 1167 65.75 71.78 -66.17
CA GLU A 1167 64.72 70.75 -66.37
C GLU A 1167 65.32 69.36 -66.13
N ALA A 1168 64.63 68.51 -65.38
CA ALA A 1168 64.86 67.07 -65.34
C ALA A 1168 63.54 66.35 -65.57
N ALA A 1169 63.46 65.52 -66.61
CA ALA A 1169 62.25 64.77 -66.94
C ALA A 1169 62.60 63.40 -67.49
N GLY A 1170 61.66 62.46 -67.38
CA GLY A 1170 61.79 61.13 -67.96
C GLY A 1170 60.80 60.16 -67.37
N THR A 1171 60.99 58.89 -67.72
CA THR A 1171 60.07 57.82 -67.37
C THR A 1171 60.81 56.73 -66.59
N PHE A 1172 60.21 56.25 -65.50
CA PHE A 1172 60.64 55.04 -64.82
C PHE A 1172 59.59 53.95 -65.00
N VAL A 1173 60.01 52.81 -65.56
CA VAL A 1173 59.16 51.61 -65.63
C VAL A 1173 59.42 50.76 -64.39
N MET A 1174 58.36 50.43 -63.67
CA MET A 1174 58.38 49.73 -62.40
C MET A 1174 57.97 48.27 -62.63
N GLU A 1175 58.80 47.34 -62.20
CA GLU A 1175 58.51 45.91 -62.26
C GLU A 1175 58.98 45.24 -60.96
N ASN A 1176 58.02 44.80 -60.14
CA ASN A 1176 58.24 44.10 -58.87
C ASN A 1176 59.34 44.73 -57.98
N GLY A 1177 59.28 46.05 -57.79
CA GLY A 1177 60.24 46.80 -56.96
C GLY A 1177 61.58 47.13 -57.62
N SER A 1178 61.73 46.87 -58.91
CA SER A 1178 62.83 47.37 -59.73
C SER A 1178 62.35 48.51 -60.62
N ALA A 1179 62.97 49.69 -60.49
CA ALA A 1179 62.71 50.86 -61.33
C ALA A 1179 63.75 50.97 -62.45
N GLN A 1180 63.32 50.82 -63.69
CA GLN A 1180 64.15 50.98 -64.88
C GLN A 1180 64.01 52.42 -65.40
N ALA A 1181 65.10 53.19 -65.36
CA ALA A 1181 65.18 54.52 -65.95
C ALA A 1181 65.18 54.42 -67.49
N GLN A 1182 64.21 55.07 -68.14
CA GLN A 1182 64.11 55.20 -69.59
C GLN A 1182 64.00 56.69 -69.95
N ASP A 1183 64.86 57.14 -70.86
CA ASP A 1183 64.86 58.51 -71.37
C ASP A 1183 64.90 59.60 -70.29
N VAL A 1184 65.55 59.31 -69.15
CA VAL A 1184 65.74 60.30 -68.08
C VAL A 1184 66.82 61.29 -68.48
N VAL A 1185 66.41 62.53 -68.74
CA VAL A 1185 67.30 63.61 -69.17
C VAL A 1185 67.26 64.74 -68.16
N LEU A 1186 68.44 65.14 -67.72
CA LEU A 1186 68.65 66.36 -66.95
C LEU A 1186 69.40 67.38 -67.81
N LYS A 1187 68.78 68.54 -68.02
CA LYS A 1187 69.31 69.65 -68.82
C LYS A 1187 69.78 70.80 -67.93
N SER A 1188 71.01 71.25 -68.17
CA SER A 1188 71.60 72.43 -67.55
C SER A 1188 72.36 73.24 -68.59
N SER A 1189 72.52 74.53 -68.35
CA SER A 1189 73.39 75.42 -69.15
C SER A 1189 74.84 74.91 -69.30
N ALA A 1190 75.33 74.09 -68.36
CA ALA A 1190 76.70 73.56 -68.36
C ALA A 1190 76.86 72.17 -68.99
N ALA A 1191 75.81 71.33 -68.98
CA ALA A 1191 75.84 69.95 -69.49
C ALA A 1191 74.43 69.37 -69.65
N SER A 1192 74.29 68.37 -70.53
CA SER A 1192 73.13 67.48 -70.58
C SER A 1192 73.53 66.10 -70.06
N ILE A 1193 72.77 65.58 -69.11
CA ILE A 1193 73.01 64.29 -68.45
C ILE A 1193 71.87 63.37 -68.83
N ASN A 1194 72.19 62.20 -69.39
CA ASN A 1194 71.23 61.13 -69.64
C ASN A 1194 71.48 60.02 -68.62
N ILE A 1195 70.42 59.54 -68.00
CA ILE A 1195 70.46 58.48 -66.99
C ILE A 1195 69.69 57.28 -67.55
N SER A 1196 70.33 56.12 -67.58
CA SER A 1196 69.66 54.87 -67.92
C SER A 1196 70.18 53.73 -67.06
N GLY A 1197 69.38 52.70 -66.86
CA GLY A 1197 69.73 51.56 -66.01
C GLY A 1197 68.72 51.32 -64.90
N ARG A 1198 69.04 50.39 -64.01
CA ARG A 1198 68.11 49.83 -63.06
C ARG A 1198 68.38 50.37 -61.67
N THR A 1199 67.32 50.62 -60.92
CA THR A 1199 67.37 50.93 -59.49
C THR A 1199 66.55 49.87 -58.77
N ASP A 1200 67.17 49.13 -57.88
CA ASP A 1200 66.44 48.22 -57.01
C ASP A 1200 65.90 49.03 -55.83
N LEU A 1201 64.58 49.20 -55.78
CA LEU A 1201 63.92 50.01 -54.73
C LEU A 1201 63.81 49.25 -53.41
N VAL A 1202 63.88 47.92 -53.45
CA VAL A 1202 63.78 47.06 -52.26
C VAL A 1202 65.14 46.93 -51.60
N ALA A 1203 66.18 46.61 -52.37
CA ALA A 1203 67.56 46.56 -51.90
C ALA A 1203 68.16 47.96 -51.69
N ARG A 1204 67.48 49.02 -52.17
CA ARG A 1204 67.98 50.41 -52.21
C ARG A 1204 69.36 50.49 -52.87
N GLU A 1205 69.52 49.87 -54.04
CA GLU A 1205 70.78 49.84 -54.80
C GLU A 1205 70.62 50.48 -56.18
N TYR A 1206 71.63 51.23 -56.60
CA TYR A 1206 71.76 51.74 -57.97
C TYR A 1206 72.55 50.74 -58.83
N ASP A 1207 72.12 50.56 -60.08
CA ASP A 1207 72.91 50.00 -61.19
C ASP A 1207 72.60 50.78 -62.47
N GLN A 1208 73.13 52.00 -62.51
CA GLN A 1208 72.82 52.98 -63.54
C GLN A 1208 74.06 53.39 -64.33
N VAL A 1209 73.84 53.91 -65.53
CA VAL A 1209 74.85 54.53 -66.38
C VAL A 1209 74.47 55.99 -66.60
N LEU A 1210 75.34 56.88 -66.16
CA LEU A 1210 75.23 58.31 -66.33
C LEU A 1210 76.07 58.73 -67.54
N THR A 1211 75.43 59.18 -68.62
CA THR A 1211 76.11 59.73 -69.79
C THR A 1211 76.07 61.25 -69.75
N ILE A 1212 77.20 61.87 -69.42
CA ILE A 1212 77.36 63.31 -69.35
C ILE A 1212 77.86 63.83 -70.70
N LYS A 1213 77.09 64.73 -71.31
CA LYS A 1213 77.46 65.49 -72.50
C LYS A 1213 77.77 66.94 -72.10
N PRO A 1214 79.04 67.38 -72.10
CA PRO A 1214 79.39 68.75 -71.73
C PRO A 1214 78.74 69.79 -72.67
N GLY A 1215 78.28 70.91 -72.12
CA GLY A 1215 77.79 72.03 -72.92
C GLY A 1215 78.96 72.71 -73.63
N VAL A 1216 78.99 72.68 -74.97
CA VAL A 1216 80.07 73.32 -75.73
C VAL A 1216 79.81 74.83 -75.79
N GLY A 1217 80.47 75.58 -74.90
CA GLY A 1217 80.38 77.04 -74.87
C GLY A 1217 80.86 77.68 -76.19
N ASN A 1218 80.15 78.72 -76.63
CA ASN A 1218 80.31 79.48 -77.88
C ASN A 1218 81.68 80.23 -78.04
N THR A 1219 82.81 79.53 -78.02
CA THR A 1219 84.15 80.16 -77.96
C THR A 1219 84.96 80.11 -79.26
N LEU A 1220 84.59 79.27 -80.24
CA LEU A 1220 85.38 79.09 -81.47
C LEU A 1220 85.30 80.21 -82.53
N PRO A 1221 84.23 81.01 -82.69
CA PRO A 1221 84.20 82.11 -83.67
C PRO A 1221 85.29 83.17 -83.42
N ILE A 1222 85.75 83.28 -82.18
CA ILE A 1222 86.72 84.27 -81.73
C ILE A 1222 88.14 83.97 -82.27
N ILE A 1223 88.52 82.69 -82.41
CA ILE A 1223 89.86 82.31 -82.89
C ILE A 1223 89.99 82.49 -84.42
N GLY A 1224 88.93 82.20 -85.19
CA GLY A 1224 88.91 82.42 -86.64
C GLY A 1224 88.94 83.91 -87.03
N ALA A 1225 88.31 84.78 -86.24
CA ALA A 1225 88.32 86.23 -86.46
C ALA A 1225 89.72 86.85 -86.23
N LEU A 1226 90.51 86.30 -85.30
CA LEU A 1226 91.87 86.76 -84.96
C LEU A 1226 92.95 86.36 -85.98
N ALA A 1227 92.73 85.29 -86.77
CA ALA A 1227 93.73 84.82 -87.73
C ALA A 1227 93.58 85.40 -89.15
N ALA A 1228 92.38 85.79 -89.60
CA ALA A 1228 92.14 86.16 -91.01
C ALA A 1228 91.07 87.25 -91.28
N GLY A 1229 90.51 87.90 -90.25
CA GLY A 1229 89.48 88.94 -90.44
C GLY A 1229 88.12 88.40 -90.92
N PRO A 1230 87.23 89.25 -91.51
CA PRO A 1230 85.83 88.89 -91.81
C PRO A 1230 85.63 87.63 -92.69
N GLY A 1231 86.59 87.32 -93.58
CA GLY A 1231 86.55 86.10 -94.39
C GLY A 1231 86.83 84.81 -93.61
N GLY A 1232 87.55 84.90 -92.47
CA GLY A 1232 87.83 83.77 -91.58
C GLY A 1232 86.62 83.30 -90.76
N ALA A 1233 85.65 84.19 -90.51
CA ALA A 1233 84.43 83.86 -89.75
C ALA A 1233 83.56 82.81 -90.46
N ALA A 1234 83.52 82.82 -91.80
CA ALA A 1234 82.76 81.84 -92.59
C ALA A 1234 83.42 80.45 -92.59
N ALA A 1235 84.75 80.37 -92.62
CA ALA A 1235 85.49 79.12 -92.50
C ALA A 1235 85.38 78.53 -91.08
N GLY A 1236 85.33 79.38 -90.05
CA GLY A 1236 85.08 78.98 -88.66
C GLY A 1236 83.67 78.41 -88.43
N LEU A 1237 82.64 78.97 -89.09
CA LEU A 1237 81.25 78.49 -88.98
C LEU A 1237 81.01 77.15 -89.70
N ALA A 1238 81.64 76.91 -90.85
CA ALA A 1238 81.51 75.63 -91.57
C ALA A 1238 82.22 74.46 -90.85
N LEU A 1239 83.29 74.75 -90.10
CA LEU A 1239 83.94 73.79 -89.21
C LEU A 1239 83.14 73.58 -87.92
N GLN A 1240 82.42 74.59 -87.41
CA GLN A 1240 81.62 74.50 -86.19
C GLN A 1240 80.52 73.44 -86.28
N GLY A 1241 79.82 73.29 -87.42
CA GLY A 1241 78.75 72.29 -87.55
C GLY A 1241 79.23 70.83 -87.57
N LEU A 1242 80.35 70.54 -88.25
CA LEU A 1242 80.94 69.19 -88.34
C LEU A 1242 81.72 68.79 -87.08
N LEU A 1243 82.27 69.77 -86.37
CA LEU A 1243 82.99 69.54 -85.12
C LEU A 1243 82.08 69.60 -83.88
N HIS A 1244 80.89 70.22 -83.89
CA HIS A 1244 80.05 70.29 -82.68
C HIS A 1244 79.49 68.93 -82.29
N GLU A 1245 78.90 68.17 -83.23
CA GLU A 1245 78.43 66.81 -82.97
C GLU A 1245 79.62 65.88 -82.70
N GLN A 1246 80.68 65.89 -83.53
CA GLN A 1246 81.84 65.02 -83.29
C GLN A 1246 82.62 65.35 -82.02
N LEU A 1247 82.71 66.61 -81.56
CA LEU A 1247 83.32 66.95 -80.26
C LEU A 1247 82.39 66.60 -79.10
N ALA A 1248 81.08 66.85 -79.20
CA ALA A 1248 80.13 66.46 -78.16
C ALA A 1248 80.07 64.93 -78.01
N GLU A 1249 80.19 64.18 -79.10
CA GLU A 1249 80.29 62.71 -79.11
C GLU A 1249 81.67 62.22 -78.64
N ALA A 1250 82.77 62.92 -79.00
CA ALA A 1250 84.13 62.58 -78.59
C ALA A 1250 84.47 62.97 -77.14
N THR A 1251 83.64 63.79 -76.48
CA THR A 1251 83.79 64.21 -75.08
C THR A 1251 82.62 63.78 -74.20
N ARG A 1252 81.92 62.70 -74.56
CA ARG A 1252 80.99 62.03 -73.65
C ARG A 1252 81.80 61.34 -72.54
N VAL A 1253 81.38 61.51 -71.29
CA VAL A 1253 81.91 60.75 -70.16
C VAL A 1253 80.79 59.89 -69.62
N GLN A 1254 81.05 58.59 -69.53
CA GLN A 1254 80.13 57.62 -68.94
C GLN A 1254 80.62 57.23 -67.56
N TYR A 1255 79.72 57.29 -66.58
CA TYR A 1255 79.94 56.75 -65.25
C TYR A 1255 78.93 55.64 -65.00
N SER A 1256 79.38 54.51 -64.46
CA SER A 1256 78.51 53.53 -63.84
C SER A 1256 78.32 53.93 -62.38
N ILE A 1257 77.08 53.93 -61.92
CA ILE A 1257 76.67 54.18 -60.54
C ILE A 1257 76.23 52.85 -59.97
N LYS A 1258 76.95 52.32 -58.98
CA LYS A 1258 76.66 51.05 -58.33
C LYS A 1258 76.64 51.14 -56.82
N GLY A 1259 75.82 50.33 -56.17
CA GLY A 1259 75.79 50.20 -54.70
C GLY A 1259 74.63 50.97 -54.04
N PRO A 1260 74.61 51.03 -52.70
CA PRO A 1260 73.45 51.49 -51.93
C PRO A 1260 73.14 52.98 -52.14
N TRP A 1261 71.88 53.38 -51.98
CA TRP A 1261 71.41 54.75 -52.19
C TRP A 1261 72.13 55.80 -51.35
N ASP A 1262 72.48 55.43 -50.11
CA ASP A 1262 73.14 56.33 -49.16
C ASP A 1262 74.65 56.51 -49.45
N ASP A 1263 75.27 55.59 -50.19
CA ASP A 1263 76.70 55.63 -50.56
C ASP A 1263 76.98 55.05 -51.98
N PRO A 1264 76.48 55.71 -53.05
CA PRO A 1264 76.67 55.24 -54.41
C PRO A 1264 78.12 55.36 -54.86
N GLN A 1265 78.66 54.28 -55.44
CA GLN A 1265 79.99 54.23 -56.02
C GLN A 1265 79.96 54.65 -57.50
N PHE A 1266 80.78 55.62 -57.87
CA PHE A 1266 80.90 56.12 -59.25
C PHE A 1266 82.18 55.60 -59.90
N GLU A 1267 82.05 54.75 -60.91
CA GLU A 1267 83.17 54.23 -61.68
C GLU A 1267 83.12 54.75 -63.12
N PRO A 1268 84.19 55.36 -63.65
CA PRO A 1268 84.23 55.74 -65.06
C PRO A 1268 84.20 54.49 -65.94
N VAL A 1269 83.33 54.49 -66.96
CA VAL A 1269 83.26 53.41 -67.95
C VAL A 1269 84.21 53.74 -69.09
N ASP A 1270 85.24 52.93 -69.28
CA ASP A 1270 86.13 53.04 -70.43
C ASP A 1270 85.35 52.76 -71.71
N ILE A 1271 85.22 53.77 -72.56
CA ILE A 1271 84.58 53.64 -73.86
C ILE A 1271 85.57 52.92 -74.78
N GLU A 1272 85.37 51.61 -75.02
CA GLU A 1272 86.07 50.91 -76.09
C GLU A 1272 85.79 51.64 -77.42
N ARG A 1273 86.82 52.30 -77.94
CA ARG A 1273 86.80 52.83 -79.30
C ARG A 1273 86.76 51.63 -80.25
N ALA A 1274 85.67 51.49 -80.99
CA ALA A 1274 85.66 50.65 -82.18
C ALA A 1274 86.72 51.19 -83.16
N ASP A 1275 87.84 50.47 -83.28
CA ASP A 1275 88.84 50.72 -84.31
C ASP A 1275 88.24 50.38 -85.68
N GLY A 1276 88.20 51.40 -86.56
CA GLY A 1276 88.37 51.29 -88.02
C GLY A 1276 87.34 50.51 -88.81
#